data_AF-G3WAH8-F1
#
_entry.id   AF-G3WAH8-F1
#
_cell.length_a   1.000
_cell.length_b   1.000
_cell.length_c   1.000
_cell.angle_alpha   90.00
_cell.angle_beta   90.00
_cell.angle_gamma   90.00
#
_symmetry.space_group_name_H-M   'P 1'
#
loop_
_entity.id
_entity.type
_entity.pdbx_description
1 polymer ?
#
loop_
_entity_poly.entity_id
_entity_poly.type
_entity_poly.pdbx_seq_one_letter_code
_entity_poly.pdbx_strand_id
1 'polypeptide(L)'
;MDWGDEYSYNSFDIECLLNSFPGDLEFEQIFSDIDEKIEKNAASLQQCLKDIQCEVNKRCGSDVPLQTTSDCLEWLNNYSSSSLKPPSCSHGDLIKFLKTLQDLLKNEQNQEEMIMDLLLDISSQCGVSFPCTPSGTSFLFTSRTSLHAVEDHSSMDVKSLWDDIRLHLRRFLLSKLQSHNKINNSPHTISFKTHCIRQLLFLYPESEVLAKYQSLQNKLVTHLLENSFLSYNREANLDTVIHGYQNCILKLCKMIKQDFYVLSEILAPSSVLKFINETYLDSIKEEMTNFLEKFCELQFKENAVHVVKTGKSSSKHRGAVHALVTHECPRKGRNICLSLYELRFLSQLIKPLLKLEKEVQDLSQELLSLPKISRHTSGAWKKSSGEFLIQEARANETNILPEKLLQIKEYTLLDFGWRSAFKEVSLSVVRCLTIAMEDHAIKILHREQNEKSSAVNYTMSLVNVHSVWELCRATPEEDQPKKIVKVCSDIMEELDMMLPLALACRDGSFQEIRANFVEACCKVATAVLARLEERSKEVPSKIPLQNLYTLLATAIFVFQHFMHYDDLMKETSKKPLFLVPVQRYQELISTLQFQITDYCVRVCATSILQDAESHHWDDYKAFYEGERCSFSIQMWHYFCCALHHDLWAALPPKLAQEILIDVLEKSLDLLASRYSQAHPSYKRTPQIRFDVTAILICIEEMLWSICRSVQELLNPCECINEKILKIHTHCNNLFTTMIILTSPLTELYKTFENGTDLISDSSESSFNQPLHWISCIEHFSPSFLRIPSAGGMAVQGRLKLLLSQPCCNWNLLLETLLHDDCLILKILLRSEFCVGTLSKYEEKVLHVGKMPNQEPTLTETIFKLLSYCSLSPQSLGRVFINYMELEQLWNFLYDIPAKSNMESEPEIIRCLKMTLTEAVKSIIKQLTSLMTSWEAAGSCGAYSHKQAFPESLLKTVPKEWSYNAKEMKRKELGKGFTRFAAQAVSIVISELPTVIACLPPPIKYFFFLCERKMSKNFVELKKTGLLVWNLIVIICRIVEDGNTLEFLTGTLLDSWSKEKLSLVCVCLESIMGKQKSSPNQVTQRVIHSIEQQKPNWIESQLLKARKLSTECALMVVEEGTASEEGIALELTEQKINMMVLDICHKPGGSEYLRQIYHIIRLNEEYLKEQLSSMNVPEENTLPTGPLKVTLKSLEKQPPAFNPFQVYKWFSKKMLDQSAITKWDWNWSNLLPSYLGLNKTTFRALLKNRHSPSIGKINNMIQNGYIT
;
A
#
# COMPACT_ATOMS: atom_id res chain seq x y z
N MET A 1 40.28 41.20 0.47
CA MET A 1 39.21 41.16 1.47
C MET A 1 38.48 39.87 1.23
N ASP A 2 38.64 38.95 2.18
CA ASP A 2 38.09 37.59 2.17
C ASP A 2 36.57 37.63 2.10
N TRP A 3 36.00 36.99 1.09
CA TRP A 3 34.57 36.71 1.05
C TRP A 3 34.36 35.39 1.79
N GLY A 4 33.84 35.49 3.01
CA GLY A 4 33.42 34.36 3.82
C GLY A 4 32.24 33.65 3.15
N ASP A 5 32.49 32.43 2.68
CA ASP A 5 31.50 31.56 2.08
C ASP A 5 31.03 30.53 3.13
N GLU A 6 29.84 30.72 3.67
CA GLU A 6 29.07 29.67 4.36
C GLU A 6 27.60 29.74 3.92
N TYR A 7 27.34 29.30 2.69
CA TYR A 7 26.00 28.82 2.30
C TYR A 7 26.06 27.29 2.21
N SER A 8 25.92 26.60 3.34
CA SER A 8 25.66 25.16 3.35
C SER A 8 24.18 24.92 3.05
N TYR A 9 23.83 24.85 1.76
CA TYR A 9 22.59 24.19 1.34
C TYR A 9 22.72 22.68 1.52
N ASN A 10 22.63 22.20 2.77
CA ASN A 10 22.40 20.79 3.06
C ASN A 10 20.94 20.66 3.51
N SER A 11 20.02 20.63 2.53
CA SER A 11 18.64 20.25 2.79
C SER A 11 18.61 18.78 3.20
N PHE A 12 18.29 18.51 4.46
CA PHE A 12 17.98 17.17 4.93
C PHE A 12 16.71 16.71 4.21
N ASP A 13 16.86 15.76 3.29
CA ASP A 13 15.77 15.31 2.42
C ASP A 13 14.90 14.31 3.17
N ILE A 14 13.79 14.79 3.72
CA ILE A 14 12.79 13.98 4.47
C ILE A 14 12.29 12.80 3.60
N GLU A 15 12.34 12.90 2.27
CA GLU A 15 11.99 11.80 1.35
C GLU A 15 12.81 10.52 1.57
N CYS A 16 14.07 10.61 2.02
CA CYS A 16 14.90 9.42 2.26
C CYS A 16 14.50 8.64 3.53
N LEU A 17 14.01 9.33 4.57
CA LEU A 17 13.54 8.70 5.81
C LEU A 17 12.21 7.94 5.63
N LEU A 18 11.39 8.36 4.67
CA LEU A 18 10.06 7.77 4.45
C LEU A 18 10.11 6.37 3.81
N ASN A 19 11.23 5.98 3.19
CA ASN A 19 11.34 4.69 2.48
C ASN A 19 11.85 3.54 3.37
N SER A 20 12.55 3.84 4.47
CA SER A 20 13.13 2.86 5.39
C SER A 20 13.36 3.49 6.77
N PHE A 21 12.77 2.90 7.81
CA PHE A 21 13.01 3.31 9.20
C PHE A 21 14.41 2.88 9.65
N PRO A 22 15.30 3.81 10.04
CA PRO A 22 16.55 3.47 10.72
C PRO A 22 16.26 2.91 12.13
N GLY A 23 17.17 2.12 12.70
CA GLY A 23 17.10 1.61 14.07
C GLY A 23 17.38 2.69 15.14
N ASP A 24 17.13 2.41 16.41
CA ASP A 24 17.18 3.40 17.51
C ASP A 24 18.54 4.11 17.66
N LEU A 25 19.65 3.38 17.49
CA LEU A 25 21.02 3.95 17.51
C LEU A 25 21.32 4.79 16.26
N GLU A 26 20.72 4.44 15.13
CA GLU A 26 20.85 5.20 13.88
C GLU A 26 20.04 6.51 13.99
N PHE A 27 18.92 6.51 14.71
CA PHE A 27 18.18 7.72 15.09
C PHE A 27 19.01 8.65 15.97
N GLU A 28 19.63 8.15 17.06
CA GLU A 28 20.48 8.98 17.92
C GLU A 28 21.62 9.63 17.14
N GLN A 29 22.24 8.90 16.21
CA GLN A 29 23.31 9.45 15.38
C GLN A 29 22.78 10.47 14.36
N ILE A 30 21.61 10.23 13.75
CA ILE A 30 20.96 11.20 12.85
C ILE A 30 20.62 12.49 13.62
N PHE A 31 20.07 12.38 14.83
CA PHE A 31 19.77 13.54 15.66
C PHE A 31 21.03 14.29 16.08
N SER A 32 22.10 13.58 16.47
CA SER A 32 23.38 14.22 16.76
C SER A 32 23.98 14.93 15.55
N ASP A 33 23.89 14.33 14.35
CA ASP A 33 24.38 14.94 13.11
C ASP A 33 23.50 16.16 12.71
N ILE A 34 22.19 16.12 12.99
CA ILE A 34 21.27 17.26 12.82
C ILE A 34 21.59 18.38 13.81
N ASP A 35 21.82 18.06 15.07
CA ASP A 35 22.16 19.02 16.11
C ASP A 35 23.47 19.74 15.79
N GLU A 36 24.51 19.00 15.37
CA GLU A 36 25.79 19.60 14.94
C GLU A 36 25.60 20.51 13.70
N LYS A 37 24.71 20.12 12.77
CA LYS A 37 24.36 20.93 11.59
C LYS A 37 23.56 22.18 11.98
N ILE A 38 22.62 22.08 12.94
CA ILE A 38 21.84 23.21 13.45
C ILE A 38 22.75 24.20 14.17
N GLU A 39 23.68 23.72 15.00
CA GLU A 39 24.66 24.59 15.67
C GLU A 39 25.55 25.33 14.67
N LYS A 40 26.05 24.63 13.63
CA LYS A 40 26.82 25.28 12.56
C LYS A 40 26.01 26.30 11.77
N ASN A 41 24.77 25.98 11.41
CA ASN A 41 23.88 26.94 10.74
C ASN A 41 23.55 28.14 11.65
N ALA A 42 23.34 27.93 12.94
CA ALA A 42 23.10 28.99 13.91
C ALA A 42 24.33 29.90 14.05
N ALA A 43 25.54 29.32 14.09
CA ALA A 43 26.78 30.08 14.10
C ALA A 43 27.00 30.88 12.80
N SER A 44 26.72 30.27 11.63
CA SER A 44 26.82 30.91 10.31
C SER A 44 25.83 32.07 10.18
N LEU A 45 24.57 31.88 10.61
CA LEU A 45 23.54 32.92 10.62
C LEU A 45 23.90 34.06 11.57
N GLN A 46 24.43 33.76 12.75
CA GLN A 46 24.93 34.79 13.67
C GLN A 46 26.10 35.57 13.07
N GLN A 47 27.00 34.91 12.35
CA GLN A 47 28.11 35.55 11.67
C GLN A 47 27.64 36.43 10.50
N CYS A 48 26.72 35.94 9.68
CA CYS A 48 26.11 36.71 8.60
C CYS A 48 25.34 37.94 9.13
N LEU A 49 24.61 37.79 10.24
CA LEU A 49 23.94 38.92 10.91
C LEU A 49 24.94 39.95 11.45
N LYS A 50 26.09 39.52 11.97
CA LYS A 50 27.18 40.43 12.37
C LYS A 50 27.81 41.14 11.17
N ASP A 51 27.99 40.44 10.05
CA ASP A 51 28.55 41.02 8.84
C ASP A 51 27.59 42.06 8.23
N ILE A 52 26.28 41.77 8.23
CA ILE A 52 25.23 42.74 7.86
C ILE A 52 25.24 43.93 8.81
N GLN A 53 25.33 43.70 10.13
CA GLN A 53 25.43 44.78 11.13
C GLN A 53 26.65 45.67 10.88
N CYS A 54 27.82 45.08 10.58
CA CYS A 54 29.04 45.82 10.26
C CYS A 54 28.89 46.64 8.97
N GLU A 55 28.21 46.11 7.95
CA GLU A 55 28.02 46.80 6.67
C GLU A 55 26.95 47.91 6.75
N VAL A 56 25.88 47.70 7.53
CA VAL A 56 24.87 48.73 7.84
C VAL A 56 25.51 49.88 8.62
N ASN A 57 26.32 49.58 9.63
CA ASN A 57 27.04 50.60 10.42
C ASN A 57 28.09 51.36 9.60
N LYS A 58 28.63 50.79 8.52
CA LYS A 58 29.52 51.50 7.58
C LYS A 58 28.78 52.47 6.65
N ARG A 59 27.54 52.14 6.25
CA ARG A 59 26.74 52.96 5.31
C ARG A 59 25.98 54.09 6.00
N CYS A 60 25.62 53.94 7.28
CA CYS A 60 24.96 54.98 8.07
C CYS A 60 25.99 55.95 8.67
N GLY A 61 26.13 57.14 8.07
CA GLY A 61 26.95 58.22 8.62
C GLY A 61 26.36 58.80 9.91
N SER A 62 27.16 58.75 10.98
CA SER A 62 27.16 59.51 12.25
C SER A 62 26.00 59.50 13.25
N ASP A 63 24.77 59.07 12.95
CA ASP A 63 23.71 59.13 13.98
C ASP A 63 23.36 57.73 14.56
N VAL A 64 24.10 57.39 15.62
CA VAL A 64 24.00 56.23 16.55
C VAL A 64 24.36 54.84 15.96
N PRO A 65 25.45 54.18 16.42
CA PRO A 65 25.80 52.83 15.98
C PRO A 65 24.81 51.78 16.54
N LEU A 66 24.32 50.88 15.69
CA LEU A 66 23.46 49.77 16.10
C LEU A 66 24.28 48.77 16.92
N GLN A 67 23.98 48.63 18.22
CA GLN A 67 24.79 47.86 19.17
C GLN A 67 24.43 46.37 19.22
N THR A 68 23.18 45.98 18.94
CA THR A 68 22.75 44.57 18.95
C THR A 68 22.21 44.08 17.60
N THR A 69 22.26 42.76 17.37
CA THR A 69 21.68 42.12 16.17
C THR A 69 20.16 42.25 16.12
N SER A 70 19.51 42.39 17.29
CA SER A 70 18.08 42.72 17.41
C SER A 70 17.78 44.11 16.87
N ASP A 71 18.59 45.12 17.24
CA ASP A 71 18.43 46.49 16.72
C ASP A 71 18.63 46.54 15.20
N CYS A 72 19.52 45.72 14.65
CA CYS A 72 19.74 45.63 13.21
C CYS A 72 18.55 45.01 12.46
N LEU A 73 17.91 43.98 13.03
CA LEU A 73 16.70 43.37 12.48
C LEU A 73 15.47 44.28 12.62
N GLU A 74 15.35 44.98 13.74
CA GLU A 74 14.30 45.95 13.98
C GLU A 74 14.47 47.18 13.07
N TRP A 75 15.71 47.61 12.82
CA TRP A 75 16.04 48.62 11.82
C TRP A 75 15.68 48.15 10.41
N LEU A 76 16.04 46.92 9.99
CA LEU A 76 15.68 46.36 8.68
C LEU A 76 14.16 46.22 8.50
N ASN A 77 13.42 45.83 9.54
CA ASN A 77 11.95 45.77 9.53
C ASN A 77 11.31 47.17 9.46
N ASN A 78 11.92 48.18 10.07
CA ASN A 78 11.43 49.56 10.05
C ASN A 78 11.93 50.37 8.83
N TYR A 79 12.94 49.89 8.10
CA TYR A 79 13.53 50.60 6.95
C TYR A 79 12.66 50.56 5.69
N SER A 80 11.65 49.70 5.64
CA SER A 80 10.67 49.70 4.56
C SER A 80 9.52 50.65 4.89
N SER A 81 9.55 51.89 4.39
CA SER A 81 8.42 52.63 3.78
C SER A 81 8.46 54.18 3.91
N SER A 82 9.44 54.80 4.57
CA SER A 82 9.38 56.28 4.76
C SER A 82 10.68 57.08 4.59
N SER A 83 11.83 56.47 4.28
CA SER A 83 13.11 57.21 4.17
C SER A 83 13.94 56.94 2.91
N LEU A 84 13.43 56.18 1.93
CA LEU A 84 14.03 56.18 0.59
C LEU A 84 13.75 57.55 -0.06
N LYS A 85 14.68 58.49 0.08
CA LYS A 85 14.79 59.59 -0.88
C LYS A 85 14.84 58.93 -2.26
N PRO A 86 13.90 59.22 -3.18
CA PRO A 86 14.04 58.72 -4.54
C PRO A 86 15.41 59.19 -5.05
N PRO A 87 16.21 58.35 -5.73
CA PRO A 87 17.33 58.88 -6.48
C PRO A 87 16.73 59.95 -7.39
N SER A 88 17.23 61.18 -7.28
CA SER A 88 16.77 62.30 -8.09
C SER A 88 17.23 62.09 -9.54
N CYS A 89 16.64 61.08 -10.20
CA CYS A 89 16.76 60.87 -11.63
C CYS A 89 16.14 62.07 -12.31
N SER A 90 16.84 62.68 -13.26
CA SER A 90 16.25 63.73 -14.07
C SER A 90 15.01 63.15 -14.79
N HIS A 91 13.89 63.88 -14.74
CA HIS A 91 12.63 63.41 -15.32
C HIS A 91 12.75 63.14 -16.84
N GLY A 92 13.70 63.82 -17.50
CA GLY A 92 14.01 63.63 -18.92
C GLY A 92 14.72 62.31 -19.24
N ASP A 93 15.62 61.84 -18.39
CA ASP A 93 16.36 60.58 -18.62
C ASP A 93 15.44 59.36 -18.42
N LEU A 94 14.52 59.44 -17.47
CA LEU A 94 13.50 58.41 -17.25
C LEU A 94 12.52 58.30 -18.44
N ILE A 95 12.06 59.43 -18.97
CA ILE A 95 11.21 59.46 -20.17
C ILE A 95 11.97 58.88 -21.37
N LYS A 96 13.27 59.18 -21.51
CA LYS A 96 14.10 58.66 -22.60
C LYS A 96 14.29 57.13 -22.50
N PHE A 97 14.53 56.61 -21.31
CA PHE A 97 14.59 55.18 -21.04
C PHE A 97 13.27 54.47 -21.38
N LEU A 98 12.13 55.00 -20.89
CA LEU A 98 10.80 54.43 -21.16
C LEU A 98 10.42 54.51 -22.64
N LYS A 99 10.72 55.61 -23.34
CA LYS A 99 10.51 55.71 -24.80
C LYS A 99 11.30 54.65 -25.56
N THR A 100 12.55 54.43 -25.18
CA THR A 100 13.42 53.42 -25.82
C THR A 100 12.90 52.00 -25.57
N LEU A 101 12.44 51.70 -24.36
CA LEU A 101 11.74 50.44 -24.04
C LEU A 101 10.46 50.26 -24.86
N GLN A 102 9.65 51.31 -24.97
CA GLN A 102 8.40 51.28 -25.72
C GLN A 102 8.64 51.08 -27.22
N ASP A 103 9.65 51.74 -27.80
CA ASP A 103 10.02 51.60 -29.21
C ASP A 103 10.55 50.20 -29.51
N LEU A 104 11.32 49.59 -28.61
CA LEU A 104 11.77 48.20 -28.73
C LEU A 104 10.60 47.22 -28.68
N LEU A 105 9.64 47.41 -27.76
CA LEU A 105 8.45 46.55 -27.66
C LEU A 105 7.49 46.70 -28.85
N LYS A 106 7.45 47.86 -29.52
CA LYS A 106 6.58 48.11 -30.68
C LYS A 106 7.20 47.69 -32.02
N ASN A 107 8.52 47.81 -32.16
CA ASN A 107 9.20 47.68 -33.45
C ASN A 107 9.98 46.37 -33.62
N GLU A 108 10.37 45.69 -32.53
CA GLU A 108 11.13 44.43 -32.57
C GLU A 108 10.33 43.27 -31.96
N GLN A 109 10.35 42.10 -32.62
CA GLN A 109 9.59 40.92 -32.19
C GLN A 109 10.39 40.08 -31.17
N ASN A 110 9.70 39.52 -30.16
CA ASN A 110 10.25 38.63 -29.12
C ASN A 110 11.23 39.28 -28.12
N GLN A 111 11.13 40.59 -27.89
CA GLN A 111 11.98 41.30 -26.92
C GLN A 111 11.37 41.38 -25.52
N GLU A 112 10.13 40.90 -25.33
CA GLU A 112 9.37 41.03 -24.10
C GLU A 112 10.02 40.32 -22.90
N GLU A 113 10.59 39.13 -23.09
CA GLU A 113 11.30 38.39 -22.02
C GLU A 113 12.61 39.07 -21.62
N MET A 114 13.40 39.51 -22.59
CA MET A 114 14.65 40.23 -22.34
C MET A 114 14.38 41.52 -21.55
N ILE A 115 13.31 42.24 -21.90
CA ILE A 115 12.92 43.47 -21.23
C ILE A 115 12.42 43.20 -19.81
N MET A 116 11.67 42.12 -19.58
CA MET A 116 11.24 41.71 -18.23
C MET A 116 12.42 41.33 -17.34
N ASP A 117 13.35 40.52 -17.85
CA ASP A 117 14.57 40.15 -17.13
C ASP A 117 15.38 41.40 -16.76
N LEU A 118 15.52 42.36 -17.68
CA LEU A 118 16.21 43.61 -17.41
C LEU A 118 15.53 44.45 -16.33
N LEU A 119 14.20 44.58 -16.36
CA LEU A 119 13.46 45.37 -15.38
C LEU A 119 13.56 44.75 -13.97
N LEU A 120 13.53 43.42 -13.88
CA LEU A 120 13.76 42.68 -12.63
C LEU A 120 15.21 42.83 -12.15
N ASP A 121 16.18 42.78 -13.05
CA ASP A 121 17.60 43.00 -12.75
C ASP A 121 17.87 44.44 -12.27
N ILE A 122 17.29 45.45 -12.92
CA ILE A 122 17.41 46.85 -12.50
C ILE A 122 16.75 47.04 -11.12
N SER A 123 15.57 46.45 -10.91
CA SER A 123 14.87 46.57 -9.62
C SER A 123 15.66 45.90 -8.48
N SER A 124 16.20 44.71 -8.72
CA SER A 124 16.97 43.94 -7.72
C SER A 124 18.37 44.50 -7.46
N GLN A 125 19.11 44.92 -8.49
CA GLN A 125 20.49 45.41 -8.36
C GLN A 125 20.57 46.87 -7.94
N CYS A 126 19.64 47.70 -8.42
CA CYS A 126 19.69 49.16 -8.23
C CYS A 126 18.68 49.66 -7.18
N GLY A 127 17.82 48.79 -6.63
CA GLY A 127 16.79 49.17 -5.67
C GLY A 127 15.71 50.10 -6.25
N VAL A 128 15.58 50.13 -7.59
CA VAL A 128 14.61 50.99 -8.28
C VAL A 128 13.22 50.35 -8.18
N SER A 129 12.29 51.05 -7.54
CA SER A 129 10.89 50.64 -7.48
C SER A 129 10.12 51.17 -8.69
N PHE A 130 9.63 50.29 -9.55
CA PHE A 130 8.72 50.67 -10.62
C PHE A 130 7.28 50.85 -10.09
N PRO A 131 6.47 51.79 -10.63
CA PRO A 131 5.12 52.03 -10.15
C PRO A 131 4.18 50.81 -10.36
N CYS A 132 3.65 50.27 -9.26
CA CYS A 132 2.61 49.22 -9.27
C CYS A 132 1.20 49.80 -9.06
N THR A 133 0.81 50.81 -9.85
CA THR A 133 -0.55 51.38 -9.74
C THR A 133 -1.59 50.47 -10.40
N PRO A 134 -2.78 50.28 -9.80
CA PRO A 134 -3.85 49.46 -10.37
C PRO A 134 -4.36 50.04 -11.70
N SER A 135 -4.65 49.17 -12.67
CA SER A 135 -5.19 49.57 -13.96
C SER A 135 -6.52 50.32 -13.78
N GLY A 136 -6.62 51.56 -14.27
CA GLY A 136 -7.90 52.30 -14.34
C GLY A 136 -8.18 53.28 -13.19
N THR A 137 -7.22 53.62 -12.33
CA THR A 137 -7.34 54.80 -11.46
C THR A 137 -7.15 56.09 -12.28
N SER A 138 -8.18 56.47 -13.02
CA SER A 138 -8.34 57.85 -13.48
C SER A 138 -8.63 58.74 -12.27
N PHE A 139 -7.74 59.70 -11.99
CA PHE A 139 -8.02 60.99 -11.34
C PHE A 139 -8.88 61.03 -10.06
N LEU A 140 -8.73 60.09 -9.12
CA LEU A 140 -9.41 60.18 -7.83
C LEU A 140 -8.49 59.81 -6.68
N PHE A 141 -7.48 60.64 -6.39
CA PHE A 141 -6.97 60.90 -5.05
C PHE A 141 -5.98 62.08 -5.09
N THR A 142 -6.52 63.27 -5.34
CA THR A 142 -5.94 64.49 -4.76
C THR A 142 -6.86 64.90 -3.63
N SER A 143 -6.37 64.80 -2.40
CA SER A 143 -6.95 65.44 -1.24
C SER A 143 -7.30 66.88 -1.60
N ARG A 144 -8.59 67.25 -1.46
CA ARG A 144 -9.13 68.61 -1.71
C ARG A 144 -8.69 69.63 -0.65
N THR A 145 -7.41 69.63 -0.28
CA THR A 145 -6.85 70.56 0.71
C THR A 145 -5.50 71.09 0.24
N SER A 146 -5.47 71.73 -0.93
CA SER A 146 -4.57 72.85 -1.24
C SER A 146 -5.03 73.51 -2.53
N LEU A 147 -5.45 74.77 -2.47
CA LEU A 147 -5.91 75.56 -3.62
C LEU A 147 -4.75 76.13 -4.48
N HIS A 148 -3.51 75.68 -4.26
CA HIS A 148 -2.30 76.22 -4.94
C HIS A 148 -1.29 75.19 -5.46
N ALA A 149 -1.64 73.90 -5.59
CA ALA A 149 -0.74 72.94 -6.25
C ALA A 149 -0.94 72.99 -7.77
N VAL A 150 0.07 73.48 -8.50
CA VAL A 150 0.18 73.33 -9.96
C VAL A 150 0.30 71.83 -10.26
N GLU A 151 -0.57 71.29 -11.12
CA GLU A 151 -0.41 69.92 -11.63
C GLU A 151 0.88 69.84 -12.44
N ASP A 152 1.82 69.02 -11.99
CA ASP A 152 3.08 68.80 -12.67
C ASP A 152 2.84 67.92 -13.91
N HIS A 153 2.57 68.56 -15.07
CA HIS A 153 2.29 67.91 -16.35
C HIS A 153 3.37 66.90 -16.77
N SER A 154 4.59 67.06 -16.26
CA SER A 154 5.71 66.16 -16.49
C SER A 154 5.41 64.75 -15.94
N SER A 155 4.79 64.63 -14.76
CA SER A 155 4.50 63.35 -14.09
C SER A 155 3.47 62.47 -14.82
N MET A 156 2.60 63.09 -15.64
CA MET A 156 1.60 62.38 -16.46
C MET A 156 2.22 61.65 -17.66
N ASP A 157 3.26 62.21 -18.27
CA ASP A 157 3.95 61.61 -19.41
C ASP A 157 4.70 60.33 -19.03
N VAL A 158 5.36 60.30 -17.87
CA VAL A 158 6.06 59.10 -17.38
C VAL A 158 5.09 57.97 -17.06
N LYS A 159 3.96 58.30 -16.42
CA LYS A 159 2.98 57.30 -15.98
C LYS A 159 2.26 56.67 -17.19
N SER A 160 1.89 57.46 -18.19
CA SER A 160 1.28 56.96 -19.42
C SER A 160 2.21 56.07 -20.24
N LEU A 161 3.48 56.45 -20.39
CA LEU A 161 4.48 55.60 -21.06
C LEU A 161 4.73 54.27 -20.34
N TRP A 162 4.82 54.30 -19.01
CA TRP A 162 4.95 53.09 -18.22
C TRP A 162 3.70 52.20 -18.31
N ASP A 163 2.50 52.79 -18.32
CA ASP A 163 1.24 52.06 -18.49
C ASP A 163 1.17 51.31 -19.83
N ASP A 164 1.66 51.93 -20.91
CA ASP A 164 1.73 51.29 -22.24
C ASP A 164 2.69 50.09 -22.26
N ILE A 165 3.89 50.24 -21.67
CA ILE A 165 4.89 49.17 -21.57
C ILE A 165 4.35 48.01 -20.74
N ARG A 166 3.79 48.29 -19.56
CA ARG A 166 3.17 47.28 -18.69
C ARG A 166 2.03 46.55 -19.39
N LEU A 167 1.20 47.27 -20.16
CA LEU A 167 0.10 46.68 -20.92
C LEU A 167 0.59 45.69 -21.98
N HIS A 168 1.65 46.03 -22.71
CA HIS A 168 2.25 45.16 -23.74
C HIS A 168 2.82 43.88 -23.11
N LEU A 169 3.62 44.01 -22.05
CA LEU A 169 4.21 42.89 -21.32
C LEU A 169 3.13 42.00 -20.68
N ARG A 170 2.06 42.59 -20.15
CA ARG A 170 0.90 41.83 -19.64
C ARG A 170 0.24 40.97 -20.72
N ARG A 171 0.03 41.52 -21.92
CA ARG A 171 -0.60 40.78 -23.03
C ARG A 171 0.25 39.59 -23.45
N PHE A 172 1.57 39.77 -23.49
CA PHE A 172 2.52 38.70 -23.76
C PHE A 172 2.48 37.59 -22.69
N LEU A 173 2.54 37.96 -21.41
CA LEU A 173 2.50 36.96 -20.32
C LEU A 173 1.17 36.20 -20.28
N LEU A 174 0.04 36.89 -20.54
CA LEU A 174 -1.28 36.26 -20.62
C LEU A 174 -1.43 35.33 -21.83
N SER A 175 -0.87 35.67 -22.99
CA SER A 175 -0.90 34.80 -24.18
C SER A 175 -0.05 33.54 -23.96
N LYS A 176 1.08 33.67 -23.24
CA LYS A 176 1.94 32.56 -22.84
C LYS A 176 1.26 31.61 -21.85
N LEU A 177 0.53 32.15 -20.87
CA LEU A 177 -0.28 31.36 -19.93
C LEU A 177 -1.43 30.63 -20.66
N GLN A 178 -2.05 31.26 -21.66
CA GLN A 178 -3.10 30.66 -22.48
C GLN A 178 -2.61 29.49 -23.36
N SER A 179 -1.44 29.62 -24.00
CA SER A 179 -0.91 28.60 -24.92
C SER A 179 -0.40 27.34 -24.22
N HIS A 180 0.07 27.45 -22.98
CA HIS A 180 0.65 26.35 -22.19
C HIS A 180 -0.34 25.63 -21.26
N ASN A 181 -1.65 25.93 -21.33
CA ASN A 181 -2.69 25.22 -20.58
C ASN A 181 -3.04 23.81 -21.13
N LYS A 182 -2.18 23.19 -21.95
CA LYS A 182 -2.36 21.80 -22.40
C LYS A 182 -2.07 20.84 -21.23
N ILE A 183 -3.03 19.95 -20.96
CA ILE A 183 -3.14 19.08 -19.79
C ILE A 183 -2.03 18.00 -19.78
N ASN A 184 -0.80 18.38 -19.45
CA ASN A 184 0.31 17.46 -19.17
C ASN A 184 0.87 17.74 -17.77
N ASN A 185 0.90 16.72 -16.91
CA ASN A 185 1.41 16.82 -15.53
C ASN A 185 2.94 16.78 -15.51
N SER A 186 3.61 17.73 -16.15
CA SER A 186 5.05 17.86 -16.02
C SER A 186 5.41 18.92 -14.95
N PRO A 187 6.41 18.67 -14.09
CA PRO A 187 6.90 19.68 -13.13
C PRO A 187 7.38 20.97 -13.84
N HIS A 188 7.80 20.85 -15.10
CA HIS A 188 8.09 21.97 -16.01
C HIS A 188 6.90 22.89 -16.25
N THR A 189 5.67 22.38 -16.25
CA THR A 189 4.45 23.20 -16.42
C THR A 189 4.11 24.01 -15.16
N ILE A 190 4.32 23.43 -13.97
CA ILE A 190 4.08 24.09 -12.68
C ILE A 190 5.08 25.24 -12.50
N SER A 191 6.38 24.97 -12.62
CA SER A 191 7.44 25.98 -12.52
C SER A 191 7.28 27.11 -13.53
N PHE A 192 6.88 26.78 -14.77
CA PHE A 192 6.56 27.77 -15.80
C PHE A 192 5.39 28.68 -15.42
N LYS A 193 4.27 28.11 -14.95
CA LYS A 193 3.11 28.89 -14.50
C LYS A 193 3.46 29.76 -13.29
N THR A 194 4.19 29.22 -12.30
CA THR A 194 4.68 29.99 -11.14
C THR A 194 5.52 31.18 -11.61
N HIS A 195 6.45 30.95 -12.55
CA HIS A 195 7.33 32.00 -13.07
C HIS A 195 6.55 33.12 -13.77
N CYS A 196 5.59 32.78 -14.65
CA CYS A 196 4.75 33.77 -15.33
C CYS A 196 3.87 34.58 -14.34
N ILE A 197 3.33 33.95 -13.29
CA ILE A 197 2.54 34.65 -12.27
C ILE A 197 3.43 35.59 -11.45
N ARG A 198 4.66 35.19 -11.08
CA ARG A 198 5.64 36.06 -10.41
C ARG A 198 6.00 37.29 -11.25
N GLN A 199 6.19 37.11 -12.55
CA GLN A 199 6.43 38.22 -13.49
C GLN A 199 5.22 39.17 -13.61
N LEU A 200 3.99 38.65 -13.54
CA LEU A 200 2.79 39.48 -13.50
C LEU A 200 2.66 40.26 -12.19
N LEU A 201 3.03 39.67 -11.05
CA LEU A 201 3.04 40.31 -9.73
C LEU A 201 4.06 41.46 -9.62
N PHE A 202 5.13 41.42 -10.43
CA PHE A 202 6.06 42.54 -10.56
C PHE A 202 5.41 43.76 -11.26
N LEU A 203 4.53 43.52 -12.23
CA LEU A 203 3.93 44.59 -13.05
C LEU A 203 2.63 45.16 -12.46
N TYR A 204 1.86 44.33 -11.73
CA TYR A 204 0.53 44.65 -11.22
C TYR A 204 0.33 44.18 -9.78
N PRO A 205 -0.57 44.84 -9.02
CA PRO A 205 -0.94 44.39 -7.68
C PRO A 205 -1.49 42.96 -7.69
N GLU A 206 -1.24 42.23 -6.60
CA GLU A 206 -1.69 40.84 -6.39
C GLU A 206 -3.17 40.64 -6.73
N SER A 207 -4.05 41.53 -6.27
CA SER A 207 -5.49 41.44 -6.52
C SER A 207 -5.87 41.48 -8.01
N GLU A 208 -5.14 42.24 -8.84
CA GLU A 208 -5.43 42.34 -10.27
C GLU A 208 -4.90 41.11 -11.04
N VAL A 209 -3.73 40.60 -10.65
CA VAL A 209 -3.13 39.40 -11.25
C VAL A 209 -4.01 38.18 -10.97
N LEU A 210 -4.44 38.00 -9.71
CA LEU A 210 -5.32 36.90 -9.32
C LEU A 210 -6.67 36.98 -10.02
N ALA A 211 -7.31 38.15 -10.06
CA ALA A 211 -8.60 38.31 -10.75
C ALA A 211 -8.51 37.95 -12.25
N LYS A 212 -7.40 38.31 -12.92
CA LYS A 212 -7.20 37.95 -14.33
C LYS A 212 -6.90 36.48 -14.50
N TYR A 213 -6.09 35.87 -13.64
CA TYR A 213 -5.79 34.44 -13.67
C TYR A 213 -7.05 33.61 -13.42
N GLN A 214 -7.85 33.99 -12.42
CA GLN A 214 -9.17 33.43 -12.13
C GLN A 214 -10.10 33.54 -13.35
N SER A 215 -10.19 34.71 -13.98
CA SER A 215 -11.02 34.89 -15.19
C SER A 215 -10.59 33.98 -16.36
N LEU A 216 -9.29 33.67 -16.45
CA LEU A 216 -8.76 32.77 -17.47
C LEU A 216 -9.15 31.32 -17.17
N GLN A 217 -8.97 30.89 -15.92
CA GLN A 217 -9.33 29.54 -15.49
C GLN A 217 -10.84 29.32 -15.56
N ASN A 218 -11.66 30.27 -15.11
CA ASN A 218 -13.12 30.20 -15.20
C ASN A 218 -13.58 29.93 -16.62
N LYS A 219 -13.04 30.64 -17.64
CA LYS A 219 -13.40 30.40 -19.04
C LYS A 219 -13.07 29.00 -19.54
N LEU A 220 -11.99 28.40 -19.02
CA LEU A 220 -11.59 27.03 -19.39
C LEU A 220 -12.48 26.00 -18.69
N VAL A 221 -12.77 26.22 -17.40
CA VAL A 221 -13.65 25.37 -16.60
C VAL A 221 -15.06 25.36 -17.18
N THR A 222 -15.64 26.54 -17.48
CA THR A 222 -16.97 26.63 -18.10
C THR A 222 -17.00 25.94 -19.45
N HIS A 223 -16.02 26.17 -20.32
CA HIS A 223 -15.95 25.49 -21.61
C HIS A 223 -15.83 23.96 -21.48
N LEU A 224 -15.10 23.45 -20.48
CA LEU A 224 -15.00 22.01 -20.23
C LEU A 224 -16.33 21.42 -19.72
N LEU A 225 -17.01 22.11 -18.82
CA LEU A 225 -18.29 21.69 -18.25
C LEU A 225 -19.41 21.78 -19.29
N GLU A 226 -19.54 22.88 -20.02
CA GLU A 226 -20.51 23.06 -21.12
C GLU A 226 -20.37 21.94 -22.16
N ASN A 227 -19.15 21.62 -22.60
CA ASN A 227 -18.91 20.53 -23.55
C ASN A 227 -19.34 19.15 -23.05
N SER A 228 -19.37 18.93 -21.74
CA SER A 228 -19.85 17.67 -21.16
C SER A 228 -21.38 17.55 -21.17
N PHE A 229 -22.10 18.68 -21.06
CA PHE A 229 -23.56 18.72 -20.99
C PHE A 229 -24.26 19.14 -22.29
N LEU A 230 -23.54 19.72 -23.26
CA LEU A 230 -24.03 20.18 -24.56
C LEU A 230 -24.67 19.07 -25.42
N SER A 231 -24.34 17.80 -25.14
CA SER A 231 -24.90 16.64 -25.84
C SER A 231 -26.29 16.22 -25.35
N TYR A 232 -26.82 16.79 -24.26
CA TYR A 232 -28.11 16.39 -23.73
C TYR A 232 -29.28 16.96 -24.55
N ASN A 233 -29.68 16.19 -25.57
CA ASN A 233 -30.93 16.32 -26.31
C ASN A 233 -31.79 15.08 -26.06
N ARG A 234 -33.09 15.15 -26.37
CA ARG A 234 -34.11 14.09 -26.15
C ARG A 234 -33.72 12.66 -26.60
N GLU A 235 -32.73 12.52 -27.47
CA GLU A 235 -32.25 11.27 -28.08
C GLU A 235 -30.86 10.83 -27.60
N ALA A 236 -30.19 11.62 -26.76
CA ALA A 236 -28.86 11.30 -26.27
C ALA A 236 -28.92 10.25 -25.15
N ASN A 237 -28.14 9.18 -25.29
CA ASN A 237 -28.07 8.14 -24.27
C ASN A 237 -27.42 8.72 -22.98
N LEU A 238 -28.09 8.63 -21.84
CA LEU A 238 -27.59 9.08 -20.53
C LEU A 238 -26.18 8.53 -20.23
N ASP A 239 -25.86 7.32 -20.70
CA ASP A 239 -24.53 6.71 -20.55
C ASP A 239 -23.42 7.55 -21.21
N THR A 240 -23.70 8.17 -22.36
CA THR A 240 -22.73 9.02 -23.07
C THR A 240 -22.45 10.31 -22.32
N VAL A 241 -23.48 10.87 -21.66
CA VAL A 241 -23.36 12.05 -20.79
C VAL A 241 -22.54 11.70 -19.55
N ILE A 242 -22.80 10.54 -18.91
CA ILE A 242 -22.02 10.07 -17.76
C ILE A 242 -20.53 9.95 -18.13
N HIS A 243 -20.20 9.29 -19.23
CA HIS A 243 -18.81 9.09 -19.62
C HIS A 243 -18.11 10.41 -19.97
N GLY A 244 -18.80 11.32 -20.67
CA GLY A 244 -18.28 12.67 -20.94
C GLY A 244 -18.02 13.46 -19.66
N TYR A 245 -18.96 13.41 -18.72
CA TYR A 245 -18.88 14.08 -17.42
C TYR A 245 -17.78 13.50 -16.51
N GLN A 246 -17.66 12.18 -16.40
CA GLN A 246 -16.60 11.52 -15.63
C GLN A 246 -15.20 11.92 -16.12
N ASN A 247 -15.01 11.95 -17.44
CA ASN A 247 -13.75 12.42 -18.04
C ASN A 247 -13.51 13.92 -17.81
N CYS A 248 -14.56 14.74 -17.75
CA CYS A 248 -14.46 16.16 -17.43
C CYS A 248 -13.98 16.37 -15.99
N ILE A 249 -14.60 15.70 -15.01
CA ILE A 249 -14.20 15.79 -13.60
C ILE A 249 -12.76 15.30 -13.40
N LEU A 250 -12.33 14.22 -14.06
CA LEU A 250 -10.93 13.77 -14.01
C LEU A 250 -9.94 14.83 -14.54
N LYS A 251 -10.32 15.60 -15.56
CA LYS A 251 -9.51 16.72 -16.06
C LYS A 251 -9.50 17.89 -15.07
N LEU A 252 -10.65 18.21 -14.47
CA LEU A 252 -10.77 19.25 -13.44
C LEU A 252 -9.95 18.92 -12.20
N CYS A 253 -9.96 17.67 -11.70
CA CYS A 253 -9.08 17.22 -10.61
C CYS A 253 -7.60 17.54 -10.90
N LYS A 254 -7.14 17.26 -12.13
CA LYS A 254 -5.76 17.55 -12.54
C LYS A 254 -5.47 19.05 -12.58
N MET A 255 -6.40 19.85 -13.10
CA MET A 255 -6.26 21.32 -13.12
C MET A 255 -6.22 21.92 -11.71
N ILE A 256 -7.13 21.49 -10.83
CA ILE A 256 -7.17 21.90 -9.42
C ILE A 256 -5.83 21.55 -8.75
N LYS A 257 -5.34 20.32 -8.91
CA LYS A 257 -4.05 19.91 -8.33
C LYS A 257 -2.89 20.78 -8.83
N GLN A 258 -2.84 21.10 -10.13
CA GLN A 258 -1.80 21.98 -10.68
C GLN A 258 -1.86 23.39 -10.12
N ASP A 259 -3.03 24.02 -10.15
CA ASP A 259 -3.21 25.40 -9.66
C ASP A 259 -3.01 25.48 -8.13
N PHE A 260 -3.38 24.43 -7.40
CA PHE A 260 -3.13 24.33 -5.97
C PHE A 260 -1.63 24.40 -5.65
N TYR A 261 -0.78 23.63 -6.35
CA TYR A 261 0.67 23.70 -6.17
C TYR A 261 1.25 25.06 -6.62
N VAL A 262 0.87 25.55 -7.81
CA VAL A 262 1.36 26.85 -8.34
C VAL A 262 1.04 28.00 -7.37
N LEU A 263 -0.18 28.05 -6.85
CA LEU A 263 -0.62 29.14 -5.96
C LEU A 263 -0.08 28.96 -4.54
N SER A 264 0.17 27.74 -4.07
CA SER A 264 0.77 27.48 -2.75
C SER A 264 2.18 28.07 -2.59
N GLU A 265 2.94 28.16 -3.69
CA GLU A 265 4.28 28.76 -3.73
C GLU A 265 4.25 30.30 -3.67
N ILE A 266 3.10 30.92 -3.94
CA ILE A 266 2.96 32.37 -4.14
C ILE A 266 2.09 33.01 -3.06
N LEU A 267 0.99 32.37 -2.67
CA LEU A 267 -0.06 32.94 -1.82
C LEU A 267 -0.12 32.33 -0.42
N ALA A 268 -0.79 33.02 0.50
CA ALA A 268 -1.19 32.46 1.79
C ALA A 268 -2.20 31.29 1.59
N PRO A 269 -2.15 30.23 2.40
CA PRO A 269 -3.08 29.10 2.33
C PRO A 269 -4.55 29.50 2.20
N SER A 270 -5.01 30.48 2.98
CA SER A 270 -6.38 31.00 2.94
C SER A 270 -6.77 31.59 1.57
N SER A 271 -5.84 32.26 0.90
CA SER A 271 -6.07 32.85 -0.42
C SER A 271 -6.11 31.79 -1.52
N VAL A 272 -5.33 30.71 -1.38
CA VAL A 272 -5.39 29.55 -2.29
C VAL A 272 -6.75 28.86 -2.16
N LEU A 273 -7.21 28.60 -0.94
CA LEU A 273 -8.53 27.97 -0.71
C LEU A 273 -9.66 28.82 -1.28
N LYS A 274 -9.60 30.15 -1.06
CA LYS A 274 -10.57 31.10 -1.65
C LYS A 274 -10.56 31.04 -3.18
N PHE A 275 -9.39 31.01 -3.81
CA PHE A 275 -9.28 30.88 -5.26
C PHE A 275 -9.90 29.58 -5.77
N ILE A 276 -9.64 28.45 -5.12
CA ILE A 276 -10.21 27.15 -5.53
C ILE A 276 -11.74 27.15 -5.41
N ASN A 277 -12.30 27.71 -4.32
CA ASN A 277 -13.75 27.83 -4.14
C ASN A 277 -14.37 28.63 -5.30
N GLU A 278 -13.91 29.86 -5.52
CA GLU A 278 -14.51 30.78 -6.48
C GLU A 278 -14.28 30.39 -7.96
N THR A 279 -13.20 29.67 -8.25
CA THR A 279 -12.82 29.32 -9.64
C THR A 279 -13.38 27.98 -10.08
N TYR A 280 -13.35 26.99 -9.20
CA TYR A 280 -13.66 25.61 -9.55
C TYR A 280 -14.96 25.13 -8.91
N LEU A 281 -15.07 25.22 -7.58
CA LEU A 281 -16.22 24.65 -6.86
C LEU A 281 -17.52 25.40 -7.18
N ASP A 282 -17.48 26.73 -7.25
CA ASP A 282 -18.63 27.55 -7.64
C ASP A 282 -19.05 27.31 -9.09
N SER A 283 -18.10 27.25 -10.03
CA SER A 283 -18.41 26.94 -11.45
C SER A 283 -18.98 25.53 -11.63
N ILE A 284 -18.49 24.53 -10.91
CA ILE A 284 -19.06 23.17 -10.92
C ILE A 284 -20.49 23.19 -10.39
N LYS A 285 -20.75 23.93 -9.31
CA LYS A 285 -22.08 24.08 -8.70
C LYS A 285 -23.07 24.78 -9.64
N GLU A 286 -22.67 25.87 -10.28
CA GLU A 286 -23.53 26.63 -11.21
C GLU A 286 -23.90 25.79 -12.44
N GLU A 287 -22.92 25.16 -13.10
CA GLU A 287 -23.18 24.32 -14.27
C GLU A 287 -24.01 23.08 -13.93
N MET A 288 -23.78 22.47 -12.76
CA MET A 288 -24.63 21.38 -12.29
C MET A 288 -26.07 21.79 -12.04
N THR A 289 -26.27 22.99 -11.51
CA THR A 289 -27.62 23.53 -11.28
C THR A 289 -28.33 23.73 -12.61
N ASN A 290 -27.66 24.36 -13.58
CA ASN A 290 -28.20 24.56 -14.93
C ASN A 290 -28.56 23.24 -15.63
N PHE A 291 -27.69 22.22 -15.51
CA PHE A 291 -27.94 20.91 -16.09
C PHE A 291 -29.15 20.21 -15.44
N LEU A 292 -29.22 20.19 -14.09
CA LEU A 292 -30.29 19.52 -13.36
C LEU A 292 -31.65 20.21 -13.54
N GLU A 293 -31.69 21.55 -13.63
CA GLU A 293 -32.90 22.29 -13.99
C GLU A 293 -33.42 21.84 -15.37
N LYS A 294 -32.51 21.76 -16.37
CA LYS A 294 -32.84 21.32 -17.73
C LYS A 294 -33.28 19.85 -17.79
N PHE A 295 -32.66 18.99 -16.97
CA PHE A 295 -33.05 17.60 -16.79
C PHE A 295 -34.48 17.50 -16.24
N CYS A 296 -34.81 18.24 -15.18
CA CYS A 296 -36.15 18.32 -14.61
C CYS A 296 -37.19 18.78 -15.63
N GLU A 297 -36.92 19.86 -16.36
CA GLU A 297 -37.85 20.41 -17.37
C GLU A 297 -38.22 19.40 -18.47
N LEU A 298 -37.25 18.60 -18.91
CA LEU A 298 -37.48 17.58 -19.93
C LEU A 298 -38.32 16.42 -19.39
N GLN A 299 -38.11 16.00 -18.14
CA GLN A 299 -38.90 14.95 -17.49
C GLN A 299 -40.34 15.37 -17.17
N PHE A 300 -40.57 16.66 -16.89
CA PHE A 300 -41.92 17.19 -16.73
C PHE A 300 -42.76 17.14 -18.02
N LYS A 301 -42.12 17.29 -19.19
CA LYS A 301 -42.82 17.24 -20.48
C LYS A 301 -43.27 15.82 -20.85
N GLU A 302 -42.60 14.79 -20.34
CA GLU A 302 -42.92 13.38 -20.61
C GLU A 302 -44.13 12.88 -19.78
N ASN A 303 -44.14 13.18 -18.48
CA ASN A 303 -45.24 12.82 -17.58
C ASN A 303 -46.58 13.51 -17.94
N ALA A 304 -46.52 14.73 -18.48
CA ALA A 304 -47.71 15.46 -18.94
C ALA A 304 -48.37 14.81 -20.19
N VAL A 305 -47.60 14.12 -21.03
CA VAL A 305 -48.13 13.45 -22.25
C VAL A 305 -48.80 12.11 -21.91
N HIS A 306 -48.35 11.42 -20.85
CA HIS A 306 -48.96 10.16 -20.41
C HIS A 306 -50.28 10.36 -19.64
N VAL A 307 -50.42 11.42 -18.83
CA VAL A 307 -51.64 11.68 -18.04
C VAL A 307 -52.84 12.11 -18.90
N VAL A 308 -52.62 12.69 -20.08
CA VAL A 308 -53.71 13.17 -20.97
C VAL A 308 -54.42 12.03 -21.73
N LYS A 309 -53.87 10.81 -21.76
CA LYS A 309 -54.48 9.68 -22.51
C LYS A 309 -55.56 8.89 -21.75
N THR A 310 -55.80 9.17 -20.47
CA THR A 310 -56.84 8.49 -19.68
C THR A 310 -57.85 9.49 -19.11
N GLY A 311 -58.79 9.94 -19.94
CA GLY A 311 -59.88 10.82 -19.52
C GLY A 311 -60.83 11.19 -20.65
N LYS A 312 -61.68 10.25 -21.08
CA LYS A 312 -62.86 10.54 -21.92
C LYS A 312 -64.12 10.46 -21.05
N SER A 313 -64.76 11.60 -20.76
CA SER A 313 -66.23 11.75 -20.75
C SER A 313 -66.69 13.15 -20.33
N SER A 314 -67.52 13.77 -21.19
CA SER A 314 -68.66 14.70 -20.94
C SER A 314 -68.42 15.99 -20.12
N SER A 315 -68.96 17.17 -20.43
CA SER A 315 -70.10 17.60 -21.24
C SER A 315 -70.03 19.13 -21.49
N LYS A 316 -70.71 19.58 -22.54
CA LYS A 316 -70.85 20.97 -23.00
C LYS A 316 -71.47 21.94 -21.96
N HIS A 317 -70.88 23.13 -21.81
CA HIS A 317 -71.65 24.38 -21.80
C HIS A 317 -70.80 25.58 -22.27
N ARG A 318 -71.48 26.52 -22.93
CA ARG A 318 -70.97 27.67 -23.69
C ARG A 318 -71.20 28.93 -22.85
N GLY A 319 -70.24 29.85 -22.79
CA GLY A 319 -70.53 31.24 -22.39
C GLY A 319 -69.39 32.05 -21.75
N ALA A 320 -69.13 33.21 -22.36
CA ALA A 320 -68.53 34.43 -21.82
C ALA A 320 -66.98 34.57 -21.76
N VAL A 321 -66.53 35.51 -22.59
CA VAL A 321 -65.24 36.20 -22.61
C VAL A 321 -65.15 37.12 -21.40
N HIS A 322 -64.06 37.05 -20.61
CA HIS A 322 -63.46 38.22 -19.94
C HIS A 322 -61.98 37.97 -19.57
N ALA A 323 -61.13 38.84 -20.16
CA ALA A 323 -59.96 39.51 -19.61
C ALA A 323 -58.97 38.79 -18.66
N LEU A 324 -57.74 38.65 -19.16
CA LEU A 324 -56.48 39.13 -18.55
C LEU A 324 -56.30 38.95 -17.03
N VAL A 325 -55.81 37.79 -16.60
CA VAL A 325 -54.84 37.68 -15.49
C VAL A 325 -53.90 36.52 -15.81
N THR A 326 -52.67 36.82 -16.23
CA THR A 326 -51.55 35.90 -16.09
C THR A 326 -51.32 35.68 -14.59
N HIS A 327 -51.99 34.70 -14.02
CA HIS A 327 -51.57 34.15 -12.74
C HIS A 327 -50.24 33.44 -13.00
N GLU A 328 -49.13 34.10 -12.67
CA GLU A 328 -47.92 33.42 -12.24
C GLU A 328 -48.31 32.53 -11.04
N CYS A 329 -48.61 31.27 -11.33
CA CYS A 329 -48.79 30.27 -10.30
C CYS A 329 -47.39 29.90 -9.76
N PRO A 330 -47.14 30.01 -8.45
CA PRO A 330 -45.81 29.79 -7.88
C PRO A 330 -45.33 28.36 -8.12
N ARG A 331 -44.04 28.21 -8.43
CA ARG A 331 -43.27 26.96 -8.63
C ARG A 331 -43.20 26.07 -7.36
N LYS A 332 -44.32 25.80 -6.67
CA LYS A 332 -44.36 24.85 -5.56
C LYS A 332 -44.76 23.46 -6.05
N GLY A 333 -43.77 22.57 -6.07
CA GLY A 333 -43.91 21.11 -5.95
C GLY A 333 -44.85 20.42 -6.95
N ARG A 334 -44.41 20.27 -8.20
CA ARG A 334 -45.05 19.31 -9.13
C ARG A 334 -44.24 18.01 -9.10
N ASN A 335 -44.93 16.90 -8.91
CA ASN A 335 -44.35 15.60 -8.57
C ASN A 335 -43.69 14.93 -9.80
N ILE A 336 -42.37 14.78 -9.81
CA ILE A 336 -41.64 13.93 -10.78
C ILE A 336 -41.57 12.52 -10.19
N CYS A 337 -41.97 11.50 -10.95
CA CYS A 337 -41.70 10.11 -10.64
C CYS A 337 -40.45 9.68 -11.42
N LEU A 338 -39.38 9.32 -10.71
CA LEU A 338 -38.13 8.86 -11.32
C LEU A 338 -38.15 7.33 -11.44
N SER A 339 -37.77 6.84 -12.61
CA SER A 339 -37.48 5.43 -12.87
C SER A 339 -36.15 5.00 -12.22
N LEU A 340 -35.95 3.69 -12.07
CA LEU A 340 -34.70 3.12 -11.57
C LEU A 340 -33.49 3.57 -12.41
N TYR A 341 -33.66 3.66 -13.74
CA TYR A 341 -32.61 4.10 -14.66
C TYR A 341 -32.19 5.55 -14.40
N GLU A 342 -33.13 6.44 -14.11
CA GLU A 342 -32.85 7.84 -13.79
C GLU A 342 -32.21 8.00 -12.41
N LEU A 343 -32.60 7.18 -11.42
CA LEU A 343 -31.93 7.14 -10.12
C LEU A 343 -30.48 6.68 -10.26
N ARG A 344 -30.21 5.64 -11.06
CA ARG A 344 -28.84 5.21 -11.39
C ARG A 344 -28.05 6.34 -12.04
N PHE A 345 -28.65 7.05 -12.98
CA PHE A 345 -28.02 8.19 -13.64
C PHE A 345 -27.59 9.28 -12.65
N LEU A 346 -28.50 9.70 -11.76
CA LEU A 346 -28.20 10.70 -10.73
C LEU A 346 -27.08 10.23 -9.78
N SER A 347 -27.11 8.97 -9.38
CA SER A 347 -26.06 8.37 -8.54
C SER A 347 -24.68 8.38 -9.22
N GLN A 348 -24.64 8.05 -10.51
CA GLN A 348 -23.41 8.07 -11.32
C GLN A 348 -22.86 9.47 -11.58
N LEU A 349 -23.70 10.52 -11.55
CA LEU A 349 -23.24 11.92 -11.58
C LEU A 349 -22.60 12.35 -10.25
N ILE A 350 -23.09 11.84 -9.12
CA ILE A 350 -22.58 12.17 -7.79
C ILE A 350 -21.24 11.48 -7.51
N LYS A 351 -21.06 10.23 -7.97
CA LYS A 351 -19.88 9.42 -7.67
C LYS A 351 -18.54 10.13 -8.00
N PRO A 352 -18.36 10.80 -9.15
CA PRO A 352 -17.15 11.58 -9.45
C PRO A 352 -16.96 12.81 -8.56
N LEU A 353 -18.05 13.47 -8.15
CA LEU A 353 -17.99 14.64 -7.27
C LEU A 353 -17.51 14.28 -5.87
N LEU A 354 -17.99 13.15 -5.32
CA LEU A 354 -17.49 12.63 -4.05
C LEU A 354 -16.00 12.29 -4.10
N LYS A 355 -15.53 11.76 -5.23
CA LYS A 355 -14.10 11.48 -5.44
C LYS A 355 -13.28 12.78 -5.52
N LEU A 356 -13.76 13.76 -6.27
CA LEU A 356 -13.15 15.09 -6.36
C LEU A 356 -13.04 15.75 -4.99
N GLU A 357 -14.13 15.73 -4.21
CA GLU A 357 -14.17 16.29 -2.86
C GLU A 357 -13.10 15.68 -1.95
N LYS A 358 -13.00 14.35 -1.93
CA LYS A 358 -11.96 13.65 -1.16
C LYS A 358 -10.55 14.03 -1.61
N GLU A 359 -10.27 14.01 -2.91
CA GLU A 359 -8.95 14.36 -3.45
C GLU A 359 -8.54 15.80 -3.12
N VAL A 360 -9.47 16.77 -3.21
CA VAL A 360 -9.20 18.18 -2.88
C VAL A 360 -9.02 18.37 -1.37
N GLN A 361 -9.77 17.62 -0.55
CA GLN A 361 -9.62 17.65 0.90
C GLN A 361 -8.28 17.07 1.35
N ASP A 362 -7.84 15.96 0.77
CA ASP A 362 -6.51 15.36 1.01
C ASP A 362 -5.38 16.34 0.64
N LEU A 363 -5.48 17.01 -0.52
CA LEU A 363 -4.53 18.07 -0.95
C LEU A 363 -4.49 19.24 0.04
N SER A 364 -5.63 19.61 0.62
CA SER A 364 -5.70 20.69 1.61
C SER A 364 -5.01 20.33 2.93
N GLN A 365 -5.12 19.06 3.36
CA GLN A 365 -4.45 18.55 4.55
C GLN A 365 -2.94 18.49 4.35
N GLU A 366 -2.48 18.06 3.18
CA GLU A 366 -1.06 18.07 2.79
C GLU A 366 -0.47 19.49 2.95
N LEU A 367 -1.16 20.52 2.46
CA LEU A 367 -0.71 21.91 2.55
C LEU A 367 -0.67 22.47 3.97
N LEU A 368 -1.60 22.05 4.84
CA LEU A 368 -1.60 22.43 6.26
C LEU A 368 -0.44 21.80 7.04
N SER A 369 0.14 20.70 6.52
CA SER A 369 1.25 19.96 7.15
C SER A 369 2.65 20.46 6.78
N LEU A 370 2.80 21.27 5.71
CA LEU A 370 4.12 21.78 5.30
C LEU A 370 4.67 22.82 6.31
N PRO A 371 5.94 22.70 6.75
CA PRO A 371 6.57 23.69 7.63
C PRO A 371 6.67 25.03 6.90
N LYS A 372 6.26 26.10 7.58
CA LYS A 372 6.30 27.48 7.08
C LYS A 372 7.75 27.91 6.83
N ILE A 373 8.28 27.67 5.63
CA ILE A 373 9.51 28.31 5.17
C ILE A 373 9.22 29.81 5.08
N SER A 374 10.00 30.62 5.80
CA SER A 374 9.82 32.08 5.83
C SER A 374 9.87 32.63 4.41
N ARG A 375 8.74 33.16 3.94
CA ARG A 375 8.60 33.65 2.59
C ARG A 375 9.31 34.98 2.47
N HIS A 376 10.38 35.04 1.69
CA HIS A 376 10.92 36.29 1.16
C HIS A 376 9.90 36.87 0.18
N THR A 377 9.02 37.75 0.65
CA THR A 377 8.23 38.63 -0.22
C THR A 377 8.79 40.04 -0.15
N SER A 378 9.50 40.39 -1.21
CA SER A 378 9.73 41.78 -1.60
C SER A 378 8.39 42.48 -1.83
N GLY A 379 8.15 43.56 -1.08
CA GLY A 379 7.34 44.69 -1.52
C GLY A 379 5.85 44.69 -1.19
N ALA A 380 5.47 45.68 -0.37
CA ALA A 380 4.13 46.26 -0.17
C ALA A 380 3.11 45.46 0.68
N TRP A 381 3.06 45.77 1.98
CA TRP A 381 1.91 45.46 2.82
C TRP A 381 1.22 46.73 3.33
N LYS A 382 -0.11 46.66 3.27
CA LYS A 382 -1.11 47.69 3.55
C LYS A 382 -1.37 47.76 5.06
N LYS A 383 -1.26 48.95 5.66
CA LYS A 383 -1.69 49.22 7.03
C LYS A 383 -3.20 49.04 7.18
N SER A 384 -3.64 48.36 8.24
CA SER A 384 -4.91 48.63 8.90
C SER A 384 -4.65 48.86 10.39
N SER A 385 -5.10 50.04 10.83
CA SER A 385 -4.92 50.72 12.11
C SER A 385 -5.49 50.00 13.34
N GLY A 386 -4.87 50.28 14.49
CA GLY A 386 -5.44 50.09 15.83
C GLY A 386 -4.37 50.27 16.91
N GLU A 387 -4.15 51.53 17.33
CA GLU A 387 -3.31 51.90 18.48
C GLU A 387 -3.74 51.17 19.75
N PHE A 388 -2.81 50.64 20.53
CA PHE A 388 -2.94 50.60 21.99
C PHE A 388 -1.57 50.82 22.65
N LEU A 389 -1.56 51.82 23.52
CA LEU A 389 -0.43 52.34 24.28
C LEU A 389 0.14 51.32 25.26
N ILE A 390 1.46 51.38 25.39
CA ILE A 390 2.26 50.77 26.44
C ILE A 390 1.88 51.40 27.79
N GLN A 391 1.59 50.57 28.79
CA GLN A 391 1.77 50.95 30.19
C GLN A 391 2.44 49.79 30.94
N GLU A 392 3.66 50.05 31.40
CA GLU A 392 4.45 49.18 32.28
C GLU A 392 3.80 49.04 33.67
N ALA A 393 3.83 47.84 34.25
CA ALA A 393 3.87 47.63 35.69
C ALA A 393 4.45 46.25 36.05
N ARG A 394 5.16 46.21 37.18
CA ARG A 394 6.05 45.15 37.68
C ARG A 394 5.33 43.91 38.24
N ALA A 395 6.07 42.79 38.20
CA ALA A 395 6.17 41.68 39.16
C ALA A 395 5.01 41.40 40.15
N ASN A 396 4.29 40.29 39.96
CA ASN A 396 4.32 39.10 40.83
C ASN A 396 3.14 38.14 40.53
N GLU A 397 3.41 36.86 40.77
CA GLU A 397 2.49 35.77 41.13
C GLU A 397 1.61 35.06 40.06
N THR A 398 1.91 33.75 39.98
CA THR A 398 1.04 32.59 39.75
C THR A 398 0.58 32.25 38.33
N ASN A 399 1.06 31.07 37.91
CA ASN A 399 0.67 30.30 36.73
C ASN A 399 -0.85 30.10 36.65
N ILE A 400 -1.52 30.85 35.77
CA ILE A 400 -2.76 30.43 35.10
C ILE A 400 -2.64 30.85 33.63
N LEU A 401 -2.47 29.86 32.76
CA LEU A 401 -2.46 30.01 31.31
C LEU A 401 -3.83 30.56 30.86
N PRO A 402 -3.93 31.73 30.17
CA PRO A 402 -5.22 32.24 29.76
C PRO A 402 -5.66 31.62 28.43
N GLU A 403 -6.78 30.90 28.49
CA GLU A 403 -7.61 30.31 27.43
C GLU A 403 -8.20 31.32 26.42
N LYS A 404 -7.55 32.46 26.18
CA LYS A 404 -8.07 33.58 25.37
C LYS A 404 -7.32 33.84 24.04
N LEU A 405 -6.58 32.86 23.53
CA LEU A 405 -5.94 32.91 22.20
C LEU A 405 -6.68 32.10 21.11
N LEU A 406 -7.93 31.69 21.34
CA LEU A 406 -8.77 30.98 20.36
C LEU A 406 -9.93 31.85 19.82
N GLN A 407 -9.66 33.12 19.50
CA GLN A 407 -10.36 33.77 18.39
C GLN A 407 -9.44 33.72 17.17
N ILE A 408 -9.21 32.49 16.71
CA ILE A 408 -8.71 32.22 15.37
C ILE A 408 -9.74 32.83 14.41
N LYS A 409 -9.33 33.85 13.64
CA LYS A 409 -10.11 34.33 12.48
C LYS A 409 -10.53 33.11 11.67
N GLU A 410 -11.83 32.93 11.45
CA GLU A 410 -12.40 31.88 10.61
C GLU A 410 -11.56 31.70 9.35
N TYR A 411 -10.80 30.60 9.29
CA TYR A 411 -10.13 30.21 8.06
C TYR A 411 -11.23 29.92 7.04
N THR A 412 -11.10 30.49 5.85
CA THR A 412 -12.01 30.21 4.73
C THR A 412 -11.89 28.72 4.40
N LEU A 413 -12.87 27.92 4.83
CA LEU A 413 -12.93 26.48 4.57
C LEU A 413 -13.27 26.25 3.09
N LEU A 414 -12.91 25.08 2.56
CA LEU A 414 -13.38 24.63 1.25
C LEU A 414 -14.91 24.48 1.31
N ASP A 415 -15.61 25.12 0.38
CA ASP A 415 -17.07 25.07 0.30
C ASP A 415 -17.50 24.13 -0.83
N PHE A 416 -17.92 22.91 -0.46
CA PHE A 416 -18.45 21.92 -1.40
C PHE A 416 -19.95 22.10 -1.64
N GLY A 417 -20.32 23.27 -2.18
CA GLY A 417 -21.71 23.69 -2.38
C GLY A 417 -22.47 22.95 -3.50
N TRP A 418 -21.84 22.03 -4.24
CA TRP A 418 -22.42 21.30 -5.37
C TRP A 418 -23.69 20.51 -4.99
N ARG A 419 -23.80 20.07 -3.73
CA ARG A 419 -25.00 19.39 -3.21
C ARG A 419 -26.27 20.22 -3.37
N SER A 420 -26.17 21.55 -3.30
CA SER A 420 -27.33 22.45 -3.45
C SER A 420 -27.98 22.38 -4.84
N ALA A 421 -27.24 21.99 -5.87
CA ALA A 421 -27.77 21.79 -7.22
C ALA A 421 -28.84 20.68 -7.27
N PHE A 422 -28.74 19.67 -6.39
CA PHE A 422 -29.68 18.54 -6.34
C PHE A 422 -30.99 18.86 -5.60
N LYS A 423 -31.16 20.09 -5.10
CA LYS A 423 -32.33 20.47 -4.29
C LYS A 423 -33.65 20.27 -5.02
N GLU A 424 -33.71 20.56 -6.31
CA GLU A 424 -34.94 20.40 -7.10
C GLU A 424 -35.34 18.93 -7.30
N VAL A 425 -34.36 18.04 -7.44
CA VAL A 425 -34.58 16.60 -7.66
C VAL A 425 -34.77 15.84 -6.36
N SER A 426 -34.27 16.37 -5.24
CA SER A 426 -34.22 15.71 -3.93
C SER A 426 -35.55 15.11 -3.46
N LEU A 427 -36.65 15.86 -3.54
CA LEU A 427 -37.98 15.39 -3.12
C LEU A 427 -38.47 14.19 -3.94
N SER A 428 -38.13 14.16 -5.23
CA SER A 428 -38.46 13.05 -6.13
C SER A 428 -37.58 11.83 -5.88
N VAL A 429 -36.28 12.03 -5.60
CA VAL A 429 -35.38 10.94 -5.17
C VAL A 429 -35.90 10.31 -3.88
N VAL A 430 -36.21 11.10 -2.86
CA VAL A 430 -36.75 10.66 -1.56
C VAL A 430 -37.96 9.73 -1.76
N ARG A 431 -38.90 10.09 -2.63
CA ARG A 431 -40.14 9.33 -2.85
C ARG A 431 -39.94 8.07 -3.67
N CYS A 432 -39.09 8.12 -4.69
CA CYS A 432 -38.93 7.02 -5.65
C CYS A 432 -37.89 5.99 -5.22
N LEU A 433 -36.86 6.39 -4.47
CA LEU A 433 -35.73 5.53 -4.11
C LEU A 433 -36.16 4.23 -3.43
N THR A 434 -36.94 4.35 -2.35
CA THR A 434 -37.43 3.21 -1.57
C THR A 434 -38.29 2.27 -2.41
N ILE A 435 -39.25 2.82 -3.18
CA ILE A 435 -40.16 2.04 -4.02
C ILE A 435 -39.39 1.33 -5.16
N ALA A 436 -38.47 2.03 -5.83
CA ALA A 436 -37.75 1.49 -6.97
C ALA A 436 -36.78 0.36 -6.55
N MET A 437 -36.09 0.53 -5.41
CA MET A 437 -35.20 -0.50 -4.87
C MET A 437 -35.97 -1.74 -4.40
N GLU A 438 -37.10 -1.54 -3.71
CA GLU A 438 -37.98 -2.64 -3.28
C GLU A 438 -38.56 -3.41 -4.47
N ASP A 439 -39.14 -2.71 -5.46
CA ASP A 439 -39.73 -3.33 -6.66
C ASP A 439 -38.68 -4.09 -7.47
N HIS A 440 -37.46 -3.55 -7.59
CA HIS A 440 -36.37 -4.24 -8.27
C HIS A 440 -35.96 -5.52 -7.53
N ALA A 441 -35.74 -5.46 -6.22
CA ALA A 441 -35.40 -6.62 -5.41
C ALA A 441 -36.51 -7.70 -5.48
N ILE A 442 -37.77 -7.30 -5.38
CA ILE A 442 -38.93 -8.21 -5.50
C ILE A 442 -38.97 -8.87 -6.88
N LYS A 443 -38.70 -8.14 -7.97
CA LYS A 443 -38.63 -8.70 -9.33
C LYS A 443 -37.53 -9.75 -9.48
N ILE A 444 -36.32 -9.48 -8.95
CA ILE A 444 -35.22 -10.46 -8.97
C ILE A 444 -35.59 -11.70 -8.15
N LEU A 445 -36.13 -11.50 -6.94
CA LEU A 445 -36.57 -12.60 -6.08
C LEU A 445 -37.71 -13.42 -6.70
N HIS A 446 -38.65 -12.81 -7.42
CA HIS A 446 -39.69 -13.55 -8.15
C HIS A 446 -39.13 -14.30 -9.36
N ARG A 447 -38.18 -13.72 -10.07
CA ARG A 447 -37.49 -14.40 -11.17
C ARG A 447 -36.80 -15.68 -10.69
N GLU A 448 -36.08 -15.63 -9.57
CA GLU A 448 -35.49 -16.82 -8.94
C GLU A 448 -36.53 -17.89 -8.61
N GLN A 449 -37.67 -17.49 -8.03
CA GLN A 449 -38.76 -18.42 -7.71
C GLN A 449 -39.34 -19.10 -8.96
N ASN A 450 -39.46 -18.37 -10.07
CA ASN A 450 -39.97 -18.90 -11.33
C ASN A 450 -38.95 -19.80 -12.05
N GLU A 451 -37.67 -19.47 -11.98
CA GLU A 451 -36.58 -20.33 -12.47
C GLU A 451 -36.54 -21.64 -11.69
N LYS A 452 -36.77 -21.60 -10.36
CA LYS A 452 -36.89 -22.81 -9.52
C LYS A 452 -38.09 -23.68 -9.89
N SER A 453 -39.27 -23.09 -10.15
CA SER A 453 -40.47 -23.87 -10.46
C SER A 453 -40.43 -24.55 -11.83
N SER A 454 -39.54 -24.10 -12.71
CA SER A 454 -39.35 -24.63 -14.07
C SER A 454 -38.14 -25.56 -14.23
N ALA A 455 -37.13 -25.47 -13.35
CA ALA A 455 -35.93 -26.28 -13.44
C ALA A 455 -36.14 -27.73 -12.94
N VAL A 456 -35.71 -28.71 -13.76
CA VAL A 456 -35.74 -30.15 -13.43
C VAL A 456 -34.70 -30.52 -12.37
N ASN A 457 -33.64 -29.72 -12.22
CA ASN A 457 -32.58 -29.89 -11.23
C ASN A 457 -32.51 -28.66 -10.31
N TYR A 458 -32.61 -28.87 -8.98
CA TYR A 458 -32.58 -27.84 -7.92
C TYR A 458 -31.19 -27.19 -7.69
N THR A 459 -30.45 -26.89 -8.76
CA THR A 459 -29.11 -26.32 -8.68
C THR A 459 -29.19 -24.80 -8.60
N MET A 460 -28.66 -24.20 -7.53
CA MET A 460 -28.59 -22.73 -7.41
C MET A 460 -27.58 -22.15 -8.41
N SER A 461 -27.91 -21.00 -8.99
CA SER A 461 -26.95 -20.21 -9.78
C SER A 461 -25.95 -19.53 -8.85
N LEU A 462 -24.65 -19.80 -9.04
CA LEU A 462 -23.57 -19.31 -8.18
C LEU A 462 -22.64 -18.34 -8.93
N VAL A 463 -22.06 -17.39 -8.20
CA VAL A 463 -21.06 -16.42 -8.70
C VAL A 463 -19.86 -16.42 -7.76
N ASN A 464 -18.65 -16.21 -8.32
CA ASN A 464 -17.43 -16.04 -7.53
C ASN A 464 -17.34 -14.59 -7.02
N VAL A 465 -17.11 -14.41 -5.72
CA VAL A 465 -17.07 -13.09 -5.08
C VAL A 465 -15.90 -12.24 -5.58
N HIS A 466 -14.76 -12.87 -5.89
CA HIS A 466 -13.54 -12.17 -6.32
C HIS A 466 -13.72 -11.42 -7.65
N SER A 467 -14.72 -11.78 -8.47
CA SER A 467 -15.03 -11.08 -9.74
C SER A 467 -16.02 -9.92 -9.61
N VAL A 468 -16.69 -9.76 -8.46
CA VAL A 468 -17.85 -8.84 -8.32
C VAL A 468 -17.54 -7.66 -7.39
N TRP A 469 -16.78 -7.87 -6.33
CA TRP A 469 -16.63 -6.90 -5.25
C TRP A 469 -15.19 -6.38 -5.10
N GLU A 470 -14.68 -5.66 -6.11
CA GLU A 470 -13.34 -5.03 -6.07
C GLU A 470 -13.24 -3.84 -5.10
N LEU A 471 -14.39 -3.31 -4.64
CA LEU A 471 -14.46 -2.07 -3.85
C LEU A 471 -14.09 -2.26 -2.35
N CYS A 472 -14.27 -3.47 -1.77
CA CYS A 472 -13.74 -3.79 -0.42
C CYS A 472 -12.48 -4.64 -0.49
N ARG A 473 -11.33 -4.00 -0.74
CA ARG A 473 -10.03 -4.57 -0.35
C ARG A 473 -9.74 -4.47 1.16
N ALA A 474 -10.70 -3.98 1.95
CA ALA A 474 -10.53 -3.77 3.39
C ALA A 474 -10.81 -5.03 4.25
N THR A 475 -11.58 -6.01 3.75
CA THR A 475 -11.85 -7.25 4.49
C THR A 475 -10.77 -8.31 4.20
N PRO A 476 -10.25 -9.02 5.22
CA PRO A 476 -9.26 -10.07 5.02
C PRO A 476 -9.79 -11.20 4.13
N GLU A 477 -8.94 -11.76 3.27
CA GLU A 477 -9.28 -12.90 2.38
C GLU A 477 -9.79 -14.11 3.18
N GLU A 478 -9.33 -14.26 4.42
CA GLU A 478 -9.73 -15.32 5.35
C GLU A 478 -11.21 -15.28 5.77
N ASP A 479 -11.82 -14.09 5.68
CA ASP A 479 -13.19 -13.84 6.11
C ASP A 479 -14.14 -13.70 4.89
N GLN A 480 -13.60 -13.64 3.68
CA GLN A 480 -14.41 -13.47 2.47
C GLN A 480 -14.99 -14.80 1.96
N PRO A 481 -16.30 -14.85 1.62
CA PRO A 481 -16.89 -16.03 0.99
C PRO A 481 -16.37 -16.20 -0.44
N LYS A 482 -16.26 -17.45 -0.91
CA LYS A 482 -15.73 -17.76 -2.25
C LYS A 482 -16.82 -17.82 -3.32
N LYS A 483 -17.98 -18.40 -2.98
CA LYS A 483 -19.13 -18.52 -3.91
C LYS A 483 -20.41 -18.11 -3.21
N ILE A 484 -21.20 -17.28 -3.89
CA ILE A 484 -22.48 -16.78 -3.40
C ILE A 484 -23.59 -17.02 -4.41
N VAL A 485 -24.84 -16.95 -3.94
CA VAL A 485 -26.01 -17.03 -4.81
C VAL A 485 -26.11 -15.78 -5.68
N LYS A 486 -26.20 -15.98 -7.00
CA LYS A 486 -26.24 -14.92 -8.01
C LYS A 486 -27.26 -13.83 -7.70
N VAL A 487 -28.47 -14.23 -7.28
CA VAL A 487 -29.57 -13.31 -6.98
C VAL A 487 -29.22 -12.31 -5.89
N CYS A 488 -28.45 -12.70 -4.88
CA CYS A 488 -28.00 -11.78 -3.84
C CYS A 488 -26.91 -10.85 -4.35
N SER A 489 -26.00 -11.36 -5.20
CA SER A 489 -25.00 -10.55 -5.90
C SER A 489 -25.65 -9.43 -6.73
N ASP A 490 -26.63 -9.79 -7.56
CA ASP A 490 -27.34 -8.85 -8.44
C ASP A 490 -28.10 -7.77 -7.63
N ILE A 491 -28.68 -8.14 -6.48
CA ILE A 491 -29.36 -7.18 -5.58
C ILE A 491 -28.34 -6.24 -4.92
N MET A 492 -27.24 -6.77 -4.41
CA MET A 492 -26.21 -5.97 -3.73
C MET A 492 -25.51 -5.00 -4.68
N GLU A 493 -25.23 -5.41 -5.92
CA GLU A 493 -24.69 -4.53 -6.96
C GLU A 493 -25.64 -3.35 -7.23
N GLU A 494 -26.96 -3.58 -7.19
CA GLU A 494 -27.93 -2.48 -7.33
C GLU A 494 -27.90 -1.52 -6.14
N LEU A 495 -27.72 -2.03 -4.91
CA LEU A 495 -27.58 -1.18 -3.72
C LEU A 495 -26.32 -0.30 -3.81
N ASP A 496 -25.20 -0.88 -4.25
CA ASP A 496 -23.93 -0.16 -4.46
C ASP A 496 -24.05 0.94 -5.52
N MET A 497 -24.80 0.66 -6.58
CA MET A 497 -25.06 1.63 -7.64
C MET A 497 -25.85 2.83 -7.12
N MET A 498 -26.62 2.69 -6.03
CA MET A 498 -27.40 3.77 -5.40
C MET A 498 -26.70 4.40 -4.19
N LEU A 499 -25.69 3.74 -3.61
CA LEU A 499 -24.94 4.21 -2.43
C LEU A 499 -24.40 5.65 -2.54
N PRO A 500 -23.87 6.13 -3.69
CA PRO A 500 -23.44 7.52 -3.83
C PRO A 500 -24.49 8.57 -3.45
N LEU A 501 -25.78 8.31 -3.72
CA LEU A 501 -26.88 9.21 -3.34
C LEU A 501 -26.96 9.40 -1.81
N ALA A 502 -26.71 8.33 -1.05
CA ALA A 502 -26.71 8.36 0.41
C ALA A 502 -25.45 9.04 0.98
N LEU A 503 -24.28 8.76 0.38
CA LEU A 503 -23.00 9.33 0.80
C LEU A 503 -22.90 10.85 0.56
N ALA A 504 -23.60 11.38 -0.45
CA ALA A 504 -23.70 12.81 -0.67
C ALA A 504 -24.36 13.56 0.50
N CYS A 505 -25.13 12.90 1.36
CA CYS A 505 -25.97 13.54 2.38
C CYS A 505 -25.34 13.56 3.79
N ARG A 506 -24.01 13.73 3.91
CA ARG A 506 -23.28 13.70 5.22
C ARG A 506 -23.46 14.98 6.07
N ASP A 507 -23.51 16.16 5.46
CA ASP A 507 -23.40 17.46 6.17
C ASP A 507 -24.76 18.15 6.46
N GLY A 508 -25.76 17.39 6.91
CA GLY A 508 -27.08 17.93 7.30
C GLY A 508 -28.01 18.33 6.13
N SER A 509 -27.52 18.39 4.89
CA SER A 509 -28.35 18.53 3.70
C SER A 509 -28.88 17.17 3.22
N PHE A 510 -30.19 17.12 2.89
CA PHE A 510 -30.88 15.94 2.33
C PHE A 510 -30.82 14.66 3.18
N GLN A 511 -30.81 14.78 4.51
CA GLN A 511 -30.84 13.64 5.43
C GLN A 511 -32.01 12.67 5.16
N GLU A 512 -33.11 13.15 4.59
CA GLU A 512 -34.25 12.33 4.15
C GLU A 512 -33.88 11.32 3.04
N ILE A 513 -32.98 11.66 2.11
CA ILE A 513 -32.52 10.72 1.05
C ILE A 513 -31.74 9.58 1.71
N ARG A 514 -30.84 9.91 2.64
CA ARG A 514 -30.08 8.91 3.40
C ARG A 514 -31.00 8.02 4.24
N ALA A 515 -31.99 8.61 4.92
CA ALA A 515 -32.95 7.85 5.71
C ALA A 515 -33.76 6.88 4.84
N ASN A 516 -34.23 7.31 3.66
CA ASN A 516 -34.95 6.45 2.72
C ASN A 516 -34.06 5.37 2.11
N PHE A 517 -32.80 5.68 1.79
CA PHE A 517 -31.84 4.66 1.35
C PHE A 517 -31.62 3.59 2.42
N VAL A 518 -31.43 3.99 3.68
CA VAL A 518 -31.28 3.07 4.81
C VAL A 518 -32.56 2.24 5.00
N GLU A 519 -33.74 2.86 4.91
CA GLU A 519 -35.03 2.16 4.99
C GLU A 519 -35.18 1.13 3.86
N ALA A 520 -34.90 1.52 2.62
CA ALA A 520 -34.94 0.65 1.45
C ALA A 520 -34.00 -0.54 1.61
N CYS A 521 -32.75 -0.28 2.01
CA CYS A 521 -31.76 -1.29 2.32
C CYS A 521 -32.24 -2.25 3.42
N CYS A 522 -32.80 -1.75 4.52
CA CYS A 522 -33.34 -2.59 5.60
C CYS A 522 -34.50 -3.49 5.12
N LYS A 523 -35.39 -2.98 4.27
CA LYS A 523 -36.50 -3.77 3.72
C LYS A 523 -36.02 -4.81 2.72
N VAL A 524 -35.10 -4.45 1.82
CA VAL A 524 -34.44 -5.38 0.89
C VAL A 524 -33.68 -6.46 1.67
N ALA A 525 -32.93 -6.09 2.69
CA ALA A 525 -32.21 -7.00 3.58
C ALA A 525 -33.18 -7.99 4.25
N THR A 526 -34.34 -7.51 4.71
CA THR A 526 -35.38 -8.35 5.33
C THR A 526 -36.00 -9.31 4.33
N ALA A 527 -36.28 -8.87 3.10
CA ALA A 527 -36.83 -9.71 2.04
C ALA A 527 -35.84 -10.80 1.60
N VAL A 528 -34.56 -10.46 1.45
CA VAL A 528 -33.49 -11.41 1.16
C VAL A 528 -33.33 -12.40 2.31
N LEU A 529 -33.32 -11.93 3.56
CA LEU A 529 -33.21 -12.79 4.74
C LEU A 529 -34.35 -13.81 4.81
N ALA A 530 -35.61 -13.37 4.62
CA ALA A 530 -36.76 -14.26 4.58
C ALA A 530 -36.65 -15.33 3.47
N ARG A 531 -36.10 -14.96 2.30
CA ARG A 531 -35.84 -15.92 1.22
C ARG A 531 -34.76 -16.92 1.59
N LEU A 532 -33.65 -16.48 2.21
CA LEU A 532 -32.58 -17.39 2.66
C LEU A 532 -33.09 -18.36 3.72
N GLU A 533 -33.90 -17.88 4.68
CA GLU A 533 -34.54 -18.73 5.70
C GLU A 533 -35.50 -19.76 5.08
N GLU A 534 -36.33 -19.36 4.12
CA GLU A 534 -37.24 -20.26 3.40
C GLU A 534 -36.44 -21.38 2.71
N ARG A 535 -35.35 -21.03 2.01
CA ARG A 535 -34.49 -21.99 1.30
C ARG A 535 -33.74 -22.91 2.26
N SER A 536 -33.32 -22.42 3.42
CA SER A 536 -32.63 -23.24 4.43
C SER A 536 -33.51 -24.39 4.94
N LYS A 537 -34.82 -24.15 5.12
CA LYS A 537 -35.78 -25.15 5.64
C LYS A 537 -36.06 -26.29 4.65
N GLU A 538 -35.75 -26.12 3.37
CA GLU A 538 -35.94 -27.16 2.36
C GLU A 538 -34.84 -28.22 2.38
N VAL A 539 -33.67 -27.92 2.96
CA VAL A 539 -32.54 -28.84 3.09
C VAL A 539 -32.69 -29.64 4.40
N PRO A 540 -32.45 -30.98 4.40
CA PRO A 540 -32.03 -31.83 3.28
C PRO A 540 -33.20 -32.47 2.50
N SER A 541 -34.45 -32.23 2.92
CA SER A 541 -35.61 -33.00 2.46
C SER A 541 -35.92 -32.91 0.95
N LYS A 542 -35.67 -31.74 0.33
CA LYS A 542 -35.96 -31.48 -1.08
C LYS A 542 -34.72 -31.14 -1.91
N ILE A 543 -33.64 -30.72 -1.25
CA ILE A 543 -32.49 -30.05 -1.85
C ILE A 543 -31.21 -30.55 -1.17
N PRO A 544 -30.10 -30.72 -1.91
CA PRO A 544 -28.85 -31.24 -1.35
C PRO A 544 -28.17 -30.30 -0.34
N LEU A 545 -27.28 -30.85 0.49
CA LEU A 545 -26.54 -30.14 1.54
C LEU A 545 -25.66 -29.01 1.01
N GLN A 546 -25.12 -29.12 -0.22
CA GLN A 546 -24.28 -28.08 -0.83
C GLN A 546 -24.95 -26.70 -0.82
N ASN A 547 -26.28 -26.69 -0.92
CA ASN A 547 -27.05 -25.45 -0.92
C ASN A 547 -26.96 -24.73 0.43
N LEU A 548 -26.89 -25.43 1.58
CA LEU A 548 -26.69 -24.78 2.88
C LEU A 548 -25.34 -24.07 2.98
N TYR A 549 -24.26 -24.63 2.44
CA TYR A 549 -22.96 -23.94 2.41
C TYR A 549 -23.02 -22.64 1.62
N THR A 550 -23.69 -22.65 0.47
CA THR A 550 -23.85 -21.44 -0.37
C THR A 550 -24.79 -20.41 0.26
N LEU A 551 -25.82 -20.84 0.99
CA LEU A 551 -26.71 -19.95 1.75
C LEU A 551 -25.96 -19.28 2.90
N LEU A 552 -25.13 -20.04 3.63
CA LEU A 552 -24.27 -19.52 4.69
C LEU A 552 -23.25 -18.50 4.13
N ALA A 553 -22.55 -18.84 3.04
CA ALA A 553 -21.65 -17.91 2.35
C ALA A 553 -22.36 -16.62 1.92
N THR A 554 -23.59 -16.74 1.40
CA THR A 554 -24.40 -15.59 0.96
C THR A 554 -24.85 -14.73 2.14
N ALA A 555 -25.23 -15.33 3.27
CA ALA A 555 -25.58 -14.58 4.47
C ALA A 555 -24.38 -13.78 5.01
N ILE A 556 -23.17 -14.37 4.99
CA ILE A 556 -21.92 -13.69 5.39
C ILE A 556 -21.60 -12.53 4.45
N PHE A 557 -21.74 -12.73 3.14
CA PHE A 557 -21.53 -11.70 2.14
C PHE A 557 -22.43 -10.48 2.39
N VAL A 558 -23.74 -10.71 2.55
CA VAL A 558 -24.71 -9.64 2.81
C VAL A 558 -24.44 -8.95 4.16
N PHE A 559 -24.08 -9.72 5.20
CA PHE A 559 -23.65 -9.16 6.49
C PHE A 559 -22.45 -8.21 6.33
N GLN A 560 -21.41 -8.63 5.61
CA GLN A 560 -20.21 -7.83 5.38
C GLN A 560 -20.50 -6.55 4.60
N HIS A 561 -21.44 -6.59 3.65
CA HIS A 561 -21.87 -5.40 2.91
C HIS A 561 -22.52 -4.36 3.80
N PHE A 562 -23.45 -4.77 4.67
CA PHE A 562 -24.12 -3.83 5.56
C PHE A 562 -23.17 -3.27 6.63
N MET A 563 -22.20 -4.06 7.10
CA MET A 563 -21.11 -3.54 7.94
C MET A 563 -20.28 -2.49 7.20
N HIS A 564 -19.96 -2.72 5.94
CA HIS A 564 -19.24 -1.75 5.11
C HIS A 564 -20.05 -0.46 4.90
N TYR A 565 -21.36 -0.57 4.65
CA TYR A 565 -22.23 0.61 4.55
C TYR A 565 -22.28 1.40 5.85
N ASP A 566 -22.32 0.73 7.00
CA ASP A 566 -22.25 1.39 8.31
C ASP A 566 -20.92 2.14 8.46
N ASP A 567 -19.79 1.50 8.16
CA ASP A 567 -18.46 2.12 8.20
C ASP A 567 -18.35 3.37 7.31
N LEU A 568 -18.90 3.31 6.10
CA LEU A 568 -18.92 4.45 5.18
C LEU A 568 -19.87 5.57 5.63
N MET A 569 -20.90 5.28 6.42
CA MET A 569 -21.88 6.28 6.87
C MET A 569 -21.70 6.70 8.33
N LYS A 570 -20.66 6.23 9.02
CA LYS A 570 -20.33 6.61 10.39
C LYS A 570 -20.14 8.13 10.51
N GLU A 571 -21.09 8.77 11.19
CA GLU A 571 -20.87 10.07 11.82
C GLU A 571 -20.28 9.85 13.21
N THR A 572 -19.35 10.72 13.63
CA THR A 572 -18.53 10.60 14.85
C THR A 572 -19.29 10.45 16.18
N SER A 573 -20.64 10.52 16.18
CA SER A 573 -21.47 10.46 17.39
C SER A 573 -22.82 9.72 17.26
N LYS A 574 -23.12 9.03 16.14
CA LYS A 574 -24.43 8.35 15.94
C LYS A 574 -24.37 6.83 16.10
N LYS A 575 -25.49 6.24 16.57
CA LYS A 575 -25.71 4.79 16.61
C LYS A 575 -25.57 4.17 15.19
N PRO A 576 -25.10 2.92 15.07
CA PRO A 576 -25.01 2.22 13.79
C PRO A 576 -26.37 2.19 13.08
N LEU A 577 -26.39 2.56 11.80
CA LEU A 577 -27.61 2.74 10.99
C LEU A 577 -28.22 1.39 10.59
N PHE A 578 -27.40 0.36 10.43
CA PHE A 578 -27.82 -0.99 10.00
C PHE A 578 -27.83 -2.03 11.13
N LEU A 579 -27.93 -1.59 12.38
CA LEU A 579 -27.85 -2.48 13.56
C LEU A 579 -28.81 -3.68 13.46
N VAL A 580 -30.07 -3.44 13.06
CA VAL A 580 -31.10 -4.49 13.03
C VAL A 580 -30.82 -5.53 11.94
N PRO A 581 -30.61 -5.17 10.65
CA PRO A 581 -30.18 -6.14 9.64
C PRO A 581 -28.91 -6.90 10.05
N VAL A 582 -27.88 -6.21 10.54
CA VAL A 582 -26.60 -6.82 10.93
C VAL A 582 -26.82 -7.90 11.99
N GLN A 583 -27.59 -7.61 13.05
CA GLN A 583 -27.91 -8.60 14.10
C GLN A 583 -28.70 -9.80 13.56
N ARG A 584 -29.72 -9.56 12.71
CA ARG A 584 -30.54 -10.63 12.13
C ARG A 584 -29.74 -11.57 11.22
N TYR A 585 -28.84 -11.01 10.41
CA TYR A 585 -27.95 -11.83 9.59
C TYR A 585 -26.93 -12.59 10.44
N GLN A 586 -26.42 -12.01 11.53
CA GLN A 586 -25.54 -12.72 12.46
C GLN A 586 -26.25 -13.91 13.14
N GLU A 587 -27.52 -13.75 13.53
CA GLU A 587 -28.36 -14.84 14.05
C GLU A 587 -28.58 -15.94 12.99
N LEU A 588 -28.86 -15.55 11.74
CA LEU A 588 -29.02 -16.49 10.63
C LEU A 588 -27.72 -17.26 10.35
N ILE A 589 -26.58 -16.57 10.30
CA ILE A 589 -25.24 -17.18 10.11
C ILE A 589 -24.99 -18.24 11.19
N SER A 590 -25.22 -17.87 12.46
CA SER A 590 -25.05 -18.79 13.60
C SER A 590 -25.97 -20.01 13.51
N THR A 591 -27.23 -19.78 13.09
CA THR A 591 -28.23 -20.84 12.90
C THR A 591 -27.85 -21.78 11.77
N LEU A 592 -27.43 -21.26 10.62
CA LEU A 592 -27.01 -22.05 9.46
C LEU A 592 -25.73 -22.83 9.75
N GLN A 593 -24.75 -22.23 10.43
CA GLN A 593 -23.54 -22.90 10.88
C GLN A 593 -23.89 -24.09 11.78
N PHE A 594 -24.75 -23.88 12.79
CA PHE A 594 -25.21 -24.94 13.67
C PHE A 594 -25.91 -26.06 12.88
N GLN A 595 -26.86 -25.72 12.00
CA GLN A 595 -27.59 -26.69 11.17
C GLN A 595 -26.65 -27.54 10.31
N ILE A 596 -25.64 -26.92 9.69
CA ILE A 596 -24.64 -27.62 8.88
C ILE A 596 -23.85 -28.61 9.74
N THR A 597 -23.27 -28.15 10.85
CA THR A 597 -22.45 -28.98 11.73
C THR A 597 -23.26 -30.14 12.30
N ASP A 598 -24.45 -29.85 12.83
CA ASP A 598 -25.35 -30.82 13.45
C ASP A 598 -25.87 -31.85 12.44
N TYR A 599 -26.17 -31.44 11.20
CA TYR A 599 -26.51 -32.38 10.12
C TYR A 599 -25.33 -33.31 9.79
N CYS A 600 -24.13 -32.76 9.58
CA CYS A 600 -22.94 -33.55 9.24
C CYS A 600 -22.59 -34.56 10.34
N VAL A 601 -22.65 -34.15 11.61
CA VAL A 601 -22.42 -35.03 12.76
C VAL A 601 -23.46 -36.14 12.83
N ARG A 602 -24.75 -35.82 12.62
CA ARG A 602 -25.82 -36.84 12.58
C ARG A 602 -25.65 -37.82 11.43
N VAL A 603 -25.25 -37.38 10.24
CA VAL A 603 -24.97 -38.27 9.10
C VAL A 603 -23.83 -39.21 9.47
N CYS A 604 -22.71 -38.69 9.99
CA CYS A 604 -21.60 -39.51 10.46
C CYS A 604 -22.06 -40.52 11.50
N ALA A 605 -22.79 -40.08 12.53
CA ALA A 605 -23.26 -40.94 13.60
C ALA A 605 -24.20 -42.05 13.09
N THR A 606 -25.12 -41.70 12.20
CA THR A 606 -26.07 -42.65 11.62
C THR A 606 -25.35 -43.68 10.75
N SER A 607 -24.45 -43.25 9.87
CA SER A 607 -23.65 -44.15 9.03
C SER A 607 -22.72 -45.04 9.85
N ILE A 608 -22.15 -44.51 10.95
CA ILE A 608 -21.30 -45.27 11.86
C ILE A 608 -22.09 -46.30 12.64
N LEU A 609 -23.30 -45.99 13.13
CA LEU A 609 -24.09 -46.86 14.01
C LEU A 609 -24.98 -47.88 13.27
N GLN A 610 -25.39 -47.60 12.04
CA GLN A 610 -26.29 -48.48 11.28
C GLN A 610 -25.59 -49.65 10.58
N ASP A 611 -24.26 -49.71 10.59
CA ASP A 611 -23.46 -50.77 9.97
C ASP A 611 -23.46 -52.05 10.83
N ALA A 612 -24.61 -52.73 10.95
CA ALA A 612 -24.83 -53.83 11.89
C ALA A 612 -23.75 -54.92 11.88
N GLU A 613 -23.23 -55.30 10.69
CA GLU A 613 -22.19 -56.33 10.57
C GLU A 613 -20.86 -55.91 11.19
N SER A 614 -20.53 -54.62 11.13
CA SER A 614 -19.34 -54.06 11.78
C SER A 614 -19.52 -53.86 13.30
N HIS A 615 -20.72 -54.09 13.86
CA HIS A 615 -20.99 -54.02 15.30
C HIS A 615 -21.15 -55.39 15.96
N HIS A 616 -21.16 -56.48 15.19
CA HIS A 616 -21.26 -57.83 15.73
C HIS A 616 -19.89 -58.33 16.20
N TRP A 617 -19.40 -57.72 17.29
CA TRP A 617 -18.05 -57.94 17.82
C TRP A 617 -17.83 -59.37 18.37
N ASP A 618 -18.90 -60.03 18.83
CA ASP A 618 -18.87 -61.35 19.47
C ASP A 618 -19.01 -62.53 18.49
N ASP A 619 -19.11 -62.26 17.18
CA ASP A 619 -19.22 -63.31 16.15
C ASP A 619 -18.03 -64.27 16.19
N TYR A 620 -18.31 -65.55 15.98
CA TYR A 620 -17.32 -66.61 15.89
C TYR A 620 -16.59 -66.62 14.53
N LYS A 621 -17.13 -65.95 13.51
CA LYS A 621 -16.47 -65.76 12.20
C LYS A 621 -15.57 -64.54 12.20
N ALA A 622 -14.49 -64.60 11.41
CA ALA A 622 -13.69 -63.41 11.13
C ALA A 622 -14.49 -62.41 10.27
N PHE A 623 -14.30 -61.12 10.50
CA PHE A 623 -14.93 -60.07 9.68
C PHE A 623 -14.37 -60.14 8.26
N TYR A 624 -15.21 -60.52 7.29
CA TYR A 624 -14.85 -60.64 5.87
C TYR A 624 -13.46 -61.30 5.65
N GLU A 625 -13.24 -62.45 6.31
CA GLU A 625 -12.00 -63.25 6.22
C GLU A 625 -10.72 -62.52 6.67
N GLY A 626 -10.85 -61.34 7.30
CA GLY A 626 -9.73 -60.49 7.69
C GLY A 626 -9.18 -59.63 6.55
N GLU A 627 -9.91 -59.50 5.43
CA GLU A 627 -9.40 -58.83 4.23
C GLU A 627 -9.76 -57.33 4.15
N ARG A 628 -10.67 -56.81 5.00
CA ARG A 628 -11.27 -55.48 4.78
C ARG A 628 -11.47 -54.66 6.06
N CYS A 629 -11.37 -53.34 5.90
CA CYS A 629 -11.84 -52.32 6.86
C CYS A 629 -13.36 -52.35 6.97
N SER A 630 -13.89 -52.01 8.14
CA SER A 630 -15.32 -51.73 8.31
C SER A 630 -15.80 -50.69 7.30
N PHE A 631 -16.91 -51.00 6.63
CA PHE A 631 -17.45 -50.15 5.56
C PHE A 631 -17.83 -48.76 6.08
N SER A 632 -18.41 -48.68 7.28
CA SER A 632 -18.72 -47.42 7.96
C SER A 632 -17.52 -46.47 8.12
N ILE A 633 -16.32 -47.01 8.35
CA ILE A 633 -15.09 -46.19 8.51
C ILE A 633 -14.62 -45.65 7.16
N GLN A 634 -14.69 -46.45 6.10
CA GLN A 634 -14.38 -46.00 4.75
C GLN A 634 -15.33 -44.88 4.31
N MET A 635 -16.65 -45.07 4.53
CA MET A 635 -17.66 -44.07 4.19
C MET A 635 -17.54 -42.79 5.01
N TRP A 636 -17.21 -42.90 6.30
CA TRP A 636 -16.91 -41.75 7.14
C TRP A 636 -15.73 -40.93 6.58
N HIS A 637 -14.62 -41.57 6.20
CA HIS A 637 -13.49 -40.87 5.58
C HIS A 637 -13.87 -40.21 4.25
N TYR A 638 -14.60 -40.91 3.36
CA TYR A 638 -15.08 -40.31 2.11
C TYR A 638 -15.94 -39.07 2.35
N PHE A 639 -16.84 -39.14 3.35
CA PHE A 639 -17.69 -38.03 3.73
C PHE A 639 -16.86 -36.84 4.24
N CYS A 640 -15.88 -37.07 5.12
CA CYS A 640 -14.99 -36.01 5.61
C CYS A 640 -14.18 -35.35 4.48
N CYS A 641 -13.66 -36.14 3.53
CA CYS A 641 -12.93 -35.60 2.37
C CYS A 641 -13.83 -34.78 1.43
N ALA A 642 -15.06 -35.24 1.19
CA ALA A 642 -16.05 -34.49 0.40
C ALA A 642 -16.47 -33.20 1.12
N LEU A 643 -16.70 -33.28 2.44
CA LEU A 643 -17.04 -32.12 3.27
C LEU A 643 -15.93 -31.07 3.22
N HIS A 644 -14.67 -31.48 3.42
CA HIS A 644 -13.51 -30.60 3.30
C HIS A 644 -13.49 -29.87 1.94
N HIS A 645 -13.70 -30.59 0.84
CA HIS A 645 -13.77 -30.00 -0.50
C HIS A 645 -14.90 -28.97 -0.64
N ASP A 646 -16.12 -29.34 -0.23
CA ASP A 646 -17.31 -28.50 -0.40
C ASP A 646 -17.23 -27.22 0.45
N LEU A 647 -16.73 -27.33 1.69
CA LEU A 647 -16.52 -26.17 2.57
C LEU A 647 -15.49 -25.20 1.96
N TRP A 648 -14.36 -25.71 1.45
CA TRP A 648 -13.28 -24.89 0.86
C TRP A 648 -13.69 -24.24 -0.46
N ALA A 649 -14.71 -24.77 -1.14
CA ALA A 649 -15.18 -24.26 -2.42
C ALA A 649 -16.19 -23.11 -2.29
N ALA A 650 -16.86 -22.96 -1.14
CA ALA A 650 -17.97 -22.02 -0.96
C ALA A 650 -17.77 -21.01 0.19
N LEU A 651 -17.34 -21.47 1.37
CA LEU A 651 -17.32 -20.68 2.60
C LEU A 651 -16.03 -19.86 2.77
N PRO A 652 -16.04 -18.87 3.69
CA PRO A 652 -14.82 -18.23 4.17
C PRO A 652 -13.85 -19.25 4.79
N PRO A 653 -12.53 -19.13 4.51
CA PRO A 653 -11.48 -20.00 5.03
C PRO A 653 -11.57 -20.35 6.53
N LYS A 654 -11.70 -19.35 7.41
CA LYS A 654 -11.75 -19.59 8.87
C LYS A 654 -12.95 -20.43 9.29
N LEU A 655 -14.12 -20.06 8.78
CA LEU A 655 -15.37 -20.72 9.10
C LEU A 655 -15.43 -22.14 8.55
N ALA A 656 -14.88 -22.35 7.35
CA ALA A 656 -14.76 -23.67 6.74
C ALA A 656 -13.92 -24.62 7.64
N GLN A 657 -12.77 -24.15 8.13
CA GLN A 657 -11.93 -24.91 9.08
C GLN A 657 -12.67 -25.21 10.38
N GLU A 658 -13.35 -24.22 10.96
CA GLU A 658 -14.07 -24.39 12.24
C GLU A 658 -15.19 -25.44 12.15
N ILE A 659 -15.98 -25.43 11.07
CA ILE A 659 -17.03 -26.44 10.84
C ILE A 659 -16.39 -27.83 10.69
N LEU A 660 -15.28 -27.95 9.94
CA LEU A 660 -14.60 -29.23 9.75
C LEU A 660 -14.04 -29.77 11.07
N ILE A 661 -13.43 -28.90 11.91
CA ILE A 661 -12.94 -29.25 13.25
C ILE A 661 -14.10 -29.79 14.11
N ASP A 662 -15.24 -29.12 14.13
CA ASP A 662 -16.40 -29.53 14.93
C ASP A 662 -16.97 -30.89 14.49
N VAL A 663 -17.03 -31.14 13.18
CA VAL A 663 -17.52 -32.41 12.66
C VAL A 663 -16.53 -33.54 12.95
N LEU A 664 -15.23 -33.29 12.80
CA LEU A 664 -14.18 -34.27 13.10
C LEU A 664 -14.14 -34.60 14.59
N GLU A 665 -14.11 -33.61 15.48
CA GLU A 665 -14.07 -33.82 16.93
C GLU A 665 -15.25 -34.65 17.42
N LYS A 666 -16.48 -34.27 17.07
CA LYS A 666 -17.69 -35.00 17.50
C LYS A 666 -17.83 -36.39 16.88
N SER A 667 -17.44 -36.56 15.62
CA SER A 667 -17.50 -37.89 14.99
C SER A 667 -16.39 -38.81 15.50
N LEU A 668 -15.23 -38.27 15.88
CA LEU A 668 -14.14 -39.02 16.48
C LEU A 668 -14.43 -39.41 17.93
N ASP A 669 -15.10 -38.55 18.71
CA ASP A 669 -15.58 -38.88 20.05
C ASP A 669 -16.55 -40.08 20.00
N LEU A 670 -17.49 -40.07 19.05
CA LEU A 670 -18.39 -41.21 18.82
C LEU A 670 -17.62 -42.50 18.50
N LEU A 671 -16.60 -42.43 17.64
CA LEU A 671 -15.76 -43.58 17.31
C LEU A 671 -14.98 -44.07 18.54
N ALA A 672 -14.36 -43.17 19.31
CA ALA A 672 -13.63 -43.50 20.54
C ALA A 672 -14.55 -44.19 21.56
N SER A 673 -15.75 -43.65 21.74
CA SER A 673 -16.79 -44.25 22.59
C SER A 673 -17.21 -45.63 22.08
N ARG A 674 -17.45 -45.79 20.78
CA ARG A 674 -17.82 -47.07 20.14
C ARG A 674 -16.77 -48.16 20.40
N TYR A 675 -15.50 -47.90 20.11
CA TYR A 675 -14.46 -48.92 20.25
C TYR A 675 -14.14 -49.24 21.71
N SER A 676 -14.22 -48.26 22.61
CA SER A 676 -13.96 -48.52 24.04
C SER A 676 -14.99 -49.46 24.68
N GLN A 677 -16.20 -49.54 24.11
CA GLN A 677 -17.29 -50.43 24.53
C GLN A 677 -17.35 -51.75 23.75
N ALA A 678 -16.45 -51.98 22.78
CA ALA A 678 -16.46 -53.18 21.95
C ALA A 678 -16.06 -54.43 22.75
N HIS A 679 -16.76 -55.55 22.53
CA HIS A 679 -16.48 -56.85 23.15
C HIS A 679 -16.06 -57.88 22.08
N PRO A 680 -14.85 -57.76 21.52
CA PRO A 680 -14.42 -58.57 20.38
C PRO A 680 -14.17 -60.03 20.75
N SER A 681 -14.71 -60.95 19.97
CA SER A 681 -14.22 -62.32 19.92
C SER A 681 -12.76 -62.35 19.41
N TYR A 682 -12.05 -63.45 19.67
CA TYR A 682 -10.68 -63.61 19.18
C TYR A 682 -10.56 -63.46 17.65
N LYS A 683 -11.61 -63.86 16.90
CA LYS A 683 -11.66 -63.74 15.44
C LYS A 683 -11.97 -62.32 14.95
N ARG A 684 -12.48 -61.45 15.83
CA ARG A 684 -12.83 -60.04 15.54
C ARG A 684 -11.79 -59.03 16.02
N THR A 685 -10.84 -59.45 16.86
CA THR A 685 -9.69 -58.63 17.27
C THR A 685 -8.89 -58.01 16.09
N PRO A 686 -8.67 -58.69 14.94
CA PRO A 686 -8.02 -58.07 13.78
C PRO A 686 -8.82 -56.90 13.17
N GLN A 687 -10.15 -56.94 13.21
CA GLN A 687 -11.02 -55.87 12.70
C GLN A 687 -10.79 -54.56 13.48
N ILE A 688 -10.75 -54.63 14.82
CA ILE A 688 -10.47 -53.45 15.67
C ILE A 688 -9.10 -52.86 15.36
N ARG A 689 -8.07 -53.70 15.21
CA ARG A 689 -6.71 -53.22 14.84
C ARG A 689 -6.73 -52.48 13.51
N PHE A 690 -7.40 -53.06 12.51
CA PHE A 690 -7.48 -52.46 11.19
C PHE A 690 -8.25 -51.13 11.22
N ASP A 691 -9.44 -51.12 11.81
CA ASP A 691 -10.31 -49.94 11.81
C ASP A 691 -9.71 -48.78 12.60
N VAL A 692 -9.15 -49.02 13.79
CA VAL A 692 -8.52 -47.98 14.60
C VAL A 692 -7.30 -47.41 13.88
N THR A 693 -6.45 -48.26 13.29
CA THR A 693 -5.30 -47.81 12.49
C THR A 693 -5.78 -46.96 11.29
N ALA A 694 -6.86 -47.38 10.63
CA ALA A 694 -7.44 -46.63 9.52
C ALA A 694 -7.93 -45.24 9.96
N ILE A 695 -8.65 -45.15 11.08
CA ILE A 695 -9.11 -43.88 11.65
C ILE A 695 -7.93 -42.96 11.94
N LEU A 696 -6.87 -43.45 12.58
CA LEU A 696 -5.71 -42.63 12.94
C LEU A 696 -4.99 -42.06 11.71
N ILE A 697 -4.78 -42.85 10.65
CA ILE A 697 -4.16 -42.38 9.41
C ILE A 697 -5.06 -41.35 8.69
N CYS A 698 -6.38 -41.57 8.69
CA CYS A 698 -7.32 -40.60 8.12
C CYS A 698 -7.29 -39.26 8.89
N ILE A 699 -7.20 -39.29 10.22
CA ILE A 699 -7.09 -38.08 11.04
C ILE A 699 -5.73 -37.41 10.82
N GLU A 700 -4.62 -38.15 10.71
CA GLU A 700 -3.31 -37.58 10.36
C GLU A 700 -3.37 -36.79 9.06
N GLU A 701 -4.07 -37.28 8.04
CA GLU A 701 -4.24 -36.56 6.77
C GLU A 701 -5.07 -35.28 6.92
N MET A 702 -6.17 -35.32 7.69
CA MET A 702 -7.05 -34.17 7.88
C MET A 702 -6.45 -33.12 8.82
N LEU A 703 -5.53 -33.50 9.71
CA LEU A 703 -4.88 -32.58 10.65
C LEU A 703 -4.18 -31.39 9.94
N TRP A 704 -3.58 -31.64 8.77
CA TRP A 704 -2.89 -30.61 8.00
C TRP A 704 -3.82 -29.51 7.48
N SER A 705 -5.12 -29.78 7.28
CA SER A 705 -6.08 -28.78 6.81
C SER A 705 -6.79 -28.04 7.95
N ILE A 706 -6.83 -28.62 9.15
CA ILE A 706 -7.50 -28.01 10.33
C ILE A 706 -6.55 -27.23 11.24
N CYS A 707 -5.26 -27.57 11.30
CA CYS A 707 -4.26 -26.81 12.04
C CYS A 707 -3.80 -25.59 11.24
N ARG A 708 -3.80 -24.41 11.86
CA ARG A 708 -3.42 -23.12 11.24
C ARG A 708 -1.94 -22.80 11.39
N SER A 709 -1.27 -23.40 12.36
CA SER A 709 0.14 -23.20 12.67
C SER A 709 0.86 -24.52 12.99
N VAL A 710 2.19 -24.48 12.92
CA VAL A 710 3.05 -25.60 13.31
C VAL A 710 2.85 -25.94 14.80
N GLN A 711 2.63 -24.92 15.63
CA GLN A 711 2.41 -25.07 17.07
C GLN A 711 1.09 -25.77 17.39
N GLU A 712 -0.01 -25.45 16.68
CA GLU A 712 -1.30 -26.13 16.83
C GLU A 712 -1.20 -27.64 16.55
N LEU A 713 -0.36 -28.04 15.59
CA LEU A 713 -0.19 -29.43 15.19
C LEU A 713 0.75 -30.20 16.14
N LEU A 714 1.86 -29.60 16.57
CA LEU A 714 2.91 -30.27 17.36
C LEU A 714 2.73 -30.13 18.87
N ASN A 715 2.23 -29.00 19.35
CA ASN A 715 2.08 -28.73 20.77
C ASN A 715 0.67 -28.19 21.08
N PRO A 716 -0.38 -29.01 20.89
CA PRO A 716 -1.74 -28.58 21.17
C PRO A 716 -1.92 -28.33 22.67
N CYS A 717 -2.39 -27.15 23.05
CA CYS A 717 -2.80 -26.81 24.40
C CYS A 717 -4.22 -26.22 24.41
N GLU A 718 -4.90 -26.30 25.56
CA GLU A 718 -6.19 -25.64 25.78
C GLU A 718 -6.11 -24.13 25.52
N CYS A 719 -4.96 -23.51 25.80
CA CYS A 719 -4.68 -22.11 25.55
C CYS A 719 -4.70 -21.70 24.07
N ILE A 720 -4.39 -22.63 23.16
CA ILE A 720 -4.30 -22.36 21.72
C ILE A 720 -5.60 -22.82 21.04
N ASN A 721 -5.98 -24.10 21.20
CA ASN A 721 -7.21 -24.63 20.62
C ASN A 721 -7.68 -25.90 21.36
N GLU A 722 -8.72 -25.76 22.17
CA GLU A 722 -9.33 -26.86 22.95
C GLU A 722 -9.81 -28.02 22.05
N LYS A 723 -10.38 -27.74 20.87
CA LYS A 723 -10.96 -28.77 20.00
C LYS A 723 -9.89 -29.64 19.35
N ILE A 724 -8.76 -29.04 18.95
CA ILE A 724 -7.61 -29.78 18.40
C ILE A 724 -7.02 -30.69 19.49
N LEU A 725 -6.87 -30.18 20.71
CA LEU A 725 -6.42 -31.01 21.85
C LEU A 725 -7.36 -32.20 22.09
N LYS A 726 -8.68 -31.99 22.02
CA LYS A 726 -9.67 -33.08 22.10
C LYS A 726 -9.49 -34.10 21.00
N ILE A 727 -9.28 -33.69 19.75
CA ILE A 727 -8.99 -34.61 18.62
C ILE A 727 -7.78 -35.50 18.94
N HIS A 728 -6.66 -34.90 19.37
CA HIS A 728 -5.47 -35.67 19.79
C HIS A 728 -5.77 -36.63 20.96
N THR A 729 -6.57 -36.18 21.93
CA THR A 729 -7.00 -37.00 23.07
C THR A 729 -7.86 -38.19 22.64
N HIS A 730 -8.83 -37.99 21.74
CA HIS A 730 -9.66 -39.06 21.20
C HIS A 730 -8.82 -40.08 20.39
N CYS A 731 -7.84 -39.62 19.61
CA CYS A 731 -6.87 -40.48 18.92
C CYS A 731 -6.05 -41.34 19.91
N ASN A 732 -5.51 -40.73 20.98
CA ASN A 732 -4.81 -41.45 22.05
C ASN A 732 -5.72 -42.47 22.74
N ASN A 733 -6.99 -42.14 22.99
CA ASN A 733 -7.97 -43.05 23.59
C ASN A 733 -8.32 -44.23 22.67
N LEU A 734 -8.49 -43.99 21.37
CA LEU A 734 -8.68 -45.02 20.36
C LEU A 734 -7.48 -45.97 20.29
N PHE A 735 -6.27 -45.42 20.26
CA PHE A 735 -5.04 -46.20 20.21
C PHE A 735 -4.84 -47.04 21.48
N THR A 736 -5.12 -46.47 22.66
CA THR A 736 -5.11 -47.20 23.95
C THR A 736 -6.10 -48.36 23.94
N THR A 737 -7.32 -48.09 23.48
CA THR A 737 -8.37 -49.10 23.35
C THR A 737 -7.91 -50.26 22.47
N MET A 738 -7.31 -49.97 21.33
CA MET A 738 -6.74 -50.98 20.44
C MET A 738 -5.66 -51.81 21.14
N ILE A 739 -4.69 -51.18 21.81
CA ILE A 739 -3.59 -51.90 22.47
C ILE A 739 -4.10 -52.83 23.58
N ILE A 740 -4.96 -52.33 24.46
CA ILE A 740 -5.46 -53.11 25.59
C ILE A 740 -6.37 -54.25 25.14
N LEU A 741 -7.22 -54.05 24.12
CA LEU A 741 -8.14 -55.10 23.64
C LEU A 741 -7.44 -56.16 22.78
N THR A 742 -6.38 -55.80 22.05
CA THR A 742 -5.84 -56.63 20.95
C THR A 742 -4.49 -57.27 21.23
N SER A 743 -3.73 -56.79 22.23
CA SER A 743 -2.43 -57.35 22.63
C SER A 743 -2.51 -58.80 23.10
N PRO A 744 -1.50 -59.66 22.89
CA PRO A 744 -1.46 -61.00 23.48
C PRO A 744 -1.53 -60.94 25.02
N LEU A 745 -2.38 -61.78 25.62
CA LEU A 745 -2.60 -61.78 27.07
C LEU A 745 -1.31 -62.06 27.85
N THR A 746 -0.40 -62.87 27.30
CA THR A 746 0.89 -63.20 27.89
C THR A 746 1.82 -61.98 27.99
N GLU A 747 1.84 -61.13 26.97
CA GLU A 747 2.68 -59.92 26.94
C GLU A 747 2.11 -58.83 27.85
N LEU A 748 0.78 -58.69 27.86
CA LEU A 748 0.08 -57.80 28.78
C LEU A 748 0.31 -58.22 30.24
N TYR A 749 0.19 -59.51 30.55
CA TYR A 749 0.46 -60.03 31.88
C TYR A 749 1.90 -59.77 32.33
N LYS A 750 2.91 -60.15 31.52
CA LYS A 750 4.34 -59.93 31.84
C LYS A 750 4.67 -58.46 32.10
N THR A 751 4.11 -57.54 31.30
CA THR A 751 4.42 -56.11 31.41
C THR A 751 3.84 -55.51 32.69
N PHE A 752 2.59 -55.85 33.03
CA PHE A 752 1.91 -55.32 34.22
C PHE A 752 2.24 -56.09 35.52
N GLU A 753 2.79 -57.31 35.43
CA GLU A 753 3.32 -58.09 36.57
C GLU A 753 4.73 -57.61 36.98
N ASN A 754 5.61 -57.32 36.01
CA ASN A 754 6.98 -56.85 36.26
C ASN A 754 7.07 -55.33 36.52
N GLY A 755 5.99 -54.58 36.27
CA GLY A 755 5.95 -53.13 36.39
C GLY A 755 5.96 -52.57 37.82
N THR A 756 5.76 -53.41 38.84
CA THR A 756 5.76 -52.96 40.25
C THR A 756 7.15 -52.56 40.78
N ASP A 757 8.23 -53.04 40.17
CA ASP A 757 9.61 -52.76 40.63
C ASP A 757 10.32 -51.64 39.84
N LEU A 758 9.74 -51.15 38.74
CA LEU A 758 10.32 -50.14 37.83
C LEU A 758 9.79 -48.70 38.05
N ILE A 759 8.97 -48.47 39.09
CA ILE A 759 8.34 -47.15 39.37
C ILE A 759 9.31 -46.19 40.10
N SER A 760 10.60 -46.54 40.25
CA SER A 760 11.58 -45.63 40.85
C SER A 760 12.27 -44.76 39.80
N ASP A 761 11.97 -43.47 39.87
CA ASP A 761 12.77 -42.34 39.36
C ASP A 761 13.13 -42.32 37.86
N SER A 762 12.18 -42.03 36.97
CA SER A 762 12.34 -41.08 35.84
C SER A 762 11.23 -41.18 34.76
N SER A 763 10.88 -40.02 34.19
CA SER A 763 9.97 -39.79 33.06
C SER A 763 8.48 -39.71 33.37
N GLU A 764 7.90 -38.53 33.11
CA GLU A 764 6.46 -38.37 32.86
C GLU A 764 5.97 -39.45 31.89
N SER A 765 4.82 -40.06 32.16
CA SER A 765 4.25 -41.12 31.33
C SER A 765 4.04 -40.63 29.89
N SER A 766 4.72 -41.26 28.92
CA SER A 766 4.69 -40.86 27.50
C SER A 766 3.28 -40.84 26.88
N PHE A 767 2.32 -41.58 27.44
CA PHE A 767 0.92 -41.59 27.00
C PHE A 767 0.17 -40.28 27.25
N ASN A 768 0.59 -39.44 28.21
CA ASN A 768 -0.04 -38.15 28.47
C ASN A 768 0.35 -37.08 27.43
N GLN A 769 1.23 -37.40 26.49
CA GLN A 769 1.62 -36.48 25.42
C GLN A 769 0.60 -36.53 24.26
N PRO A 770 0.10 -35.38 23.77
CA PRO A 770 -0.87 -35.32 22.67
C PRO A 770 -0.40 -35.98 21.35
N LEU A 771 0.91 -36.11 21.13
CA LEU A 771 1.50 -36.68 19.92
C LEU A 771 1.80 -38.20 20.00
N HIS A 772 1.51 -38.85 21.13
CA HIS A 772 1.87 -40.26 21.34
C HIS A 772 1.34 -41.17 20.23
N TRP A 773 0.07 -41.05 19.85
CA TRP A 773 -0.52 -41.85 18.77
C TRP A 773 0.18 -41.65 17.41
N ILE A 774 0.68 -40.45 17.10
CA ILE A 774 1.37 -40.14 15.84
C ILE A 774 2.71 -40.88 15.76
N SER A 775 3.49 -40.85 16.84
CA SER A 775 4.77 -41.57 16.92
C SER A 775 4.59 -43.08 16.72
N CYS A 776 3.45 -43.62 17.14
CA CYS A 776 3.17 -45.04 17.05
C CYS A 776 2.71 -45.50 15.65
N ILE A 777 2.24 -44.59 14.79
CA ILE A 777 1.78 -44.91 13.42
C ILE A 777 2.79 -44.53 12.33
N GLU A 778 3.98 -44.05 12.69
CA GLU A 778 5.05 -43.62 11.78
C GLU A 778 5.44 -44.69 10.74
N HIS A 779 5.27 -45.97 11.07
CA HIS A 779 5.50 -47.06 10.11
C HIS A 779 4.48 -47.12 8.96
N PHE A 780 3.29 -46.55 9.15
CA PHE A 780 2.19 -46.56 8.18
C PHE A 780 2.02 -45.23 7.43
N SER A 781 2.58 -44.14 7.94
CA SER A 781 2.62 -42.84 7.26
C SER A 781 4.02 -42.24 7.41
N PRO A 782 4.69 -41.84 6.32
CA PRO A 782 6.00 -41.21 6.41
C PRO A 782 5.91 -39.99 7.32
N SER A 783 6.65 -39.99 8.42
CA SER A 783 6.64 -38.91 9.40
C SER A 783 7.26 -37.66 8.79
N PHE A 784 6.40 -36.70 8.43
CA PHE A 784 6.81 -35.34 8.13
C PHE A 784 7.18 -34.53 9.40
N LEU A 785 7.13 -35.20 10.56
CA LEU A 785 7.35 -34.68 11.90
C LEU A 785 8.69 -35.25 12.39
N ARG A 786 9.65 -34.39 12.73
CA ARG A 786 10.94 -34.84 13.28
C ARG A 786 10.73 -35.42 14.68
N ILE A 787 11.64 -36.33 15.04
CA ILE A 787 11.73 -37.01 16.33
C ILE A 787 11.53 -36.01 17.49
N PRO A 788 10.73 -36.35 18.53
CA PRO A 788 10.37 -35.46 19.63
C PRO A 788 11.55 -34.85 20.42
N SER A 789 12.78 -35.38 20.28
CA SER A 789 13.97 -34.84 20.96
C SER A 789 14.51 -33.53 20.36
N ALA A 790 14.01 -33.08 19.20
CA ALA A 790 14.55 -31.90 18.49
C ALA A 790 13.53 -30.78 18.19
N GLY A 791 12.29 -30.86 18.68
CA GLY A 791 11.32 -29.76 18.71
C GLY A 791 10.78 -29.18 17.38
N GLY A 792 11.52 -29.28 16.26
CA GLY A 792 11.18 -28.58 15.02
C GLY A 792 10.58 -29.46 13.91
N MET A 793 9.58 -28.96 13.17
CA MET A 793 8.99 -29.64 12.01
C MET A 793 9.93 -29.67 10.79
N ALA A 794 9.97 -30.79 10.05
CA ALA A 794 10.71 -30.87 8.80
C ALA A 794 10.13 -29.91 7.72
N VAL A 795 10.97 -29.40 6.80
CA VAL A 795 10.53 -28.50 5.70
C VAL A 795 9.39 -29.09 4.89
N GLN A 796 9.41 -30.41 4.66
CA GLN A 796 8.35 -31.11 3.93
C GLN A 796 7.01 -31.07 4.68
N GLY A 797 7.04 -31.16 6.02
CA GLY A 797 5.84 -31.01 6.87
C GLY A 797 5.29 -29.60 6.84
N ARG A 798 6.15 -28.58 6.90
CA ARG A 798 5.73 -27.16 6.80
C ARG A 798 5.13 -26.85 5.44
N LEU A 799 5.75 -27.35 4.36
CA LEU A 799 5.21 -27.24 3.00
C LEU A 799 3.84 -27.94 2.87
N LYS A 800 3.69 -29.14 3.43
CA LYS A 800 2.41 -29.87 3.47
C LYS A 800 1.35 -29.08 4.23
N LEU A 801 1.70 -28.51 5.39
CA LEU A 801 0.79 -27.68 6.19
C LEU A 801 0.35 -26.44 5.40
N LEU A 802 1.28 -25.73 4.75
CA LEU A 802 1.01 -24.53 3.94
C LEU A 802 0.04 -24.83 2.79
N LEU A 803 0.27 -25.90 2.04
CA LEU A 803 -0.54 -26.26 0.87
C LEU A 803 -1.90 -26.87 1.25
N SER A 804 -2.06 -27.32 2.48
CA SER A 804 -3.33 -27.86 3.00
C SER A 804 -4.30 -26.76 3.49
N GLN A 805 -3.84 -25.51 3.59
CA GLN A 805 -4.68 -24.39 4.06
C GLN A 805 -5.77 -23.96 3.04
N PRO A 806 -6.92 -23.45 3.52
CA PRO A 806 -8.02 -22.95 2.67
C PRO A 806 -7.72 -21.73 1.82
N CYS A 807 -6.78 -20.90 2.27
CA CYS A 807 -6.26 -19.72 1.59
C CYS A 807 -4.79 -19.55 1.94
N CYS A 808 -4.11 -18.61 1.27
CA CYS A 808 -2.72 -18.34 1.57
C CYS A 808 -2.59 -17.70 2.97
N ASN A 809 -2.06 -18.46 3.93
CA ASN A 809 -1.66 -17.90 5.23
C ASN A 809 -0.26 -17.28 5.07
N TRP A 810 -0.20 -15.94 5.10
CA TRP A 810 1.05 -15.19 4.92
C TRP A 810 2.09 -15.50 5.99
N ASN A 811 1.67 -15.74 7.22
CA ASN A 811 2.57 -16.05 8.33
C ASN A 811 3.22 -17.42 8.11
N LEU A 812 2.40 -18.43 7.81
CA LEU A 812 2.90 -19.77 7.52
C LEU A 812 3.75 -19.81 6.24
N LEU A 813 3.41 -19.00 5.22
CA LEU A 813 4.22 -18.86 4.02
C LEU A 813 5.60 -18.29 4.37
N LEU A 814 5.67 -17.14 5.04
CA LEU A 814 6.94 -16.52 5.38
C LEU A 814 7.76 -17.44 6.29
N GLU A 815 7.13 -18.07 7.28
CA GLU A 815 7.77 -19.07 8.14
C GLU A 815 8.38 -20.21 7.32
N THR A 816 7.64 -20.75 6.35
CA THR A 816 8.08 -21.83 5.46
C THR A 816 9.22 -21.39 4.53
N LEU A 817 9.20 -20.14 4.05
CA LEU A 817 10.25 -19.58 3.19
C LEU A 817 11.56 -19.33 3.94
N LEU A 818 11.51 -18.97 5.22
CA LEU A 818 12.68 -18.64 6.03
C LEU A 818 13.31 -19.85 6.73
N HIS A 819 12.57 -20.96 6.86
CA HIS A 819 13.03 -22.17 7.55
C HIS A 819 14.21 -22.88 6.85
N ASP A 820 15.00 -23.64 7.64
CA ASP A 820 16.17 -24.44 7.21
C ASP A 820 17.04 -23.70 6.17
N ASP A 821 17.55 -22.53 6.54
CA ASP A 821 18.39 -21.67 5.69
C ASP A 821 17.74 -21.31 4.34
N CYS A 822 16.43 -21.07 4.33
CA CYS A 822 15.65 -20.71 3.15
C CYS A 822 15.70 -21.76 2.02
N LEU A 823 15.64 -23.04 2.39
CA LEU A 823 15.80 -24.17 1.47
C LEU A 823 14.84 -24.13 0.27
N ILE A 824 13.56 -23.82 0.49
CA ILE A 824 12.54 -23.77 -0.57
C ILE A 824 12.89 -22.71 -1.62
N LEU A 825 13.31 -21.52 -1.18
CA LEU A 825 13.73 -20.45 -2.09
C LEU A 825 14.96 -20.85 -2.92
N LYS A 826 15.92 -21.57 -2.31
CA LYS A 826 17.09 -22.11 -3.04
C LYS A 826 16.69 -23.14 -4.09
N ILE A 827 15.74 -24.05 -3.79
CA ILE A 827 15.24 -25.05 -4.74
C ILE A 827 14.52 -24.38 -5.93
N LEU A 828 13.69 -23.37 -5.64
CA LEU A 828 12.99 -22.58 -6.65
C LEU A 828 13.97 -21.86 -7.59
N LEU A 829 15.00 -21.20 -7.06
CA LEU A 829 16.01 -20.52 -7.88
C LEU A 829 16.89 -21.51 -8.68
N ARG A 830 17.24 -22.68 -8.12
CA ARG A 830 18.04 -23.72 -8.81
C ARG A 830 17.34 -24.30 -10.04
N SER A 831 16.02 -24.28 -10.08
CA SER A 831 15.26 -24.81 -11.22
C SER A 831 15.12 -23.82 -12.38
N GLU A 832 15.14 -22.50 -12.10
CA GLU A 832 15.22 -21.46 -13.13
C GLU A 832 16.51 -21.59 -13.97
N PHE A 833 17.62 -21.99 -13.32
CA PHE A 833 18.93 -22.28 -13.93
C PHE A 833 18.92 -23.46 -14.93
N CYS A 834 18.25 -24.56 -14.56
CA CYS A 834 18.22 -25.76 -15.42
C CYS A 834 17.44 -25.51 -16.72
N VAL A 835 16.43 -24.65 -16.68
CA VAL A 835 15.62 -24.28 -17.86
C VAL A 835 16.37 -23.27 -18.75
N GLY A 836 17.09 -22.30 -18.17
CA GLY A 836 17.89 -21.31 -18.92
C GLY A 836 19.08 -21.90 -19.69
N THR A 837 19.57 -23.08 -19.29
CA THR A 837 20.66 -23.77 -19.99
C THR A 837 20.16 -24.58 -21.20
N LEU A 838 18.92 -25.09 -21.15
CA LEU A 838 18.27 -25.80 -22.26
C LEU A 838 17.74 -24.84 -23.35
N SER A 839 17.30 -23.63 -22.99
CA SER A 839 16.79 -22.65 -23.98
C SER A 839 17.87 -22.04 -24.89
N LYS A 840 19.16 -22.11 -24.51
CA LYS A 840 20.27 -21.66 -25.36
C LYS A 840 20.45 -22.50 -26.63
N TYR A 841 19.82 -23.67 -26.72
CA TYR A 841 19.92 -24.54 -27.89
C TYR A 841 18.74 -24.51 -28.87
N GLU A 842 17.57 -23.92 -28.52
CA GLU A 842 16.38 -24.06 -29.38
C GLU A 842 15.61 -22.79 -29.82
N GLU A 843 15.89 -21.57 -29.35
CA GLU A 843 15.16 -20.38 -29.85
C GLU A 843 16.06 -19.31 -30.49
N LYS A 844 16.46 -19.57 -31.74
CA LYS A 844 16.64 -18.51 -32.75
C LYS A 844 15.31 -18.32 -33.51
N VAL A 845 14.30 -17.76 -32.86
CA VAL A 845 13.15 -17.19 -33.58
C VAL A 845 12.91 -15.78 -33.07
N LEU A 846 13.07 -14.85 -34.01
CA LEU A 846 13.00 -13.41 -33.90
C LEU A 846 11.60 -12.96 -33.44
N HIS A 847 11.48 -12.36 -32.25
CA HIS A 847 10.35 -11.47 -31.92
C HIS A 847 10.85 -10.08 -31.55
N VAL A 848 10.96 -9.25 -32.59
CA VAL A 848 11.11 -7.79 -32.48
C VAL A 848 9.77 -7.19 -32.02
N GLY A 849 9.83 -6.38 -30.95
CA GLY A 849 8.89 -5.29 -30.72
C GLY A 849 7.64 -5.57 -29.87
N LYS A 850 7.80 -5.67 -28.53
CA LYS A 850 6.78 -5.26 -27.56
C LYS A 850 7.43 -4.57 -26.36
N MET A 851 6.89 -3.42 -25.95
CA MET A 851 7.25 -2.65 -24.75
C MET A 851 7.10 -3.48 -23.46
N PRO A 852 7.87 -3.21 -22.39
CA PRO A 852 7.96 -4.08 -21.23
C PRO A 852 6.86 -3.75 -20.21
N ASN A 853 5.68 -4.35 -20.37
CA ASN A 853 4.87 -4.72 -19.20
C ASN A 853 5.24 -6.18 -18.89
N GLN A 854 6.45 -6.41 -18.41
CA GLN A 854 6.89 -7.74 -17.98
C GLN A 854 6.48 -7.90 -16.51
N GLU A 855 5.69 -8.94 -16.22
CA GLU A 855 5.50 -9.40 -14.85
C GLU A 855 6.88 -9.63 -14.22
N PRO A 856 7.07 -9.25 -12.94
CA PRO A 856 8.37 -9.42 -12.28
C PRO A 856 8.77 -10.89 -12.32
N THR A 857 10.06 -11.13 -12.62
CA THR A 857 10.61 -12.49 -12.64
C THR A 857 10.62 -13.09 -11.22
N LEU A 858 10.67 -14.41 -11.11
CA LEU A 858 10.71 -15.07 -9.79
C LEU A 858 11.91 -14.60 -8.95
N THR A 859 13.06 -14.42 -9.59
CA THR A 859 14.28 -13.88 -8.96
C THR A 859 14.05 -12.45 -8.43
N GLU A 860 13.43 -11.56 -9.20
CA GLU A 860 13.10 -10.19 -8.74
C GLU A 860 12.11 -10.22 -7.56
N THR A 861 11.06 -11.04 -7.64
CA THR A 861 10.04 -11.18 -6.59
C THR A 861 10.65 -11.69 -5.28
N ILE A 862 11.51 -12.71 -5.32
CA ILE A 862 12.21 -13.22 -4.12
C ILE A 862 13.15 -12.16 -3.57
N PHE A 863 13.90 -11.46 -4.42
CA PHE A 863 14.82 -10.41 -3.99
C PHE A 863 14.08 -9.28 -3.27
N LYS A 864 12.99 -8.77 -3.84
CA LYS A 864 12.18 -7.71 -3.23
C LYS A 864 11.60 -8.15 -1.89
N LEU A 865 11.04 -9.36 -1.81
CA LEU A 865 10.51 -9.90 -0.55
C LEU A 865 11.58 -9.94 0.55
N LEU A 866 12.72 -10.60 0.28
CA LEU A 866 13.78 -10.77 1.28
C LEU A 866 14.45 -9.43 1.65
N SER A 867 14.44 -8.44 0.74
CA SER A 867 14.95 -7.10 1.03
C SER A 867 14.11 -6.34 2.07
N TYR A 868 12.85 -6.72 2.26
CA TYR A 868 11.94 -6.13 3.24
C TYR A 868 11.99 -6.83 4.62
N CYS A 869 12.65 -7.99 4.73
CA CYS A 869 12.75 -8.76 5.98
C CYS A 869 13.81 -8.18 6.95
N SER A 870 13.55 -7.01 7.54
CA SER A 870 14.46 -6.30 8.46
C SER A 870 14.88 -7.13 9.68
N LEU A 871 13.95 -7.88 10.27
CA LEU A 871 14.15 -8.72 11.47
C LEU A 871 14.88 -10.05 11.17
N SER A 872 15.11 -10.38 9.90
CA SER A 872 15.92 -11.54 9.48
C SER A 872 16.85 -11.17 8.32
N PRO A 873 17.82 -10.27 8.55
CA PRO A 873 18.66 -9.70 7.49
C PRO A 873 19.58 -10.74 6.83
N GLN A 874 19.81 -11.87 7.49
CA GLN A 874 20.63 -12.96 6.96
C GLN A 874 20.00 -13.68 5.77
N SER A 875 18.67 -13.65 5.66
CA SER A 875 17.91 -14.47 4.70
C SER A 875 18.26 -14.16 3.25
N LEU A 876 18.39 -12.89 2.90
CA LEU A 876 18.81 -12.45 1.57
C LEU A 876 20.20 -13.01 1.20
N GLY A 877 21.14 -12.93 2.14
CA GLY A 877 22.49 -13.50 2.02
C GLY A 877 22.48 -15.01 1.82
N ARG A 878 21.73 -15.74 2.67
CA ARG A 878 21.65 -17.20 2.66
C ARG A 878 21.14 -17.75 1.32
N VAL A 879 20.16 -17.10 0.70
CA VAL A 879 19.60 -17.50 -0.59
C VAL A 879 20.55 -17.14 -1.73
N PHE A 880 20.93 -15.87 -1.84
CA PHE A 880 21.54 -15.38 -3.06
C PHE A 880 23.05 -15.58 -3.14
N ILE A 881 23.77 -15.81 -2.05
CA ILE A 881 25.19 -16.15 -2.14
C ILE A 881 25.39 -17.48 -2.86
N ASN A 882 24.58 -18.50 -2.55
CA ASN A 882 24.64 -19.79 -3.23
C ASN A 882 24.28 -19.63 -4.72
N TYR A 883 23.27 -18.81 -5.01
CA TYR A 883 22.88 -18.48 -6.38
C TYR A 883 24.04 -17.79 -7.15
N MET A 884 24.71 -16.82 -6.54
CA MET A 884 25.85 -16.10 -7.12
C MET A 884 27.06 -17.03 -7.36
N GLU A 885 27.26 -18.06 -6.53
CA GLU A 885 28.30 -19.07 -6.72
C GLU A 885 28.00 -20.01 -7.89
N LEU A 886 26.76 -20.50 -7.98
CA LEU A 886 26.31 -21.37 -9.07
C LEU A 886 26.41 -20.66 -10.43
N GLU A 887 26.03 -19.38 -10.49
CA GLU A 887 26.03 -18.56 -11.71
C GLU A 887 27.36 -17.83 -11.98
N GLN A 888 28.36 -17.97 -11.09
CA GLN A 888 29.66 -17.30 -11.18
C GLN A 888 29.58 -15.75 -11.36
N LEU A 889 28.62 -15.11 -10.69
CA LEU A 889 28.28 -13.69 -10.90
C LEU A 889 29.15 -12.70 -10.12
N TRP A 890 30.16 -13.19 -9.41
CA TRP A 890 31.02 -12.38 -8.55
C TRP A 890 31.71 -11.21 -9.28
N ASN A 891 32.07 -11.40 -10.55
CA ASN A 891 32.69 -10.34 -11.37
C ASN A 891 31.72 -9.17 -11.65
N PHE A 892 30.42 -9.45 -11.81
CA PHE A 892 29.40 -8.41 -12.03
C PHE A 892 29.16 -7.56 -10.79
N LEU A 893 29.31 -8.13 -9.59
CA LEU A 893 29.17 -7.39 -8.33
C LEU A 893 30.36 -6.44 -8.06
N TYR A 894 31.54 -6.73 -8.62
CA TYR A 894 32.72 -5.88 -8.48
C TYR A 894 32.73 -4.69 -9.45
N ASP A 895 32.22 -4.89 -10.68
CA ASP A 895 32.13 -3.86 -11.71
C ASP A 895 30.72 -3.85 -12.33
N ILE A 896 29.76 -3.28 -11.60
CA ILE A 896 28.35 -3.19 -12.03
C ILE A 896 28.28 -2.40 -13.35
N PRO A 897 27.77 -3.00 -14.46
CA PRO A 897 27.83 -2.39 -15.79
C PRO A 897 26.91 -1.17 -15.91
N ALA A 898 27.38 -0.14 -16.63
CA ALA A 898 26.68 1.14 -16.75
C ALA A 898 25.44 1.11 -17.67
N LYS A 899 25.49 0.37 -18.79
CA LYS A 899 24.42 0.38 -19.81
C LYS A 899 23.34 -0.68 -19.54
N SER A 900 22.08 -0.26 -19.46
CA SER A 900 20.88 -1.11 -19.29
C SER A 900 20.48 -1.93 -20.53
N ASN A 901 21.15 -1.73 -21.67
CA ASN A 901 20.75 -2.29 -22.97
C ASN A 901 21.56 -3.51 -23.43
N MET A 902 22.34 -4.16 -22.56
CA MET A 902 22.93 -5.45 -22.92
C MET A 902 21.93 -6.54 -22.54
N GLU A 903 21.53 -7.37 -23.52
CA GLU A 903 20.58 -8.50 -23.39
C GLU A 903 21.06 -9.62 -22.42
N SER A 904 22.03 -9.35 -21.54
CA SER A 904 22.73 -10.33 -20.72
C SER A 904 23.07 -9.85 -19.29
N GLU A 905 22.37 -8.87 -18.72
CA GLU A 905 22.53 -8.54 -17.29
C GLU A 905 21.73 -9.54 -16.42
N PRO A 906 22.37 -10.26 -15.48
CA PRO A 906 21.65 -11.16 -14.58
C PRO A 906 20.67 -10.39 -13.69
N GLU A 907 19.49 -10.97 -13.49
CA GLU A 907 18.37 -10.30 -12.82
C GLU A 907 18.69 -9.82 -11.40
N ILE A 908 19.42 -10.61 -10.62
CA ILE A 908 19.88 -10.20 -9.27
C ILE A 908 20.75 -8.94 -9.31
N ILE A 909 21.64 -8.83 -10.30
CA ILE A 909 22.52 -7.65 -10.45
C ILE A 909 21.68 -6.44 -10.81
N ARG A 910 20.70 -6.61 -11.71
CA ARG A 910 19.71 -5.56 -12.03
C ARG A 910 18.96 -5.10 -10.78
N CYS A 911 18.44 -6.03 -9.96
CA CYS A 911 17.71 -5.69 -8.74
C CYS A 911 18.59 -4.95 -7.71
N LEU A 912 19.83 -5.41 -7.49
CA LEU A 912 20.79 -4.73 -6.61
C LEU A 912 21.13 -3.33 -7.12
N LYS A 913 21.41 -3.19 -8.41
CA LYS A 913 21.70 -1.91 -9.07
C LYS A 913 20.55 -0.93 -8.91
N MET A 914 19.30 -1.38 -9.13
CA MET A 914 18.11 -0.53 -8.97
C MET A 914 17.93 -0.06 -7.51
N THR A 915 18.10 -0.96 -6.54
CA THR A 915 18.00 -0.60 -5.11
C THR A 915 19.07 0.42 -4.70
N LEU A 916 20.32 0.24 -5.14
CA LEU A 916 21.40 1.18 -4.84
C LEU A 916 21.25 2.51 -5.61
N THR A 917 20.73 2.48 -6.84
CA THR A 917 20.45 3.68 -7.65
C THR A 917 19.39 4.55 -6.98
N GLU A 918 18.32 3.96 -6.44
CA GLU A 918 17.29 4.72 -5.72
C GLU A 918 17.87 5.33 -4.43
N ALA A 919 18.76 4.62 -3.73
CA ALA A 919 19.41 5.12 -2.51
C ALA A 919 20.28 6.36 -2.76
N VAL A 920 21.00 6.43 -3.88
CA VAL A 920 21.87 7.58 -4.21
C VAL A 920 21.14 8.72 -4.93
N LYS A 921 19.85 8.56 -5.25
CA LYS A 921 19.06 9.53 -6.01
C LYS A 921 19.05 10.92 -5.39
N SER A 922 19.01 11.04 -4.06
CA SER A 922 19.06 12.35 -3.37
C SER A 922 20.42 13.04 -3.58
N ILE A 923 21.53 12.29 -3.49
CA ILE A 923 22.88 12.80 -3.80
C ILE A 923 22.94 13.30 -5.25
N ILE A 924 22.38 12.51 -6.19
CA ILE A 924 22.34 12.89 -7.61
C ILE A 924 21.50 14.16 -7.85
N LYS A 925 20.34 14.30 -7.20
CA LYS A 925 19.53 15.53 -7.22
C LYS A 925 20.33 16.74 -6.69
N GLN A 926 21.05 16.58 -5.58
CA GLN A 926 21.88 17.64 -4.98
C GLN A 926 23.07 18.04 -5.87
N LEU A 927 23.74 17.07 -6.51
CA LEU A 927 24.82 17.35 -7.47
C LEU A 927 24.29 18.13 -8.67
N THR A 928 23.09 17.80 -9.13
CA THR A 928 22.45 18.44 -10.28
C THR A 928 21.92 19.84 -9.91
N SER A 929 21.40 20.03 -8.70
CA SER A 929 21.03 21.36 -8.20
C SER A 929 22.26 22.25 -7.96
N LEU A 930 23.37 21.68 -7.48
CA LEU A 930 24.65 22.39 -7.39
C LEU A 930 25.17 22.76 -8.78
N MET A 931 25.05 21.87 -9.76
CA MET A 931 25.48 22.15 -11.13
C MET A 931 24.64 23.25 -11.78
N THR A 932 23.32 23.16 -11.68
CA THR A 932 22.38 24.17 -12.22
C THR A 932 22.48 25.51 -11.50
N SER A 933 22.73 25.54 -10.19
CA SER A 933 23.01 26.79 -9.47
C SER A 933 24.38 27.38 -9.83
N TRP A 934 25.38 26.52 -10.09
CA TRP A 934 26.67 26.96 -10.59
C TRP A 934 26.60 27.44 -12.04
N GLU A 935 25.77 26.85 -12.89
CA GLU A 935 25.42 27.34 -14.23
C GLU A 935 24.68 28.68 -14.15
N ALA A 936 23.76 28.84 -13.20
CA ALA A 936 23.03 30.09 -12.96
C ALA A 936 23.94 31.20 -12.41
N ALA A 937 24.92 30.84 -11.56
CA ALA A 937 25.92 31.75 -11.00
C ALA A 937 27.10 32.01 -11.95
N GLY A 938 27.33 31.11 -12.90
CA GLY A 938 28.43 31.06 -13.85
C GLY A 938 27.90 30.96 -15.27
N SER A 939 27.48 32.06 -15.89
CA SER A 939 26.85 32.02 -17.21
C SER A 939 27.77 31.39 -18.28
N CYS A 940 27.49 30.14 -18.69
CA CYS A 940 27.61 29.64 -20.07
C CYS A 940 27.17 28.17 -20.12
N GLY A 941 26.12 27.87 -20.89
CA GLY A 941 25.81 26.49 -21.25
C GLY A 941 24.38 26.30 -21.77
N ALA A 942 24.20 26.32 -23.09
CA ALA A 942 23.03 25.82 -23.81
C ALA A 942 21.62 26.37 -23.48
N TYR A 943 21.43 27.68 -23.60
CA TYR A 943 20.22 28.19 -24.29
C TYR A 943 20.65 29.25 -25.31
N SER A 944 20.43 28.92 -26.57
CA SER A 944 20.60 29.80 -27.72
C SER A 944 19.92 31.15 -27.47
N HIS A 945 20.73 32.21 -27.55
CA HIS A 945 20.37 33.64 -27.58
C HIS A 945 19.71 34.24 -26.33
N LYS A 946 20.45 34.40 -25.22
CA LYS A 946 20.30 35.66 -24.46
C LYS A 946 21.06 36.74 -25.24
N GLN A 947 20.31 37.51 -26.03
CA GLN A 947 20.78 38.69 -26.75
C GLN A 947 21.49 39.63 -25.75
N ALA A 948 22.69 40.07 -26.10
CA ALA A 948 23.29 41.23 -25.45
C ALA A 948 22.26 42.36 -25.51
N PHE A 949 21.98 42.98 -24.35
CA PHE A 949 21.03 44.10 -24.31
C PHE A 949 21.43 45.12 -25.38
N PRO A 950 20.50 45.61 -26.21
CA PRO A 950 20.82 46.60 -27.22
C PRO A 950 21.58 47.78 -26.59
N GLU A 951 22.75 48.12 -27.14
CA GLU A 951 23.56 49.23 -26.61
C GLU A 951 22.77 50.54 -26.55
N SER A 952 21.79 50.71 -27.43
CA SER A 952 20.84 51.82 -27.42
C SER A 952 20.07 51.92 -26.11
N LEU A 953 19.67 50.79 -25.52
CA LEU A 953 18.93 50.71 -24.28
C LEU A 953 19.84 50.92 -23.06
N LEU A 954 21.00 50.27 -23.01
CA LEU A 954 21.99 50.44 -21.93
C LEU A 954 22.51 51.88 -21.82
N LYS A 955 22.64 52.59 -22.95
CA LYS A 955 23.02 54.03 -22.98
C LYS A 955 21.91 54.95 -22.45
N THR A 956 20.67 54.47 -22.35
CA THR A 956 19.52 55.25 -21.87
C THR A 956 19.16 54.97 -20.42
N VAL A 957 19.76 53.95 -19.77
CA VAL A 957 19.60 53.72 -18.33
C VAL A 957 20.20 54.94 -17.58
N PRO A 958 19.44 55.58 -16.68
CA PRO A 958 19.93 56.71 -15.90
C PRO A 958 21.23 56.36 -15.18
N LYS A 959 22.25 57.22 -15.33
CA LYS A 959 23.57 56.98 -14.71
C LYS A 959 23.48 57.00 -13.19
N GLU A 960 22.47 57.67 -12.62
CA GLU A 960 22.20 57.70 -11.18
C GLU A 960 21.77 56.34 -10.62
N TRP A 961 21.33 55.38 -11.45
CA TRP A 961 20.92 54.05 -10.99
C TRP A 961 22.10 53.11 -10.73
N SER A 962 23.32 53.48 -11.12
CA SER A 962 24.54 52.66 -10.93
C SER A 962 24.42 51.22 -11.45
N TYR A 963 23.62 51.02 -12.52
CA TYR A 963 23.40 49.71 -13.12
C TYR A 963 24.68 49.22 -13.80
N ASN A 964 25.24 48.13 -13.27
CA ASN A 964 26.37 47.44 -13.89
C ASN A 964 25.81 46.29 -14.73
N ALA A 965 25.77 46.46 -16.06
CA ALA A 965 25.50 45.35 -16.95
C ALA A 965 26.51 44.23 -16.64
N LYS A 966 26.02 43.03 -16.30
CA LYS A 966 26.87 41.87 -16.02
C LYS A 966 27.60 41.43 -17.30
N GLU A 967 28.68 42.12 -17.66
CA GLU A 967 29.68 41.57 -18.56
C GLU A 967 30.50 40.56 -17.76
N MET A 968 30.22 39.28 -17.98
CA MET A 968 30.96 38.23 -17.32
C MET A 968 32.38 38.17 -17.90
N LYS A 969 33.34 38.76 -17.18
CA LYS A 969 34.78 38.62 -17.46
C LYS A 969 35.14 37.14 -17.39
N ARG A 970 35.29 36.52 -18.56
CA ARG A 970 35.67 35.11 -18.82
C ARG A 970 36.99 34.61 -18.18
N LYS A 971 37.65 35.38 -17.30
CA LYS A 971 39.01 35.10 -16.81
C LYS A 971 39.11 34.40 -15.44
N GLU A 972 38.01 34.12 -14.73
CA GLU A 972 38.06 33.46 -13.40
C GLU A 972 37.58 31.99 -13.35
N LEU A 973 37.18 31.42 -14.48
CA LEU A 973 36.57 30.08 -14.55
C LEU A 973 37.50 28.93 -14.10
N GLY A 974 38.82 29.09 -14.18
CA GLY A 974 39.78 28.03 -13.83
C GLY A 974 39.92 27.78 -12.31
N LYS A 975 39.77 28.81 -11.46
CA LYS A 975 39.81 28.66 -9.99
C LYS A 975 38.44 28.33 -9.41
N GLY A 976 37.36 28.80 -10.04
CA GLY A 976 35.99 28.49 -9.65
C GLY A 976 35.64 27.01 -9.84
N PHE A 977 36.18 26.36 -10.87
CA PHE A 977 35.90 24.95 -11.13
C PHE A 977 36.54 24.00 -10.10
N THR A 978 37.78 24.24 -9.67
CA THR A 978 38.40 23.43 -8.60
C THR A 978 37.62 23.52 -7.29
N ARG A 979 36.98 24.67 -7.04
CA ARG A 979 36.10 24.87 -5.89
C ARG A 979 34.77 24.13 -6.03
N PHE A 980 34.14 24.19 -7.20
CA PHE A 980 32.95 23.42 -7.51
C PHE A 980 33.20 21.91 -7.36
N ALA A 981 34.29 21.40 -7.95
CA ALA A 981 34.64 19.99 -7.85
C ALA A 981 34.92 19.57 -6.38
N ALA A 982 35.56 20.44 -5.59
CA ALA A 982 35.77 20.19 -4.16
C ALA A 982 34.46 20.14 -3.36
N GLN A 983 33.51 21.03 -3.66
CA GLN A 983 32.18 21.04 -3.04
C GLN A 983 31.35 19.82 -3.45
N ALA A 984 31.33 19.47 -4.73
CA ALA A 984 30.62 18.29 -5.24
C ALA A 984 31.14 16.99 -4.63
N VAL A 985 32.47 16.81 -4.57
CA VAL A 985 33.10 15.65 -3.89
C VAL A 985 32.78 15.65 -2.40
N SER A 986 32.78 16.83 -1.74
CA SER A 986 32.45 16.93 -0.32
C SER A 986 31.01 16.52 -0.02
N ILE A 987 30.05 16.89 -0.87
CA ILE A 987 28.63 16.48 -0.73
C ILE A 987 28.51 14.96 -0.81
N VAL A 988 29.13 14.34 -1.82
CA VAL A 988 29.08 12.88 -2.00
C VAL A 988 29.67 12.18 -0.77
N ILE A 989 30.83 12.61 -0.29
CA ILE A 989 31.51 11.98 0.85
C ILE A 989 30.76 12.23 2.17
N SER A 990 30.11 13.39 2.36
CA SER A 990 29.37 13.70 3.59
C SER A 990 28.03 12.98 3.70
N GLU A 991 27.33 12.77 2.58
CA GLU A 991 26.00 12.16 2.58
C GLU A 991 26.05 10.62 2.51
N LEU A 992 27.21 10.05 2.14
CA LEU A 992 27.39 8.59 2.01
C LEU A 992 27.09 7.80 3.30
N PRO A 993 27.54 8.22 4.50
CA PRO A 993 27.18 7.54 5.75
C PRO A 993 25.66 7.53 5.99
N THR A 994 24.97 8.63 5.70
CA THR A 994 23.52 8.77 5.87
C THR A 994 22.76 7.87 4.90
N VAL A 995 23.16 7.84 3.61
CA VAL A 995 22.57 6.92 2.62
C VAL A 995 22.75 5.46 3.02
N ILE A 996 23.92 5.09 3.56
CA ILE A 996 24.18 3.72 4.03
C ILE A 996 23.33 3.39 5.26
N ALA A 997 23.16 4.33 6.21
CA ALA A 997 22.29 4.13 7.36
C ALA A 997 20.86 3.83 6.93
N CYS A 998 20.33 4.56 5.94
CA CYS A 998 18.99 4.38 5.40
C CYS A 998 18.79 3.10 4.55
N LEU A 999 19.85 2.37 4.16
CA LEU A 999 19.68 1.14 3.38
C LEU A 999 19.02 0.02 4.20
N PRO A 1000 18.20 -0.86 3.58
CA PRO A 1000 17.62 -1.99 4.30
C PRO A 1000 18.68 -2.90 4.93
N PRO A 1001 18.51 -3.34 6.20
CA PRO A 1001 19.45 -4.26 6.86
C PRO A 1001 19.81 -5.52 6.07
N PRO A 1002 18.87 -6.19 5.34
CA PRO A 1002 19.21 -7.34 4.51
C PRO A 1002 20.24 -7.02 3.41
N ILE A 1003 20.17 -5.81 2.82
CA ILE A 1003 21.11 -5.36 1.78
C ILE A 1003 22.49 -5.12 2.39
N LYS A 1004 22.56 -4.41 3.53
CA LYS A 1004 23.81 -4.19 4.28
C LYS A 1004 24.48 -5.53 4.62
N TYR A 1005 23.71 -6.48 5.14
CA TYR A 1005 24.20 -7.81 5.51
C TYR A 1005 24.64 -8.65 4.30
N PHE A 1006 23.93 -8.59 3.17
CA PHE A 1006 24.33 -9.25 1.93
C PHE A 1006 25.70 -8.77 1.45
N PHE A 1007 25.93 -7.45 1.41
CA PHE A 1007 27.23 -6.91 1.01
C PHE A 1007 28.35 -7.26 2.00
N PHE A 1008 28.07 -7.31 3.30
CA PHE A 1008 29.01 -7.78 4.31
C PHE A 1008 29.45 -9.23 4.07
N LEU A 1009 28.51 -10.14 3.80
CA LEU A 1009 28.84 -11.53 3.51
C LEU A 1009 29.63 -11.69 2.19
N CYS A 1010 29.25 -10.94 1.16
CA CYS A 1010 29.97 -10.88 -0.11
C CYS A 1010 31.42 -10.39 0.09
N GLU A 1011 31.63 -9.35 0.91
CA GLU A 1011 32.96 -8.85 1.24
C GLU A 1011 33.80 -9.92 1.95
N ARG A 1012 33.24 -10.66 2.92
CA ARG A 1012 33.97 -11.76 3.58
C ARG A 1012 34.40 -12.85 2.61
N LYS A 1013 33.55 -13.22 1.65
CA LYS A 1013 33.91 -14.21 0.61
C LYS A 1013 34.96 -13.67 -0.37
N MET A 1014 34.89 -12.40 -0.79
CA MET A 1014 35.80 -11.80 -1.79
C MET A 1014 37.12 -11.25 -1.24
N SER A 1015 37.17 -10.86 0.04
CA SER A 1015 38.30 -10.13 0.67
C SER A 1015 39.64 -10.88 0.67
N LYS A 1016 39.64 -12.18 0.35
CA LYS A 1016 40.87 -12.96 0.12
C LYS A 1016 41.64 -12.51 -1.13
N ASN A 1017 40.97 -11.89 -2.10
CA ASN A 1017 41.53 -11.60 -3.43
C ASN A 1017 41.77 -10.10 -3.70
N PHE A 1018 41.23 -9.18 -2.88
CA PHE A 1018 41.27 -7.73 -3.16
C PHE A 1018 41.67 -6.92 -1.93
N VAL A 1019 42.84 -6.28 -1.99
CA VAL A 1019 43.40 -5.47 -0.90
C VAL A 1019 42.68 -4.11 -0.76
N GLU A 1020 42.21 -3.53 -1.86
CA GLU A 1020 41.50 -2.23 -1.90
C GLU A 1020 40.16 -2.27 -1.15
N LEU A 1021 39.45 -3.41 -1.23
CA LEU A 1021 38.19 -3.65 -0.52
C LEU A 1021 38.36 -3.63 1.01
N LYS A 1022 39.55 -3.97 1.53
CA LYS A 1022 39.84 -3.95 2.97
C LYS A 1022 39.88 -2.54 3.57
N LYS A 1023 40.02 -1.48 2.77
CA LYS A 1023 40.03 -0.10 3.26
C LYS A 1023 38.65 0.54 3.23
N THR A 1024 37.91 0.44 2.13
CA THR A 1024 36.64 1.19 1.98
C THR A 1024 35.36 0.35 2.14
N GLY A 1025 35.43 -0.96 1.87
CA GLY A 1025 34.30 -1.89 2.00
C GLY A 1025 33.47 -2.00 0.71
N LEU A 1026 32.87 -3.16 0.46
CA LEU A 1026 32.25 -3.48 -0.84
C LEU A 1026 31.00 -2.64 -1.14
N LEU A 1027 30.19 -2.34 -0.14
CA LEU A 1027 28.97 -1.52 -0.30
C LEU A 1027 29.31 -0.07 -0.63
N VAL A 1028 30.24 0.52 0.14
CA VAL A 1028 30.71 1.90 -0.05
C VAL A 1028 31.32 2.07 -1.44
N TRP A 1029 32.12 1.08 -1.87
CA TRP A 1029 32.69 1.01 -3.21
C TRP A 1029 31.60 1.02 -4.29
N ASN A 1030 30.60 0.14 -4.18
CA ASN A 1030 29.54 0.02 -5.18
C ASN A 1030 28.68 1.28 -5.28
N LEU A 1031 28.37 1.95 -4.17
CA LEU A 1031 27.63 3.22 -4.17
C LEU A 1031 28.39 4.30 -4.94
N ILE A 1032 29.70 4.44 -4.70
CA ILE A 1032 30.54 5.42 -5.41
C ILE A 1032 30.64 5.09 -6.90
N VAL A 1033 30.81 3.81 -7.25
CA VAL A 1033 30.83 3.38 -8.65
C VAL A 1033 29.49 3.70 -9.34
N ILE A 1034 28.35 3.40 -8.70
CA ILE A 1034 27.02 3.71 -9.26
C ILE A 1034 26.84 5.21 -9.45
N ILE A 1035 27.24 6.05 -8.48
CA ILE A 1035 27.20 7.51 -8.61
C ILE A 1035 28.02 7.95 -9.84
N CYS A 1036 29.26 7.45 -9.97
CA CYS A 1036 30.10 7.78 -11.12
C CYS A 1036 29.46 7.34 -12.44
N ARG A 1037 28.87 6.14 -12.50
CA ARG A 1037 28.22 5.63 -13.71
C ARG A 1037 26.97 6.41 -14.10
N ILE A 1038 26.13 6.81 -13.14
CA ILE A 1038 24.94 7.64 -13.40
C ILE A 1038 25.37 8.99 -13.96
N VAL A 1039 26.43 9.57 -13.39
CA VAL A 1039 26.95 10.87 -13.83
C VAL A 1039 27.60 10.80 -15.22
N GLU A 1040 28.33 9.72 -15.53
CA GLU A 1040 28.88 9.46 -16.86
C GLU A 1040 27.79 9.19 -17.91
N ASP A 1041 26.74 8.46 -17.54
CA ASP A 1041 25.56 8.20 -18.37
C ASP A 1041 24.55 9.35 -18.25
N GLY A 1042 24.91 10.48 -18.87
CA GLY A 1042 24.14 11.72 -18.80
C GLY A 1042 22.64 11.58 -19.16
N ASN A 1043 22.20 10.52 -19.84
CA ASN A 1043 20.79 10.25 -20.10
C ASN A 1043 20.06 9.71 -18.87
N THR A 1044 20.70 8.82 -18.11
CA THR A 1044 20.16 8.28 -16.85
C THR A 1044 20.10 9.37 -15.78
N LEU A 1045 21.11 10.26 -15.76
CA LEU A 1045 21.12 11.45 -14.92
C LEU A 1045 19.92 12.38 -15.19
N GLU A 1046 19.65 12.68 -16.47
CA GLU A 1046 18.51 13.50 -16.90
C GLU A 1046 17.16 12.83 -16.56
N PHE A 1047 17.05 11.50 -16.71
CA PHE A 1047 15.85 10.76 -16.34
C PHE A 1047 15.55 10.80 -14.83
N LEU A 1048 16.58 10.63 -13.99
CA LEU A 1048 16.41 10.59 -12.53
C LEU A 1048 16.11 11.96 -11.92
N THR A 1049 16.60 13.04 -12.54
CA THR A 1049 16.51 14.41 -12.01
C THR A 1049 15.47 15.27 -12.72
N GLY A 1050 15.07 14.89 -13.95
CA GLY A 1050 14.12 15.63 -14.78
C GLY A 1050 14.70 16.90 -15.42
N THR A 1051 15.99 17.17 -15.24
CA THR A 1051 16.70 18.35 -15.76
C THR A 1051 17.61 17.97 -16.92
N LEU A 1052 17.48 18.67 -18.06
CA LEU A 1052 18.34 18.48 -19.23
C LEU A 1052 19.72 19.10 -18.98
N LEU A 1053 20.80 18.32 -19.17
CA LEU A 1053 22.18 18.79 -18.97
C LEU A 1053 22.89 18.94 -20.31
N ASP A 1054 23.63 20.03 -20.47
CA ASP A 1054 24.40 20.26 -21.69
C ASP A 1054 25.68 19.41 -21.76
N SER A 1055 26.31 19.35 -22.94
CA SER A 1055 27.52 18.53 -23.14
C SER A 1055 28.70 18.98 -22.28
N TRP A 1056 28.75 20.26 -21.93
CA TRP A 1056 29.80 20.83 -21.11
C TRP A 1056 29.63 20.43 -19.64
N SER A 1057 28.41 20.45 -19.13
CA SER A 1057 28.10 20.03 -17.77
C SER A 1057 28.35 18.55 -17.54
N LYS A 1058 28.08 17.72 -18.54
CA LYS A 1058 28.46 16.29 -18.54
C LYS A 1058 29.98 16.12 -18.46
N GLU A 1059 30.75 16.90 -19.21
CA GLU A 1059 32.22 16.86 -19.16
C GLU A 1059 32.77 17.36 -17.81
N LYS A 1060 32.14 18.36 -17.19
CA LYS A 1060 32.54 18.89 -15.87
C LYS A 1060 32.21 17.94 -14.71
N LEU A 1061 31.06 17.28 -14.75
CA LEU A 1061 30.72 16.25 -13.77
C LEU A 1061 31.56 14.98 -13.94
N SER A 1062 32.03 14.67 -15.15
CA SER A 1062 32.98 13.55 -15.37
C SER A 1062 34.28 13.72 -14.58
N LEU A 1063 34.75 14.97 -14.39
CA LEU A 1063 35.94 15.26 -13.57
C LEU A 1063 35.69 15.03 -12.07
N VAL A 1064 34.45 15.15 -11.58
CA VAL A 1064 34.06 14.79 -10.21
C VAL A 1064 34.17 13.27 -10.02
N CYS A 1065 33.76 12.49 -11.02
CA CYS A 1065 33.90 11.03 -11.02
C CYS A 1065 35.37 10.61 -10.93
N VAL A 1066 36.25 11.23 -11.73
CA VAL A 1066 37.70 10.99 -11.68
C VAL A 1066 38.30 11.33 -10.30
N CYS A 1067 37.76 12.35 -9.61
CA CYS A 1067 38.18 12.67 -8.24
C CYS A 1067 37.73 11.59 -7.24
N LEU A 1068 36.49 11.10 -7.33
CA LEU A 1068 35.98 10.03 -6.48
C LEU A 1068 36.72 8.70 -6.71
N GLU A 1069 36.97 8.33 -7.97
CA GLU A 1069 37.76 7.13 -8.32
C GLU A 1069 39.21 7.22 -7.80
N SER A 1070 39.81 8.43 -7.83
CA SER A 1070 41.14 8.65 -7.27
C SER A 1070 41.17 8.54 -5.74
N ILE A 1071 40.10 8.92 -5.04
CA ILE A 1071 39.97 8.73 -3.59
C ILE A 1071 39.81 7.24 -3.25
N MET A 1072 39.16 6.47 -4.12
CA MET A 1072 38.94 5.02 -3.99
C MET A 1072 40.19 4.17 -4.31
N GLY A 1073 41.18 4.71 -5.03
CA GLY A 1073 42.41 4.00 -5.40
C GLY A 1073 42.38 3.29 -6.76
N LYS A 1074 41.30 3.45 -7.56
CA LYS A 1074 41.13 2.81 -8.87
C LYS A 1074 41.94 3.57 -9.95
N GLN A 1075 43.27 3.43 -10.02
CA GLN A 1075 44.09 4.11 -11.03
C GLN A 1075 44.39 3.22 -12.26
N LYS A 1076 43.91 3.65 -13.44
CA LYS A 1076 44.41 3.18 -14.76
C LYS A 1076 45.52 4.07 -15.35
N SER A 1077 45.74 5.27 -14.81
CA SER A 1077 46.80 6.21 -15.21
C SER A 1077 47.11 7.21 -14.08
N SER A 1078 48.28 7.86 -14.13
CA SER A 1078 48.73 8.84 -13.12
C SER A 1078 47.71 9.98 -12.93
N PRO A 1079 47.40 10.39 -11.68
CA PRO A 1079 46.34 11.34 -11.41
C PRO A 1079 46.64 12.70 -12.06
N ASN A 1080 45.65 13.25 -12.79
CA ASN A 1080 45.74 14.58 -13.38
C ASN A 1080 46.03 15.63 -12.29
N GLN A 1081 46.88 16.62 -12.58
CA GLN A 1081 47.25 17.70 -11.64
C GLN A 1081 46.02 18.43 -11.04
N VAL A 1082 44.89 18.45 -11.75
CA VAL A 1082 43.65 19.07 -11.29
C VAL A 1082 43.00 18.26 -10.16
N THR A 1083 42.97 16.92 -10.28
CA THR A 1083 42.43 16.00 -9.26
C THR A 1083 43.22 16.12 -7.95
N GLN A 1084 44.55 16.18 -8.02
CA GLN A 1084 45.40 16.36 -6.84
C GLN A 1084 45.17 17.71 -6.16
N ARG A 1085 44.93 18.80 -6.93
CA ARG A 1085 44.59 20.11 -6.36
C ARG A 1085 43.24 20.11 -5.66
N VAL A 1086 42.23 19.43 -6.21
CA VAL A 1086 40.90 19.32 -5.59
C VAL A 1086 41.00 18.56 -4.26
N ILE A 1087 41.62 17.38 -4.25
CA ILE A 1087 41.80 16.60 -3.02
C ILE A 1087 42.62 17.38 -1.99
N HIS A 1088 43.72 18.01 -2.41
CA HIS A 1088 44.54 18.83 -1.51
C HIS A 1088 43.76 20.05 -0.97
N SER A 1089 42.85 20.65 -1.76
CA SER A 1089 42.04 21.78 -1.29
C SER A 1089 41.03 21.37 -0.21
N ILE A 1090 40.45 20.17 -0.31
CA ILE A 1090 39.57 19.62 0.73
C ILE A 1090 40.40 19.32 1.99
N GLU A 1091 41.56 18.68 1.81
CA GLU A 1091 42.46 18.30 2.91
C GLU A 1091 43.03 19.51 3.66
N GLN A 1092 43.32 20.61 2.95
CA GLN A 1092 43.73 21.89 3.56
C GLN A 1092 42.62 22.53 4.39
N GLN A 1093 41.35 22.38 3.97
CA GLN A 1093 40.21 22.91 4.73
C GLN A 1093 39.81 21.99 5.90
N LYS A 1094 39.93 20.67 5.72
CA LYS A 1094 39.51 19.65 6.69
C LYS A 1094 40.49 18.46 6.68
N PRO A 1095 41.52 18.46 7.55
CA PRO A 1095 42.49 17.37 7.60
C PRO A 1095 41.87 16.04 8.08
N ASN A 1096 42.23 14.92 7.46
CA ASN A 1096 41.76 13.55 7.70
C ASN A 1096 40.24 13.35 7.57
N TRP A 1097 39.50 14.33 7.07
CA TRP A 1097 38.03 14.30 7.07
C TRP A 1097 37.47 13.27 6.08
N ILE A 1098 38.04 13.17 4.88
CA ILE A 1098 37.60 12.20 3.87
C ILE A 1098 37.77 10.77 4.40
N GLU A 1099 38.92 10.47 5.00
CA GLU A 1099 39.21 9.15 5.57
C GLU A 1099 38.28 8.83 6.75
N SER A 1100 38.03 9.80 7.63
CA SER A 1100 37.09 9.66 8.75
C SER A 1100 35.65 9.38 8.28
N GLN A 1101 35.17 10.09 7.25
CA GLN A 1101 33.83 9.85 6.70
C GLN A 1101 33.70 8.47 6.02
N LEU A 1102 34.72 8.04 5.28
CA LEU A 1102 34.75 6.71 4.66
C LEU A 1102 34.82 5.60 5.71
N LEU A 1103 35.55 5.81 6.81
CA LEU A 1103 35.56 4.88 7.95
C LEU A 1103 34.21 4.84 8.66
N LYS A 1104 33.53 5.98 8.85
CA LYS A 1104 32.15 6.06 9.40
C LYS A 1104 31.17 5.30 8.51
N ALA A 1105 31.20 5.54 7.19
CA ALA A 1105 30.41 4.81 6.19
C ALA A 1105 30.67 3.29 6.22
N ARG A 1106 31.94 2.88 6.32
CA ARG A 1106 32.32 1.47 6.44
C ARG A 1106 31.76 0.85 7.72
N LYS A 1107 31.89 1.52 8.87
CA LYS A 1107 31.37 1.02 10.15
C LYS A 1107 29.86 0.75 10.05
N LEU A 1108 29.08 1.72 9.58
CA LEU A 1108 27.63 1.61 9.40
C LEU A 1108 27.23 0.48 8.43
N SER A 1109 28.06 0.20 7.40
CA SER A 1109 27.83 -0.92 6.48
C SER A 1109 27.97 -2.29 7.14
N THR A 1110 28.76 -2.39 8.22
CA THR A 1110 29.07 -3.66 8.92
C THR A 1110 28.33 -3.84 10.24
N GLU A 1111 27.78 -2.77 10.81
CA GLU A 1111 27.19 -2.74 12.16
C GLU A 1111 25.98 -3.68 12.30
N CYS A 1112 25.14 -3.80 11.27
CA CYS A 1112 24.03 -4.76 11.24
C CYS A 1112 24.47 -6.23 11.36
N ALA A 1113 25.70 -6.56 10.99
CA ALA A 1113 26.22 -7.93 11.12
C ALA A 1113 26.77 -8.23 12.52
N LEU A 1114 27.20 -7.21 13.26
CA LEU A 1114 27.79 -7.36 14.61
C LEU A 1114 26.71 -7.61 15.66
N MET A 1115 25.58 -6.90 15.57
CA MET A 1115 24.42 -7.08 16.48
C MET A 1115 23.91 -8.54 16.48
N VAL A 1116 23.94 -9.23 15.33
CA VAL A 1116 23.46 -10.61 15.21
C VAL A 1116 24.51 -11.64 15.65
N VAL A 1117 25.79 -11.28 15.66
CA VAL A 1117 26.88 -12.15 16.15
C VAL A 1117 26.98 -12.11 17.68
N GLU A 1118 26.72 -10.96 18.31
CA GLU A 1118 26.69 -10.85 19.77
C GLU A 1118 25.53 -11.65 20.39
N GLU A 1119 24.34 -11.66 19.77
CA GLU A 1119 23.24 -12.54 20.19
C GLU A 1119 23.50 -14.03 19.93
N GLY A 1120 24.34 -14.37 18.94
CA GLY A 1120 24.66 -15.75 18.56
C GLY A 1120 25.65 -16.47 19.48
N THR A 1121 26.46 -15.73 20.25
CA THR A 1121 27.49 -16.33 21.13
C THR A 1121 26.95 -16.77 22.50
N ALA A 1122 25.69 -16.46 22.83
CA ALA A 1122 25.06 -16.86 24.09
C ALA A 1122 24.31 -18.21 24.04
N SER A 1123 24.25 -18.89 22.89
CA SER A 1123 23.52 -20.15 22.74
C SER A 1123 24.15 -21.06 21.67
N GLU A 1124 25.31 -21.63 21.96
CA GLU A 1124 26.00 -22.59 21.09
C GLU A 1124 25.58 -24.06 21.31
N GLU A 1125 24.43 -24.32 21.94
CA GLU A 1125 23.81 -25.65 21.98
C GLU A 1125 22.41 -25.63 21.32
N GLY A 1126 22.39 -25.89 20.01
CA GLY A 1126 21.34 -26.70 19.39
C GLY A 1126 19.97 -26.12 19.05
N ILE A 1127 19.69 -24.82 19.20
CA ILE A 1127 18.41 -24.22 18.76
C ILE A 1127 18.70 -23.04 17.83
N ALA A 1128 18.63 -23.28 16.52
CA ALA A 1128 18.55 -22.20 15.54
C ALA A 1128 17.40 -21.27 15.94
N LEU A 1129 17.66 -19.96 16.03
CA LEU A 1129 16.68 -18.90 16.33
C LEU A 1129 15.31 -19.21 15.70
N GLU A 1130 14.42 -19.88 16.44
CA GLU A 1130 13.04 -20.04 16.02
C GLU A 1130 12.44 -18.64 16.05
N LEU A 1131 12.18 -18.09 14.88
CA LEU A 1131 11.44 -16.85 14.74
C LEU A 1131 10.10 -17.06 15.44
N THR A 1132 9.90 -16.41 16.58
CA THR A 1132 8.63 -16.51 17.32
C THR A 1132 7.48 -16.05 16.41
N GLU A 1133 6.29 -16.62 16.58
CA GLU A 1133 5.10 -16.28 15.79
C GLU A 1133 4.85 -14.76 15.75
N GLN A 1134 5.09 -14.07 16.88
CA GLN A 1134 4.99 -12.62 16.98
C GLN A 1134 5.98 -11.87 16.07
N LYS A 1135 7.23 -12.35 15.95
CA LYS A 1135 8.23 -11.77 15.03
C LYS A 1135 7.82 -11.98 13.58
N ILE A 1136 7.28 -13.16 13.23
CA ILE A 1136 6.79 -13.44 11.88
C ILE A 1136 5.59 -12.56 11.54
N ASN A 1137 4.63 -12.43 12.45
CA ASN A 1137 3.46 -11.56 12.28
C ASN A 1137 3.88 -10.10 12.04
N MET A 1138 4.85 -9.59 12.80
CA MET A 1138 5.39 -8.25 12.61
C MET A 1138 6.05 -8.09 11.23
N MET A 1139 6.89 -9.05 10.83
CA MET A 1139 7.52 -9.03 9.50
C MET A 1139 6.49 -9.06 8.36
N VAL A 1140 5.44 -9.87 8.47
CA VAL A 1140 4.38 -9.94 7.45
C VAL A 1140 3.63 -8.62 7.34
N LEU A 1141 3.32 -7.97 8.46
CA LEU A 1141 2.70 -6.64 8.45
C LEU A 1141 3.61 -5.62 7.78
N ASP A 1142 4.89 -5.57 8.16
CA ASP A 1142 5.88 -4.66 7.56
C ASP A 1142 6.00 -4.87 6.05
N ILE A 1143 6.10 -6.13 5.60
CA ILE A 1143 6.16 -6.48 4.17
C ILE A 1143 4.89 -6.03 3.45
N CYS A 1144 3.71 -6.30 4.01
CA CYS A 1144 2.43 -5.92 3.41
C CYS A 1144 2.25 -4.41 3.28
N HIS A 1145 2.88 -3.62 4.17
CA HIS A 1145 2.90 -2.16 4.08
C HIS A 1145 3.87 -1.60 3.02
N LYS A 1146 4.83 -2.40 2.54
CA LYS A 1146 5.76 -2.01 1.46
C LYS A 1146 5.10 -2.14 0.07
N PRO A 1147 5.49 -1.30 -0.91
CA PRO A 1147 4.90 -1.34 -2.24
C PRO A 1147 5.11 -2.71 -2.90
N GLY A 1148 4.02 -3.34 -3.33
CA GLY A 1148 4.03 -4.66 -3.97
C GLY A 1148 4.25 -5.86 -3.03
N GLY A 1149 4.45 -5.66 -1.72
CA GLY A 1149 4.82 -6.73 -0.79
C GLY A 1149 3.82 -7.89 -0.72
N SER A 1150 2.52 -7.59 -0.65
CA SER A 1150 1.46 -8.62 -0.66
C SER A 1150 1.33 -9.33 -2.02
N GLU A 1151 1.63 -8.63 -3.12
CA GLU A 1151 1.67 -9.23 -4.45
C GLU A 1151 2.85 -10.20 -4.58
N TYR A 1152 4.03 -9.85 -4.05
CA TYR A 1152 5.21 -10.72 -4.07
C TYR A 1152 4.98 -12.02 -3.29
N LEU A 1153 4.42 -11.92 -2.07
CA LEU A 1153 4.04 -13.11 -1.29
C LEU A 1153 3.05 -13.98 -2.06
N ARG A 1154 2.02 -13.37 -2.65
CA ARG A 1154 1.00 -14.09 -3.44
C ARG A 1154 1.59 -14.81 -4.64
N GLN A 1155 2.48 -14.15 -5.39
CA GLN A 1155 3.18 -14.75 -6.53
C GLN A 1155 4.01 -15.96 -6.12
N ILE A 1156 4.82 -15.85 -5.06
CA ILE A 1156 5.65 -16.96 -4.56
C ILE A 1156 4.76 -18.13 -4.12
N TYR A 1157 3.68 -17.86 -3.40
CA TYR A 1157 2.72 -18.91 -3.00
C TYR A 1157 2.12 -19.63 -4.21
N HIS A 1158 1.69 -18.90 -5.24
CA HIS A 1158 1.17 -19.51 -6.46
C HIS A 1158 2.21 -20.37 -7.19
N ILE A 1159 3.46 -19.91 -7.25
CA ILE A 1159 4.56 -20.69 -7.86
C ILE A 1159 4.80 -21.98 -7.06
N ILE A 1160 4.82 -21.91 -5.72
CA ILE A 1160 4.93 -23.11 -4.86
C ILE A 1160 3.77 -24.07 -5.15
N ARG A 1161 2.53 -23.58 -5.20
CA ARG A 1161 1.34 -24.40 -5.45
C ARG A 1161 1.34 -25.07 -6.83
N LEU A 1162 1.84 -24.38 -7.87
CA LEU A 1162 1.93 -24.93 -9.23
C LEU A 1162 2.98 -26.04 -9.36
N ASN A 1163 3.96 -26.08 -8.45
CA ASN A 1163 5.14 -26.94 -8.50
C ASN A 1163 5.26 -27.82 -7.25
N GLU A 1164 4.14 -28.14 -6.60
CA GLU A 1164 4.07 -28.97 -5.38
C GLU A 1164 4.81 -30.31 -5.53
N GLU A 1165 4.52 -31.06 -6.59
CA GLU A 1165 5.12 -32.39 -6.81
C GLU A 1165 6.64 -32.29 -7.06
N TYR A 1166 7.09 -31.25 -7.77
CA TYR A 1166 8.51 -31.00 -7.98
C TYR A 1166 9.24 -30.70 -6.67
N LEU A 1167 8.67 -29.84 -5.81
CA LEU A 1167 9.25 -29.53 -4.51
C LEU A 1167 9.32 -30.76 -3.60
N LYS A 1168 8.27 -31.62 -3.61
CA LYS A 1168 8.28 -32.88 -2.85
C LYS A 1168 9.38 -33.84 -3.32
N GLU A 1169 9.58 -33.96 -4.64
CA GLU A 1169 10.61 -34.82 -5.22
C GLU A 1169 12.03 -34.36 -4.82
N GLN A 1170 12.31 -33.04 -4.93
CA GLN A 1170 13.61 -32.47 -4.56
C GLN A 1170 13.92 -32.56 -3.07
N LEU A 1171 12.91 -32.34 -2.21
CA LEU A 1171 13.08 -32.50 -0.75
C LEU A 1171 13.31 -33.96 -0.36
N SER A 1172 12.78 -34.91 -1.14
CA SER A 1172 12.96 -36.35 -0.90
C SER A 1172 14.31 -36.87 -1.44
N SER A 1173 14.82 -36.30 -2.54
CA SER A 1173 16.07 -36.71 -3.19
C SER A 1173 17.33 -36.19 -2.52
N MET A 1174 17.24 -35.12 -1.70
CA MET A 1174 18.37 -34.57 -0.94
C MET A 1174 19.02 -35.55 0.06
N ASN A 1175 18.35 -36.66 0.39
CA ASN A 1175 18.91 -37.72 1.24
C ASN A 1175 19.78 -38.73 0.45
N VAL A 1176 19.97 -38.55 -0.86
CA VAL A 1176 20.76 -39.43 -1.74
C VAL A 1176 21.93 -38.63 -2.36
N PRO A 1177 23.18 -39.15 -2.36
CA PRO A 1177 24.34 -38.42 -2.89
C PRO A 1177 24.19 -37.99 -4.36
N GLU A 1178 24.67 -36.78 -4.68
CA GLU A 1178 24.44 -35.97 -5.90
C GLU A 1178 24.94 -36.54 -7.26
N GLU A 1179 25.09 -37.85 -7.43
CA GLU A 1179 25.43 -38.42 -8.74
C GLU A 1179 24.18 -38.96 -9.46
N ASN A 1180 23.55 -38.11 -10.27
CA ASN A 1180 22.60 -38.42 -11.37
C ASN A 1180 21.08 -38.36 -11.09
N THR A 1181 20.54 -37.25 -10.58
CA THR A 1181 19.10 -36.95 -10.74
C THR A 1181 18.89 -35.69 -11.57
N LEU A 1182 18.63 -35.88 -12.88
CA LEU A 1182 18.17 -34.83 -13.78
C LEU A 1182 16.75 -34.36 -13.36
N PRO A 1183 16.45 -33.05 -13.35
CA PRO A 1183 15.13 -32.55 -12.96
C PRO A 1183 14.00 -33.00 -13.89
N THR A 1184 12.90 -33.44 -13.29
CA THR A 1184 11.65 -33.80 -13.97
C THR A 1184 10.88 -32.55 -14.44
N GLY A 1185 11.26 -31.99 -15.60
CA GLY A 1185 10.50 -30.96 -16.34
C GLY A 1185 10.68 -29.50 -15.88
N PRO A 1186 10.33 -28.50 -16.74
CA PRO A 1186 10.52 -27.08 -16.44
C PRO A 1186 9.53 -26.54 -15.39
N LEU A 1187 10.03 -25.63 -14.54
CA LEU A 1187 9.26 -24.88 -13.54
C LEU A 1187 8.08 -24.14 -14.21
N LYS A 1188 6.86 -24.31 -13.68
CA LYS A 1188 5.70 -23.54 -14.13
C LYS A 1188 5.68 -22.19 -13.41
N VAL A 1189 6.16 -21.15 -14.09
CA VAL A 1189 6.25 -19.78 -13.55
C VAL A 1189 5.14 -18.87 -14.08
N THR A 1190 4.49 -19.21 -15.20
CA THR A 1190 3.52 -18.30 -15.83
C THR A 1190 2.24 -18.16 -15.00
N LEU A 1191 2.02 -16.95 -14.46
CA LEU A 1191 0.81 -16.50 -13.75
C LEU A 1191 -0.33 -16.22 -14.74
N LYS A 1192 -0.60 -17.11 -15.70
CA LYS A 1192 -1.87 -16.98 -16.45
C LYS A 1192 -2.98 -17.15 -15.43
N SER A 1193 -3.74 -16.06 -15.22
CA SER A 1193 -4.88 -15.88 -14.31
C SER A 1193 -5.83 -17.07 -14.34
N LEU A 1194 -5.44 -18.12 -13.64
CA LEU A 1194 -6.10 -19.39 -13.66
C LEU A 1194 -6.24 -19.82 -12.20
N GLU A 1195 -7.03 -19.04 -11.48
CA GLU A 1195 -8.03 -19.62 -10.60
C GLU A 1195 -8.97 -20.51 -11.46
N LYS A 1196 -8.40 -21.57 -12.04
CA LYS A 1196 -9.19 -22.73 -12.46
C LYS A 1196 -9.94 -23.11 -11.21
N GLN A 1197 -11.27 -23.14 -11.30
CA GLN A 1197 -12.09 -23.70 -10.24
C GLN A 1197 -11.41 -25.00 -9.77
N PRO A 1198 -11.29 -25.22 -8.45
CA PRO A 1198 -10.75 -26.48 -7.96
C PRO A 1198 -11.50 -27.60 -8.69
N PRO A 1199 -10.77 -28.58 -9.27
CA PRO A 1199 -11.41 -29.65 -10.02
C PRO A 1199 -12.47 -30.29 -9.13
N ALA A 1200 -13.66 -30.56 -9.68
CA ALA A 1200 -14.75 -31.16 -8.93
C ALA A 1200 -14.26 -32.36 -8.13
N PHE A 1201 -14.74 -32.50 -6.88
CA PHE A 1201 -14.36 -33.59 -6.00
C PHE A 1201 -14.44 -34.93 -6.74
N ASN A 1202 -13.31 -35.65 -6.80
CA ASN A 1202 -13.23 -36.93 -7.48
C ASN A 1202 -13.13 -38.06 -6.46
N PRO A 1203 -14.23 -38.77 -6.16
CA PRO A 1203 -14.22 -39.85 -5.18
C PRO A 1203 -13.30 -41.02 -5.58
N PHE A 1204 -13.06 -41.24 -6.87
CA PHE A 1204 -12.13 -42.28 -7.35
C PHE A 1204 -10.68 -41.95 -7.03
N GLN A 1205 -10.31 -40.68 -6.96
CA GLN A 1205 -8.96 -40.27 -6.54
C GLN A 1205 -8.76 -40.54 -5.04
N VAL A 1206 -9.75 -40.21 -4.21
CA VAL A 1206 -9.72 -40.52 -2.77
C VAL A 1206 -9.70 -42.03 -2.55
N TYR A 1207 -10.49 -42.80 -3.32
CA TYR A 1207 -10.42 -44.27 -3.28
C TYR A 1207 -9.06 -44.80 -3.68
N LYS A 1208 -8.47 -44.29 -4.77
CA LYS A 1208 -7.12 -44.69 -5.20
C LYS A 1208 -6.05 -44.33 -4.18
N TRP A 1209 -6.20 -43.22 -3.47
CA TRP A 1209 -5.30 -42.81 -2.40
C TRP A 1209 -5.45 -43.71 -1.17
N PHE A 1210 -6.68 -43.85 -0.67
CA PHE A 1210 -7.03 -44.67 0.49
C PHE A 1210 -6.55 -46.10 0.25
N SER A 1211 -6.83 -46.62 -0.95
CA SER A 1211 -6.35 -47.92 -1.36
C SER A 1211 -4.82 -47.96 -1.46
N LYS A 1212 -4.12 -47.08 -2.18
CA LYS A 1212 -2.64 -47.12 -2.27
C LYS A 1212 -1.89 -47.01 -0.93
N LYS A 1213 -2.39 -46.20 0.02
CA LYS A 1213 -1.78 -46.07 1.35
C LYS A 1213 -2.18 -47.19 2.33
N MET A 1214 -3.35 -47.80 2.17
CA MET A 1214 -3.86 -48.87 3.05
C MET A 1214 -3.74 -50.29 2.49
N LEU A 1215 -3.49 -50.48 1.17
CA LEU A 1215 -3.61 -51.77 0.45
C LEU A 1215 -2.42 -52.71 0.59
N ASP A 1216 -1.49 -52.47 1.50
CA ASP A 1216 -0.91 -53.65 2.14
C ASP A 1216 -1.80 -54.05 3.32
N GLN A 1217 -3.08 -54.31 3.02
CA GLN A 1217 -4.07 -54.88 3.95
C GLN A 1217 -3.52 -56.17 4.56
N SER A 1218 -2.70 -56.89 3.80
CA SER A 1218 -1.94 -58.04 4.26
C SER A 1218 -0.84 -57.66 5.25
N ALA A 1219 -0.10 -56.57 5.06
CA ALA A 1219 0.88 -56.08 6.01
C ALA A 1219 0.26 -55.50 7.29
N ILE A 1220 -0.88 -54.79 7.25
CA ILE A 1220 -1.53 -54.25 8.47
C ILE A 1220 -2.12 -55.37 9.34
N THR A 1221 -2.77 -56.36 8.72
CA THR A 1221 -3.38 -57.49 9.45
C THR A 1221 -2.36 -58.50 9.94
N LYS A 1222 -1.24 -58.66 9.22
CA LYS A 1222 -0.07 -59.47 9.62
C LYS A 1222 1.03 -58.64 10.28
N TRP A 1223 0.78 -57.38 10.64
CA TRP A 1223 1.77 -56.53 11.28
C TRP A 1223 2.09 -57.09 12.66
N ASP A 1224 3.35 -57.46 12.86
CA ASP A 1224 3.86 -57.88 14.15
C ASP A 1224 4.12 -56.65 15.02
N TRP A 1225 3.07 -56.22 15.72
CA TRP A 1225 3.15 -55.16 16.72
C TRP A 1225 4.22 -55.51 17.76
N ASN A 1226 5.20 -54.63 17.95
CA ASN A 1226 6.24 -54.79 18.97
C ASN A 1226 5.67 -54.47 20.37
N TRP A 1227 4.91 -55.43 20.91
CA TRP A 1227 4.21 -55.29 22.19
C TRP A 1227 5.17 -55.00 23.35
N SER A 1228 6.40 -55.52 23.31
CA SER A 1228 7.43 -55.27 24.32
C SER A 1228 7.88 -53.81 24.39
N ASN A 1229 7.80 -53.07 23.28
CA ASN A 1229 8.11 -51.64 23.27
C ASN A 1229 6.88 -50.78 23.53
N LEU A 1230 5.68 -51.22 23.11
CA LEU A 1230 4.45 -50.43 23.20
C LEU A 1230 3.76 -50.51 24.56
N LEU A 1231 3.69 -51.69 25.18
CA LEU A 1231 2.96 -51.89 26.45
C LEU A 1231 3.56 -51.14 27.65
N PRO A 1232 4.90 -50.99 27.80
CA PRO A 1232 5.49 -50.25 28.92
C PRO A 1232 5.00 -48.80 29.04
N SER A 1233 4.72 -48.12 27.92
CA SER A 1233 4.18 -46.75 27.89
C SER A 1233 2.81 -46.59 28.56
N TYR A 1234 2.11 -47.70 28.83
CA TYR A 1234 0.77 -47.75 29.42
C TYR A 1234 0.75 -48.15 30.90
N LEU A 1235 1.91 -48.35 31.53
CA LEU A 1235 1.99 -48.66 32.96
C LEU A 1235 1.40 -47.55 33.85
N GLY A 1236 1.41 -46.30 33.37
CA GLY A 1236 0.78 -45.15 34.05
C GLY A 1236 -0.71 -44.93 33.74
N LEU A 1237 -1.37 -45.84 33.02
CA LEU A 1237 -2.79 -45.69 32.66
C LEU A 1237 -3.70 -45.75 33.90
N ASN A 1238 -4.76 -44.94 33.93
CA ASN A 1238 -5.71 -44.95 35.04
C ASN A 1238 -6.31 -46.37 35.24
N LYS A 1239 -6.18 -46.87 36.47
CA LYS A 1239 -6.66 -48.18 36.91
C LYS A 1239 -8.15 -48.43 36.62
N THR A 1240 -9.00 -47.40 36.65
CA THR A 1240 -10.43 -47.54 36.30
C THR A 1240 -10.61 -47.81 34.81
N THR A 1241 -9.95 -47.03 33.95
CA THR A 1241 -9.97 -47.18 32.48
C THR A 1241 -9.39 -48.52 32.06
N PHE A 1242 -8.23 -48.90 32.61
CA PHE A 1242 -7.59 -50.18 32.33
C PHE A 1242 -8.50 -51.36 32.68
N ARG A 1243 -9.11 -51.36 33.89
CA ARG A 1243 -10.05 -52.41 34.32
C ARG A 1243 -11.29 -52.47 33.43
N ALA A 1244 -11.82 -51.34 32.99
CA ALA A 1244 -12.98 -51.29 32.10
C ALA A 1244 -12.66 -51.94 30.75
N LEU A 1245 -11.54 -51.57 30.12
CA LEU A 1245 -11.12 -52.15 28.83
C LEU A 1245 -10.76 -53.64 28.96
N LEU A 1246 -10.11 -54.05 30.05
CA LEU A 1246 -9.74 -55.45 30.28
C LEU A 1246 -10.97 -56.37 30.40
N LYS A 1247 -12.06 -55.89 31.02
CA LYS A 1247 -13.32 -56.64 31.13
C LYS A 1247 -13.96 -56.94 29.78
N ASN A 1248 -13.71 -56.09 28.77
CA ASN A 1248 -14.32 -56.22 27.45
C ASN A 1248 -13.60 -57.26 26.57
N ARG A 1249 -12.46 -57.80 27.01
CA ARG A 1249 -11.71 -58.83 26.27
C ARG A 1249 -12.42 -60.19 26.30
N HIS A 1250 -12.28 -60.97 25.23
CA HIS A 1250 -12.75 -62.35 25.19
C HIS A 1250 -11.67 -63.32 25.68
N SER A 1251 -11.86 -63.94 26.86
CA SER A 1251 -11.09 -65.12 27.30
C SER A 1251 -11.77 -65.86 28.46
N PRO A 1252 -11.81 -67.22 28.43
CA PRO A 1252 -12.29 -68.05 29.55
C PRO A 1252 -11.42 -67.92 30.81
N SER A 1253 -10.22 -67.34 30.71
CA SER A 1253 -9.28 -67.11 31.81
C SER A 1253 -9.49 -65.79 32.55
N ILE A 1254 -10.32 -64.88 32.03
CA ILE A 1254 -10.59 -63.56 32.63
C ILE A 1254 -11.27 -63.70 34.00
N GLY A 1255 -12.05 -64.76 34.22
CA GLY A 1255 -12.60 -65.06 35.55
C GLY A 1255 -11.52 -65.32 36.61
N LYS A 1256 -10.35 -65.85 36.22
CA LYS A 1256 -9.20 -66.01 37.13
C LYS A 1256 -8.44 -64.70 37.34
N ILE A 1257 -8.27 -63.90 36.29
CA ILE A 1257 -7.58 -62.60 36.35
C ILE A 1257 -8.42 -61.58 37.14
N ASN A 1258 -9.74 -61.50 36.92
CA ASN A 1258 -10.63 -60.64 37.70
C ASN A 1258 -10.71 -61.07 39.18
N ASN A 1259 -10.67 -62.37 39.48
CA ASN A 1259 -10.56 -62.85 40.86
C ASN A 1259 -9.20 -62.49 41.49
N MET A 1260 -8.10 -62.52 40.73
CA MET A 1260 -6.78 -62.10 41.21
C MET A 1260 -6.68 -60.58 41.43
N ILE A 1261 -7.31 -59.77 40.57
CA ILE A 1261 -7.42 -58.31 40.72
C ILE A 1261 -8.35 -57.91 41.89
N GLN A 1262 -9.46 -58.64 42.12
CA GLN A 1262 -10.34 -58.43 43.28
C GLN A 1262 -9.69 -58.83 44.61
N ASN A 1263 -8.83 -59.86 44.59
CA ASN A 1263 -8.13 -60.35 45.78
C ASN A 1263 -6.80 -59.63 46.07
N GLY A 1264 -6.47 -58.56 45.34
CA GLY A 1264 -5.28 -57.74 45.60
C GLY A 1264 -3.94 -58.36 45.20
N TYR A 1265 -3.93 -59.42 44.39
CA TYR A 1265 -2.70 -60.07 43.90
C TYR A 1265 -2.07 -59.37 42.68
N ILE A 1266 -2.81 -58.45 42.04
CA ILE A 1266 -2.31 -57.58 40.98
C ILE A 1266 -2.80 -56.16 41.33
N THR A 1267 -1.85 -55.26 41.58
CA THR A 1267 -2.11 -53.85 41.96
C THR A 1267 -2.64 -53.02 40.82
#